data_AF-A0AAF5DLG9-F1
#
_entry.id   AF-A0AAF5DLG9-F1
#
_cell.length_a   1.000
_cell.length_b   1.000
_cell.length_c   1.000
_cell.angle_alpha   90.00
_cell.angle_beta   90.00
_cell.angle_gamma   90.00
#
_symmetry.space_group_name_H-M   'P 1'
#
loop_
_entity.id
_entity.type
_entity.pdbx_description
1 polymer ?
#
loop_
_entity_poly.entity_id
_entity_poly.type
_entity_poly.pdbx_seq_one_letter_code
_entity_poly.pdbx_strand_id
1 'polypeptide(L)'
;MDQNRTLNNKQNWRFHIPQNSLLRKRMLQGGLISVQRSPNPIKNYQDPIKENKKEIPINNNRSVFQTSKISALIISNATKINSVLYLFDNLLLTNSKIIYNNNKNIPDGDDYIRKAELNWTAKKKHFRDTEEWKIKKARIISKIKAMGKINLAFIISKMQTIETLPDKLLEHIFSYLNPYQKLTVGKICKKWRQIIQGPALWLSISFRPNHGGLQVHNVDHFTQLIGIRFTETRSCELATDLITCNVLHEMANKCLKLEHLTLDFSTAMQLHDFTDLQFFPSRLKSLTLCLSENIFLEGFLRKVYTFVSCVENLHIVGTYEKVEDEEEEVYETVNMHKLKQYMPNLRVVNLWGVPFINDEHVDAISSNCAHLECLCVNYCNKVTGSCLKLVLQRCKKLRSLFLAHAKLDNTILKGIEWEKTQIEELDIRGTELKEDTISYILCRLPFIRWLDASFLENFTDQVMDEWMNSGSLKNLQYLNLDTCDSLNEPILTDFVMRYGQQILGLILGGHHKLLEYFWMNMIPNLRNINILVMGIAEDCCPKVNAKIHIDQFIDCIAQNCPKLTRFEIRWDDETLRFSDKSSKFIDVLRMKCLKLHSMVLSDGQYYELVRSNFERADRMSVVRTREMCKTGKTIIYTLILLRDYIIVMSSTTQTKTLLKENKQKKEFPTLEEIKKAIPAECWEKNALKSISYLVLDYALIAGMYFALPLSEGYGGFLGLCVWYWLIGMFGSSLFIVGHDCGHTNFSNYTWLNDLCGHIAHAPILAPYWPWQKSHRQHHQYTSHLEKDKGHPWTTEEDWVTKNFVFKHFAKLPISGLFRWNPIYTGLGLPDGSHFWPYSKLFTTTTERIQCVISGLACLFCAGIALHLNDYSIYNFIKYYYIPCMFQGFWLVIITYLQHQSETIEVYEEGSWNYVRGQLQTIDRTYGFGIDTILHHISDGHVAHHFFFTRIPHYHLMKATKAIQNVLKDYPGAYKRKTNYDFVFEYLKLNIILEYLTVVKETRKNDTKKEYPTLEELRNAIPSECFEKDALKSIFFLAWDLLCLAGMYFVFGMFGFSLFVVGHDCGHTTFSNYTWLNDICGHIAHAPIMAPYWPWQKSHRQHHQYTSHFDKDRGHVWIDKESYDGMDYLSKEFHKFPPSGLIFWHLYTFAGIADGSHYWPWSRLFTNTKERIQCAVSALAVFACMYAAFVFVDYSIYNWIKYYYIPCCFTGYWLVIVTYLQHRDESIEVYEEGDWNYVKGQLQTYDRYYGFGIDYIMHHITDCHIVHHLFFTKIPHYKLKDATKAIKNVLKDYPGTYKYKYTYDFVFEYHRLQPVLEYLVKKGNGLMKYFIPMEVPKTKGE
;
A
#
# COMPACT_ATOMS: atom_id res chain seq x y z
N MET A 1 51.74 1.29 -24.80
CA MET A 1 51.91 0.02 -25.53
C MET A 1 50.54 -0.41 -26.00
N ASP A 2 50.44 -0.70 -27.30
CA ASP A 2 49.26 -1.12 -28.05
C ASP A 2 48.09 -0.13 -28.20
N GLN A 3 48.29 0.83 -29.10
CA GLN A 3 47.21 1.34 -29.95
C GLN A 3 46.82 0.23 -30.93
N ASN A 4 45.60 -0.30 -30.84
CA ASN A 4 44.76 -0.85 -31.93
C ASN A 4 43.73 -1.90 -31.47
N ARG A 5 42.82 -1.54 -30.55
CA ARG A 5 41.53 -2.26 -30.43
C ARG A 5 40.38 -1.27 -30.39
N THR A 6 40.08 -0.74 -31.57
CA THR A 6 38.87 0.00 -31.90
C THR A 6 37.64 -0.90 -31.86
N LEU A 7 36.66 -0.46 -31.05
CA LEU A 7 35.22 -0.38 -31.35
C LEU A 7 34.65 -1.43 -32.33
N ASN A 8 34.14 -2.55 -31.79
CA ASN A 8 33.29 -3.46 -32.58
C ASN A 8 32.21 -4.22 -31.79
N ASN A 9 31.65 -3.65 -30.72
CA ASN A 9 30.50 -4.24 -30.01
C ASN A 9 29.37 -3.22 -29.81
N LYS A 10 28.71 -2.81 -30.90
CA LYS A 10 27.31 -2.31 -30.84
C LYS A 10 26.39 -3.48 -31.19
N GLN A 11 26.04 -4.29 -30.18
CA GLN A 11 24.92 -5.22 -30.28
C GLN A 11 23.63 -4.39 -30.32
N ASN A 12 23.11 -4.15 -31.52
CA ASN A 12 21.80 -3.57 -31.73
C ASN A 12 20.74 -4.61 -31.36
N TRP A 13 20.17 -4.47 -30.17
CA TRP A 13 18.98 -5.17 -29.70
C TRP A 13 17.81 -4.83 -30.62
N ARG A 14 17.37 -5.79 -31.44
CA ARG A 14 16.16 -5.67 -32.26
C ARG A 14 15.06 -6.49 -31.62
N PHE A 15 14.08 -5.79 -31.05
CA PHE A 15 12.83 -6.38 -30.57
C PHE A 15 12.11 -7.07 -31.73
N HIS A 16 11.92 -8.38 -31.58
CA HIS A 16 11.30 -9.23 -32.58
C HIS A 16 9.78 -9.17 -32.42
N ILE A 17 9.11 -8.26 -33.14
CA ILE A 17 7.63 -8.17 -33.14
C ILE A 17 7.09 -9.33 -34.02
N PRO A 18 6.28 -10.25 -33.47
CA PRO A 18 5.79 -11.42 -34.21
C PRO A 18 5.01 -11.01 -35.48
N GLN A 19 5.23 -11.75 -36.57
CA GLN A 19 4.74 -11.41 -37.92
C GLN A 19 3.22 -11.23 -38.01
N ASN A 20 2.45 -11.85 -37.11
CA ASN A 20 0.99 -11.81 -37.11
C ASN A 20 0.37 -10.79 -36.15
N SER A 21 1.17 -9.98 -35.43
CA SER A 21 0.60 -9.00 -34.50
C SER A 21 -0.15 -7.89 -35.25
N LEU A 22 -1.33 -7.55 -34.74
CA LEU A 22 -2.17 -6.45 -35.24
C LEU A 22 -1.37 -5.13 -35.33
N LEU A 23 -0.43 -4.94 -34.40
CA LEU A 23 0.48 -3.80 -34.32
C LEU A 23 1.33 -3.64 -35.58
N ARG A 24 1.92 -4.73 -36.10
CA ARG A 24 2.74 -4.68 -37.33
C ARG A 24 1.91 -4.42 -38.58
N LYS A 25 0.66 -4.93 -38.65
CA LYS A 25 -0.26 -4.62 -39.74
C LYS A 25 -0.63 -3.13 -39.76
N ARG A 26 -0.90 -2.54 -38.60
CA ARG A 26 -1.17 -1.09 -38.48
C ARG A 26 0.06 -0.24 -38.83
N MET A 27 1.26 -0.66 -38.45
CA MET A 27 2.49 0.07 -38.81
C MET A 27 2.85 -0.01 -40.30
N LEU A 28 2.53 -1.12 -40.99
CA LEU A 28 2.66 -1.22 -42.45
C LEU A 28 1.60 -0.39 -43.18
N GLN A 29 0.35 -0.39 -42.71
CA GLN A 29 -0.70 0.47 -43.26
C GLN A 29 -0.42 1.96 -43.06
N GLY A 30 0.25 2.33 -41.96
CA GLY A 30 0.66 3.70 -41.69
C GLY A 30 1.98 4.14 -42.34
N GLY A 31 2.61 3.31 -43.19
CA GLY A 31 3.86 3.69 -43.87
C GLY A 31 5.08 3.91 -42.96
N LEU A 32 4.99 3.56 -41.67
CA LEU A 32 5.99 3.84 -40.64
C LEU A 32 7.24 2.95 -40.69
N ILE A 33 7.29 1.99 -41.62
CA ILE A 33 8.45 1.11 -41.82
C ILE A 33 8.71 0.99 -43.32
N SER A 34 9.73 1.70 -43.81
CA SER A 34 10.23 1.57 -45.18
C SER A 34 11.30 0.49 -45.27
N VAL A 35 11.20 -0.36 -46.30
CA VAL A 35 12.18 -1.40 -46.58
C VAL A 35 13.26 -0.82 -47.49
N GLN A 36 14.35 -0.28 -46.95
CA GLN A 36 15.64 -0.32 -47.67
C GLN A 36 16.85 0.09 -46.83
N ARG A 37 17.92 -0.67 -47.08
CA ARG A 37 19.28 -0.54 -46.55
C ARG A 37 20.08 0.43 -47.43
N SER A 38 20.85 1.33 -46.84
CA SER A 38 22.16 1.70 -47.39
C SER A 38 23.08 2.34 -46.32
N PRO A 39 24.38 2.00 -46.30
CA PRO A 39 25.36 2.53 -45.35
C PRO A 39 26.16 3.67 -45.98
N ASN A 40 26.59 4.66 -45.18
CA ASN A 40 27.75 5.48 -45.54
C ASN A 40 28.52 5.97 -44.29
N PRO A 41 29.86 6.02 -44.31
CA PRO A 41 30.70 6.06 -43.12
C PRO A 41 31.19 7.46 -42.76
N ILE A 42 31.39 7.63 -41.45
CA ILE A 42 31.77 8.85 -40.74
C ILE A 42 33.24 9.18 -40.99
N LYS A 43 33.52 10.40 -41.47
CA LYS A 43 34.87 10.98 -41.57
C LYS A 43 35.24 11.71 -40.27
N ASN A 44 36.36 11.31 -39.69
CA ASN A 44 37.04 11.95 -38.58
C ASN A 44 37.55 13.35 -38.97
N TYR A 45 37.20 14.36 -38.17
CA TYR A 45 37.87 15.65 -38.13
C TYR A 45 38.43 15.84 -36.71
N GLN A 46 39.77 15.83 -36.61
CA GLN A 46 40.54 16.33 -35.49
C GLN A 46 41.23 17.60 -35.99
N ASP A 47 41.06 18.71 -35.29
CA ASP A 47 42.02 19.82 -35.33
C ASP A 47 42.09 20.52 -33.95
N PRO A 48 43.28 21.01 -33.54
CA PRO A 48 43.61 21.22 -32.14
C PRO A 48 43.38 22.66 -31.68
N ILE A 49 42.76 22.78 -30.51
CA ILE A 49 42.41 24.02 -29.83
C ILE A 49 43.68 24.65 -29.24
N LYS A 50 44.09 25.81 -29.76
CA LYS A 50 45.10 26.69 -29.15
C LYS A 50 44.43 27.64 -28.17
N GLU A 51 44.82 27.52 -26.90
CA GLU A 51 44.51 28.43 -25.80
C GLU A 51 45.11 29.82 -26.04
N ASN A 52 44.29 30.87 -25.87
CA ASN A 52 44.78 32.24 -25.67
C ASN A 52 44.04 32.83 -24.47
N LYS A 53 44.69 32.76 -23.30
CA LYS A 53 44.28 33.44 -22.06
C LYS A 53 44.66 34.92 -22.17
N LYS A 54 43.66 35.81 -22.13
CA LYS A 54 43.85 37.24 -21.86
C LYS A 54 43.12 37.59 -20.58
N GLU A 55 43.89 37.89 -19.54
CA GLU A 55 43.46 38.46 -18.27
C GLU A 55 42.97 39.91 -18.49
N ILE A 56 41.81 40.25 -17.92
CA ILE A 56 41.23 41.59 -17.93
C ILE A 56 41.16 42.08 -16.47
N PRO A 57 41.64 43.30 -16.14
CA PRO A 57 41.89 43.72 -14.77
C PRO A 57 40.64 44.25 -14.07
N ILE A 58 40.57 43.96 -12.77
CA ILE A 58 39.47 44.27 -11.86
C ILE A 58 39.56 45.73 -11.41
N ASN A 59 38.57 46.55 -11.79
CA ASN A 59 38.49 47.95 -11.39
C ASN A 59 37.61 48.11 -10.13
N ASN A 60 38.22 48.62 -9.06
CA ASN A 60 37.63 48.84 -7.74
C ASN A 60 36.92 50.19 -7.71
N ASN A 61 35.59 50.20 -7.65
CA ASN A 61 34.82 51.36 -7.15
C ASN A 61 33.60 50.87 -6.35
N ARG A 62 33.78 50.74 -5.03
CA ARG A 62 32.72 50.43 -4.05
C ARG A 62 32.60 51.57 -3.05
N SER A 63 31.67 52.49 -3.31
CA SER A 63 30.94 53.34 -2.36
C SER A 63 29.82 53.98 -3.21
N VAL A 64 28.53 54.04 -2.87
CA VAL A 64 27.84 54.52 -1.67
C VAL A 64 26.39 54.01 -1.78
N PHE A 65 25.86 53.32 -0.75
CA PHE A 65 24.41 53.17 -0.56
C PHE A 65 24.12 53.23 0.94
N GLN A 66 23.93 54.46 1.45
CA GLN A 66 23.41 54.72 2.79
C GLN A 66 21.88 54.60 2.76
N THR A 67 21.35 53.48 3.27
CA THR A 67 19.91 53.27 3.44
C THR A 67 19.42 53.84 4.78
N SER A 68 18.31 54.58 4.73
CA SER A 68 17.75 55.35 5.83
C SER A 68 17.20 54.48 6.97
N LYS A 69 17.33 54.98 8.21
CA LYS A 69 17.01 54.30 9.50
C LYS A 69 15.61 53.68 9.59
N ILE A 70 14.63 54.11 8.78
CA ILE A 70 13.27 53.55 8.78
C ILE A 70 13.23 52.17 8.11
N SER A 71 14.02 51.97 7.05
CA SER A 71 14.17 50.64 6.41
C SER A 71 14.85 49.63 7.34
N ALA A 72 15.81 50.09 8.16
CA ALA A 72 16.45 49.26 9.18
C ALA A 72 15.49 48.85 10.31
N LEU A 73 14.50 49.68 10.67
CA LEU A 73 13.52 49.31 11.71
C LEU A 73 12.52 48.25 11.22
N ILE A 74 12.09 48.34 9.97
CA ILE A 74 11.19 47.34 9.34
C ILE A 74 11.95 46.02 9.11
N ILE A 75 13.20 46.07 8.64
CA ILE A 75 14.06 44.88 8.51
C ILE A 75 14.37 44.26 9.88
N SER A 76 14.56 45.08 10.93
CA SER A 76 14.79 44.60 12.30
C SER A 76 13.59 43.87 12.89
N ASN A 77 12.36 44.24 12.56
CA ASN A 77 11.17 43.52 13.05
C ASN A 77 10.87 42.27 12.22
N ALA A 78 11.12 42.29 10.91
CA ALA A 78 10.92 41.12 10.05
C ALA A 78 11.96 40.00 10.31
N THR A 79 13.22 40.37 10.60
CA THR A 79 14.23 39.41 11.08
C THR A 79 13.94 38.89 12.48
N LYS A 80 13.32 39.69 13.37
CA LYS A 80 12.80 39.20 14.66
C LYS A 80 11.66 38.18 14.47
N ILE A 81 10.79 38.34 13.48
CA ILE A 81 9.70 37.37 13.22
C ILE A 81 10.23 36.06 12.61
N ASN A 82 11.16 36.12 11.65
CA ASN A 82 11.79 34.90 11.11
C ASN A 82 12.65 34.18 12.15
N SER A 83 13.32 34.91 13.05
CA SER A 83 14.00 34.28 14.18
C SER A 83 13.02 33.74 15.23
N VAL A 84 11.81 34.30 15.37
CA VAL A 84 10.73 33.67 16.16
C VAL A 84 10.23 32.37 15.50
N LEU A 85 10.08 32.30 14.18
CA LEU A 85 9.72 31.06 13.47
C LEU A 85 10.83 30.00 13.53
N TYR A 86 12.10 30.41 13.42
CA TYR A 86 13.26 29.52 13.62
C TYR A 86 13.43 29.11 15.09
N LEU A 87 13.04 29.99 16.02
CA LEU A 87 12.87 29.68 17.43
C LEU A 87 11.68 28.74 17.62
N PHE A 88 10.60 28.76 16.84
CA PHE A 88 9.54 27.75 16.93
C PHE A 88 10.08 26.36 16.60
N ASP A 89 10.80 26.19 15.49
CA ASP A 89 11.36 24.88 15.12
C ASP A 89 12.39 24.36 16.15
N ASN A 90 13.11 25.25 16.85
CA ASN A 90 14.05 24.86 17.91
C ASN A 90 13.47 24.86 19.34
N LEU A 91 12.42 25.62 19.64
CA LEU A 91 11.72 25.66 20.94
C LEU A 91 10.69 24.56 21.06
N LEU A 92 10.21 24.02 19.95
CA LEU A 92 9.62 22.68 19.89
C LEU A 92 10.54 21.62 20.52
N LEU A 93 11.85 21.87 20.56
CA LEU A 93 12.85 21.05 21.23
C LEU A 93 13.34 21.60 22.58
N THR A 94 13.09 22.86 22.95
CA THR A 94 13.68 23.48 24.15
C THR A 94 12.73 24.02 25.24
N ASN A 95 11.47 24.39 24.94
CA ASN A 95 10.58 24.97 25.97
C ASN A 95 9.68 24.00 26.71
N SER A 96 9.87 22.69 26.60
CA SER A 96 9.33 21.76 27.60
C SER A 96 9.99 21.90 28.99
N LYS A 97 10.83 22.93 29.24
CA LYS A 97 11.72 23.05 30.41
C LYS A 97 11.38 24.08 31.49
N ILE A 98 10.49 25.08 31.28
CA ILE A 98 10.38 26.19 32.26
C ILE A 98 9.01 26.29 32.97
N ILE A 99 7.91 25.78 32.41
CA ILE A 99 6.58 25.93 33.07
C ILE A 99 6.32 24.96 34.25
N TYR A 100 7.17 23.95 34.50
CA TYR A 100 6.80 22.90 35.47
C TYR A 100 7.01 23.20 36.97
N ASN A 101 7.49 24.39 37.37
CA ASN A 101 7.85 24.61 38.79
C ASN A 101 6.80 25.27 39.71
N ASN A 102 5.62 25.69 39.24
CA ASN A 102 4.68 26.44 40.10
C ASN A 102 3.30 25.81 40.38
N ASN A 103 3.01 24.59 39.94
CA ASN A 103 1.75 23.92 40.30
C ASN A 103 2.03 22.66 41.12
N LYS A 104 2.25 22.85 42.42
CA LYS A 104 2.12 21.80 43.43
C LYS A 104 0.63 21.42 43.54
N ASN A 105 0.37 20.12 43.64
CA ASN A 105 -0.92 19.43 43.77
C ASN A 105 -1.48 18.77 42.49
N ILE A 106 -0.68 17.90 41.85
CA ILE A 106 -1.13 16.68 41.14
C ILE A 106 -0.04 15.59 41.38
N PRO A 107 -0.36 14.31 41.61
CA PRO A 107 0.50 13.36 42.32
C PRO A 107 1.57 12.66 41.46
N ASP A 108 2.77 12.60 42.04
CA ASP A 108 3.84 11.59 41.97
C ASP A 108 4.13 10.91 40.62
N GLY A 109 4.87 11.65 39.77
CA GLY A 109 5.61 11.14 38.61
C GLY A 109 7.01 11.75 38.49
N ASP A 110 7.62 12.13 39.61
CA ASP A 110 8.68 13.15 39.69
C ASP A 110 10.15 12.66 39.59
N ASP A 111 10.44 11.38 39.37
CA ASP A 111 11.84 10.90 39.44
C ASP A 111 12.59 10.83 38.09
N TYR A 112 11.88 10.82 36.96
CA TYR A 112 12.51 10.67 35.64
C TYR A 112 13.11 11.96 35.08
N ILE A 113 12.56 13.13 35.43
CA ILE A 113 13.11 14.42 34.97
C ILE A 113 14.41 14.75 35.73
N ARG A 114 14.53 14.39 37.02
CA ARG A 114 15.79 14.51 37.77
C ARG A 114 16.92 13.68 37.14
N LYS A 115 16.64 12.45 36.70
CA LYS A 115 17.66 11.62 36.04
C LYS A 115 18.01 12.10 34.63
N ALA A 116 17.05 12.66 33.89
CA ALA A 116 17.33 13.29 32.59
C ALA A 116 18.14 14.60 32.73
N GLU A 117 17.95 15.39 33.80
CA GLU A 117 18.77 16.56 34.10
C GLU A 117 20.23 16.21 34.44
N LEU A 118 20.46 15.11 35.17
CA LEU A 118 21.80 14.58 35.43
C LEU A 118 22.50 14.13 34.14
N ASN A 119 21.78 13.49 33.21
CA ASN A 119 22.38 13.05 31.95
C ASN A 119 22.53 14.16 30.90
N TRP A 120 21.72 15.24 30.94
CA TRP A 120 21.81 16.32 29.95
C TRP A 120 22.78 17.45 30.34
N THR A 121 23.00 17.68 31.64
CA THR A 121 24.12 18.52 32.12
C THR A 121 25.47 17.87 31.78
N ALA A 122 25.56 16.54 31.82
CA ALA A 122 26.75 15.81 31.39
C ALA A 122 27.08 16.05 29.90
N LYS A 123 26.08 16.09 29.00
CA LYS A 123 26.32 16.34 27.57
C LYS A 123 26.77 17.76 27.23
N LYS A 124 26.45 18.78 28.04
CA LYS A 124 27.04 20.13 27.89
C LYS A 124 28.49 20.22 28.37
N LYS A 125 28.98 19.25 29.15
CA LYS A 125 30.40 19.17 29.50
C LYS A 125 31.23 18.80 28.26
N HIS A 126 30.75 17.86 27.45
CA HIS A 126 31.53 17.36 26.32
C HIS A 126 31.79 18.38 25.20
N PHE A 127 30.82 19.26 24.86
CA PHE A 127 31.08 20.33 23.89
C PHE A 127 31.92 21.48 24.46
N ARG A 128 32.02 21.61 25.80
CA ARG A 128 32.89 22.63 26.43
C ARG A 128 34.35 22.19 26.51
N ASP A 129 34.61 20.90 26.42
CA ASP A 129 35.95 20.33 26.55
C ASP A 129 36.64 20.10 25.20
N THR A 130 35.92 20.22 24.06
CA THR A 130 36.55 20.16 22.74
C THR A 130 37.51 21.33 22.55
N GLU A 131 38.72 21.05 22.06
CA GLU A 131 39.73 22.08 21.75
C GLU A 131 39.19 23.15 20.80
N GLU A 132 38.32 22.75 19.86
CA GLU A 132 37.63 23.66 18.96
C GLU A 132 36.76 24.68 19.72
N TRP A 133 36.05 24.25 20.77
CA TRP A 133 35.31 25.16 21.62
C TRP A 133 36.23 25.98 22.52
N LYS A 134 37.34 25.43 23.02
CA LYS A 134 38.33 26.22 23.79
C LYS A 134 38.92 27.35 22.95
N ILE A 135 39.28 27.08 21.69
CA ILE A 135 39.77 28.08 20.74
C ILE A 135 38.68 29.10 20.39
N LYS A 136 37.45 28.63 20.10
CA LYS A 136 36.31 29.51 19.79
C LYS A 136 35.92 30.37 21.00
N LYS A 137 35.92 29.79 22.21
CA LYS A 137 35.70 30.47 23.49
C LYS A 137 36.82 31.45 23.78
N ALA A 138 38.09 31.12 23.55
CA ALA A 138 39.20 32.05 23.72
C ALA A 138 39.12 33.24 22.76
N ARG A 139 38.76 33.01 21.48
CA ARG A 139 38.48 34.08 20.50
C ARG A 139 37.27 34.93 20.86
N ILE A 140 36.19 34.31 21.37
CA ILE A 140 35.00 35.02 21.82
C ILE A 140 35.30 35.82 23.08
N ILE A 141 36.02 35.24 24.06
CA ILE A 141 36.41 35.92 25.30
C ILE A 141 37.43 37.03 25.02
N SER A 142 38.36 36.88 24.09
CA SER A 142 39.27 37.97 23.73
C SER A 142 38.52 39.11 23.04
N LYS A 143 37.55 38.80 22.16
CA LYS A 143 36.65 39.80 21.58
C LYS A 143 35.73 40.47 22.60
N ILE A 144 35.21 39.72 23.57
CA ILE A 144 34.34 40.24 24.64
C ILE A 144 35.16 41.03 25.68
N LYS A 145 36.40 40.64 25.99
CA LYS A 145 37.30 41.45 26.84
C LYS A 145 37.77 42.72 26.14
N ALA A 146 37.95 42.67 24.81
CA ALA A 146 38.22 43.86 24.01
C ALA A 146 37.00 44.79 23.93
N MET A 147 35.78 44.25 23.97
CA MET A 147 34.53 45.01 24.03
C MET A 147 34.13 45.23 25.49
N GLY A 148 34.88 46.13 26.14
CA GLY A 148 34.83 46.44 27.57
C GLY A 148 33.45 46.37 28.22
N LYS A 149 33.39 45.53 29.28
CA LYS A 149 32.49 45.61 30.46
C LYS A 149 31.03 46.05 30.21
N ILE A 150 30.33 45.43 29.25
CA ILE A 150 28.86 45.45 29.25
C ILE A 150 28.34 44.07 29.66
N ASN A 151 27.61 44.05 30.77
CA ASN A 151 27.30 42.89 31.60
C ASN A 151 26.26 41.96 30.94
N LEU A 152 26.74 40.99 30.15
CA LEU A 152 25.95 40.03 29.36
C LEU A 152 24.89 39.25 30.18
N ALA A 153 25.13 39.04 31.48
CA ALA A 153 24.21 38.34 32.39
C ALA A 153 22.88 39.09 32.58
N PHE A 154 22.90 40.42 32.57
CA PHE A 154 21.67 41.23 32.70
C PHE A 154 20.77 41.06 31.46
N ILE A 155 21.37 40.93 30.26
CA ILE A 155 20.62 40.78 29.00
C ILE A 155 19.94 39.40 28.94
N ILE A 156 20.66 38.32 29.29
CA ILE A 156 20.11 36.96 29.22
C ILE A 156 18.93 36.80 30.19
N SER A 157 18.99 37.40 31.38
CA SER A 157 17.87 37.37 32.34
C SER A 157 16.59 38.07 31.85
N LYS A 158 16.71 38.96 30.86
CA LYS A 158 15.57 39.64 30.23
C LYS A 158 15.12 39.01 28.90
N MET A 159 15.76 37.93 28.43
CA MET A 159 15.34 37.28 27.18
C MET A 159 14.04 36.51 27.39
N GLN A 160 12.94 37.11 26.96
CA GLN A 160 11.60 36.52 26.90
C GLN A 160 11.60 35.23 26.07
N THR A 161 11.24 34.10 26.68
CA THR A 161 11.10 32.78 26.05
C THR A 161 9.77 32.66 25.31
N ILE A 162 9.60 31.71 24.38
CA ILE A 162 8.36 31.59 23.57
C ILE A 162 7.09 31.44 24.41
N GLU A 163 7.22 30.89 25.62
CA GLU A 163 6.13 30.76 26.60
C GLU A 163 5.59 32.10 27.09
N THR A 164 6.43 33.15 27.12
CA THR A 164 6.03 34.51 27.50
C THR A 164 5.40 35.28 26.34
N LEU A 165 5.36 34.70 25.12
CA LEU A 165 4.64 35.34 24.03
C LEU A 165 3.15 35.40 24.38
N PRO A 166 2.51 36.56 24.18
CA PRO A 166 1.08 36.71 24.36
C PRO A 166 0.32 35.70 23.51
N ASP A 167 -0.80 35.18 24.01
CA ASP A 167 -1.57 34.12 23.34
C ASP A 167 -2.05 34.55 21.95
N LYS A 168 -2.39 35.83 21.79
CA LYS A 168 -2.72 36.43 20.48
C LYS A 168 -1.59 36.34 19.46
N LEU A 169 -0.32 36.43 19.89
CA LEU A 169 0.81 36.29 18.98
C LEU A 169 1.03 34.83 18.59
N LEU A 170 0.89 33.90 19.54
CA LEU A 170 0.96 32.46 19.26
C LEU A 170 -0.17 32.03 18.31
N GLU A 171 -1.39 32.53 18.53
CA GLU A 171 -2.52 32.35 17.63
C GLU A 171 -2.20 32.88 16.23
N HIS A 172 -1.65 34.10 16.12
CA HIS A 172 -1.23 34.63 14.82
C HIS A 172 -0.18 33.74 14.14
N ILE A 173 0.78 33.20 14.88
CA ILE A 173 1.79 32.29 14.32
C ILE A 173 1.17 30.97 13.86
N PHE A 174 0.30 30.36 14.68
CA PHE A 174 -0.39 29.12 14.31
C PHE A 174 -1.36 29.30 13.15
N SER A 175 -1.82 30.51 12.87
CA SER A 175 -2.70 30.80 11.72
C SER A 175 -2.05 30.46 10.37
N TYR A 176 -0.71 30.52 10.28
CA TYR A 176 0.07 30.17 9.09
C TYR A 176 0.24 28.66 8.86
N LEU A 177 -0.13 27.83 9.83
CA LEU A 177 -0.03 26.37 9.71
C LEU A 177 -1.27 25.79 9.00
N ASN A 178 -1.08 24.71 8.25
CA ASN A 178 -2.21 23.99 7.67
C ASN A 178 -3.02 23.24 8.77
N PRO A 179 -4.27 22.83 8.50
CA PRO A 179 -5.14 22.18 9.50
C PRO A 179 -4.50 21.00 10.23
N TYR A 180 -3.79 20.13 9.50
CA TYR A 180 -3.11 18.98 10.07
C TYR A 180 -1.93 19.39 10.98
N GLN A 181 -1.12 20.35 10.55
CA GLN A 181 0.00 20.90 11.34
C GLN A 181 -0.49 21.57 12.63
N LYS A 182 -1.61 22.30 12.58
CA LYS A 182 -2.25 22.86 13.78
C LYS A 182 -2.54 21.77 14.81
N LEU A 183 -3.16 20.65 14.40
CA LEU A 183 -3.43 19.53 15.31
C LEU A 183 -2.15 18.93 15.91
N THR A 184 -1.07 18.84 15.13
CA THR A 184 0.23 18.34 15.60
C THR A 184 0.87 19.26 16.62
N VAL A 185 0.83 20.58 16.41
CA VAL A 185 1.35 21.58 17.36
C VAL A 185 0.52 21.63 18.65
N GLY A 186 -0.76 21.24 18.60
CA GLY A 186 -1.62 21.16 19.78
C GLY A 186 -1.21 20.07 20.78
N LYS A 187 -0.25 19.21 20.42
CA LYS A 187 0.22 18.09 21.26
C LYS A 187 1.38 18.47 22.21
N ILE A 188 1.94 19.68 22.09
CA ILE A 188 3.21 20.04 22.75
C ILE A 188 3.02 20.47 24.20
N CYS A 189 2.06 21.36 24.49
CA CYS A 189 1.76 21.79 25.85
C CYS A 189 0.29 22.20 25.99
N LYS A 190 -0.20 22.28 27.24
CA LYS A 190 -1.60 22.65 27.55
C LYS A 190 -1.98 24.03 27.00
N LYS A 191 -1.09 25.02 27.13
CA LYS A 191 -1.29 26.38 26.60
C LYS A 191 -1.51 26.36 25.09
N TRP A 192 -0.67 25.66 24.33
CA TRP A 192 -0.79 25.58 22.88
C TRP A 192 -2.00 24.76 22.45
N ARG A 193 -2.32 23.69 23.18
CA ARG A 193 -3.56 22.94 22.99
C ARG A 193 -4.79 23.84 23.17
N GLN A 194 -4.83 24.67 24.20
CA GLN A 194 -5.92 25.64 24.44
C GLN A 194 -6.02 26.67 23.32
N ILE A 195 -4.89 27.23 22.87
CA ILE A 195 -4.86 28.18 21.75
C ILE A 195 -5.37 27.52 20.47
N ILE A 196 -4.91 26.30 20.16
CA ILE A 196 -5.31 25.54 18.96
C ILE A 196 -6.76 25.09 18.99
N GLN A 197 -7.33 24.89 20.18
CA GLN A 197 -8.77 24.67 20.33
C GLN A 197 -9.59 25.94 20.06
N GLY A 198 -8.96 27.12 20.07
CA GLY A 198 -9.59 28.40 19.78
C GLY A 198 -10.12 28.48 18.35
N PRO A 199 -11.35 29.00 18.15
CA PRO A 199 -12.02 28.95 16.86
C PRO A 199 -11.38 29.87 15.81
N ALA A 200 -10.65 30.91 16.22
CA ALA A 200 -9.95 31.85 15.33
C ALA A 200 -8.91 31.19 14.39
N LEU A 201 -8.42 29.99 14.72
CA LEU A 201 -7.44 29.26 13.90
C LEU A 201 -8.06 28.42 12.79
N TRP A 202 -9.39 28.25 12.80
CA TRP A 202 -10.10 27.32 11.92
C TRP A 202 -11.02 28.04 10.93
N LEU A 203 -10.55 29.17 10.39
CA LEU A 203 -11.31 29.99 9.42
C LEU A 203 -11.61 29.28 8.11
N SER A 204 -10.71 28.40 7.64
CA SER A 204 -10.92 27.57 6.46
C SER A 204 -10.47 26.14 6.76
N ILE A 205 -11.35 25.18 6.49
CA ILE A 205 -11.13 23.77 6.79
C ILE A 205 -11.74 22.89 5.70
N SER A 206 -11.09 21.77 5.41
CA SER A 206 -11.59 20.75 4.48
C SER A 206 -11.63 19.42 5.22
N PHE A 207 -12.77 18.73 5.13
CA PHE A 207 -12.99 17.38 5.63
C PHE A 207 -13.10 16.38 4.48
N ARG A 208 -12.34 16.61 3.40
CA ARG A 208 -12.26 15.71 2.24
C ARG A 208 -10.89 15.03 2.20
N PRO A 209 -10.75 13.82 2.77
CA PRO A 209 -9.46 13.14 2.88
C PRO A 209 -8.79 12.92 1.52
N ASN A 210 -9.58 12.59 0.50
CA ASN A 210 -9.15 12.39 -0.89
C ASN A 210 -8.54 13.65 -1.52
N HIS A 211 -8.79 14.82 -0.94
CA HIS A 211 -8.27 16.11 -1.39
C HIS A 211 -7.28 16.75 -0.39
N GLY A 212 -6.80 16.00 0.60
CA GLY A 212 -5.85 16.45 1.61
C GLY A 212 -6.50 17.15 2.82
N GLY A 213 -7.82 17.01 2.98
CA GLY A 213 -8.56 17.45 4.16
C GLY A 213 -8.35 16.53 5.37
N LEU A 214 -8.96 16.91 6.49
CA LEU A 214 -8.94 16.13 7.73
C LEU A 214 -9.94 14.98 7.64
N GLN A 215 -9.52 13.79 8.07
CA GLN A 215 -10.41 12.65 8.18
C GLN A 215 -11.19 12.69 9.50
N VAL A 216 -12.48 12.46 9.42
CA VAL A 216 -13.38 12.32 10.57
C VAL A 216 -13.69 10.85 10.75
N HIS A 217 -13.35 10.27 11.91
CA HIS A 217 -13.59 8.85 12.19
C HIS A 217 -14.87 8.60 13.00
N ASN A 218 -15.37 9.63 13.68
CA ASN A 218 -16.55 9.54 14.53
C ASN A 218 -17.39 10.81 14.34
N VAL A 219 -18.57 10.66 13.73
CA VAL A 219 -19.47 11.75 13.34
C VAL A 219 -20.09 12.42 14.57
N ASP A 220 -20.38 11.67 15.64
CA ASP A 220 -20.96 12.21 16.87
C ASP A 220 -19.99 13.14 17.59
N HIS A 221 -18.74 12.70 17.75
CA HIS A 221 -17.67 13.52 18.31
C HIS A 221 -17.37 14.73 17.42
N PHE A 222 -17.43 14.57 16.09
CA PHE A 222 -17.29 15.69 15.16
C PHE A 222 -18.40 16.73 15.34
N THR A 223 -19.65 16.28 15.50
CA THR A 223 -20.80 17.17 15.74
C THR A 223 -20.60 18.00 17.01
N GLN A 224 -20.11 17.39 18.09
CA GLN A 224 -19.76 18.13 19.32
C GLN A 224 -18.63 19.15 19.10
N LEU A 225 -17.65 18.82 18.26
CA LEU A 225 -16.53 19.72 17.96
C LEU A 225 -16.96 20.95 17.16
N ILE A 226 -18.02 20.87 16.35
CA ILE A 226 -18.55 22.01 15.58
C ILE A 226 -18.91 23.17 16.50
N GLY A 227 -19.65 22.89 17.58
CA GLY A 227 -20.07 23.90 18.55
C GLY A 227 -18.96 24.51 19.40
N ILE A 228 -17.76 23.93 19.40
CA ILE A 228 -16.66 24.36 20.27
C ILE A 228 -15.52 25.00 19.45
N ARG A 229 -15.10 24.33 18.37
CA ARG A 229 -13.87 24.67 17.63
C ARG A 229 -14.13 25.38 16.31
N PHE A 230 -15.28 25.18 15.68
CA PHE A 230 -15.54 25.63 14.31
C PHE A 230 -16.54 26.78 14.22
N THR A 231 -16.85 27.44 15.35
CA THR A 231 -17.81 28.54 15.43
C THR A 231 -17.42 29.77 14.61
N GLU A 232 -16.12 29.99 14.37
CA GLU A 232 -15.57 31.09 13.55
C GLU A 232 -15.20 30.67 12.12
N THR A 233 -15.53 29.43 11.72
CA THR A 233 -15.22 28.93 10.37
C THR A 233 -15.98 29.72 9.31
N ARG A 234 -15.24 30.20 8.31
CA ARG A 234 -15.76 30.96 7.15
C ARG A 234 -15.84 30.11 5.89
N SER A 235 -15.00 29.09 5.77
CA SER A 235 -14.95 28.18 4.63
C SER A 235 -14.86 26.74 5.12
N CYS A 236 -15.79 25.89 4.67
CA CYS A 236 -15.84 24.47 5.03
C CYS A 236 -16.08 23.60 3.80
N GLU A 237 -15.42 22.45 3.72
CA GLU A 237 -15.69 21.43 2.72
C GLU A 237 -16.02 20.10 3.40
N LEU A 238 -17.13 19.47 3.00
CA LEU A 238 -17.59 18.20 3.54
C LEU A 238 -17.48 17.11 2.48
N ALA A 239 -16.97 15.94 2.89
CA ALA A 239 -17.08 14.71 2.11
C ALA A 239 -18.48 14.11 2.24
N THR A 240 -18.86 13.27 1.28
CA THR A 240 -20.18 12.64 1.15
C THR A 240 -20.75 12.10 2.47
N ASP A 241 -19.92 11.39 3.25
CA ASP A 241 -20.26 10.74 4.52
C ASP A 241 -20.57 11.71 5.67
N LEU A 242 -20.15 12.97 5.56
CA LEU A 242 -20.39 14.01 6.56
C LEU A 242 -21.60 14.89 6.22
N ILE A 243 -22.20 14.74 5.02
CA ILE A 243 -23.37 15.52 4.59
C ILE A 243 -24.63 14.88 5.14
N THR A 244 -24.86 15.07 6.44
CA THR A 244 -26.02 14.53 7.18
C THR A 244 -26.86 15.65 7.80
N CYS A 245 -28.13 15.38 8.11
CA CYS A 245 -29.02 16.36 8.78
C CYS A 245 -28.39 16.92 10.06
N ASN A 246 -27.83 16.07 10.92
CA ASN A 246 -27.25 16.48 12.20
C ASN A 246 -26.06 17.42 12.03
N VAL A 247 -25.14 17.09 11.12
CA VAL A 247 -23.96 17.94 10.85
C VAL A 247 -24.40 19.28 10.27
N LEU A 248 -25.34 19.28 9.30
CA LEU A 248 -25.83 20.51 8.69
C LEU A 248 -26.61 21.40 9.66
N HIS A 249 -27.43 20.81 10.54
CA HIS A 249 -28.11 21.53 11.63
C HIS A 249 -27.12 22.16 12.58
N GLU A 250 -26.11 21.41 13.02
CA GLU A 250 -25.12 21.92 13.97
C GLU A 250 -24.27 23.02 13.32
N MET A 251 -23.88 22.86 12.05
CA MET A 251 -23.21 23.91 11.30
C MET A 251 -24.08 25.17 11.13
N ALA A 252 -25.36 25.02 10.81
CA ALA A 252 -26.28 26.14 10.70
C ALA A 252 -26.42 26.90 12.02
N ASN A 253 -26.47 26.18 13.15
CA ASN A 253 -26.66 26.75 14.47
C ASN A 253 -25.39 27.36 15.07
N LYS A 254 -24.22 26.79 14.79
CA LYS A 254 -22.95 27.16 15.47
C LYS A 254 -21.97 27.92 14.58
N CYS A 255 -21.94 27.66 13.27
CA CYS A 255 -21.01 28.28 12.32
C CYS A 255 -21.62 29.53 11.68
N LEU A 256 -22.04 30.51 12.48
CA LEU A 256 -22.79 31.70 12.03
C LEU A 256 -22.01 32.65 11.09
N LYS A 257 -20.71 32.40 10.89
CA LYS A 257 -19.79 33.15 10.02
C LYS A 257 -19.40 32.39 8.75
N LEU A 258 -20.02 31.23 8.50
CA LEU A 258 -19.75 30.41 7.33
C LEU A 258 -20.25 31.11 6.07
N GLU A 259 -19.32 31.45 5.17
CA GLU A 259 -19.60 32.14 3.90
C GLU A 259 -19.36 31.23 2.68
N HIS A 260 -18.48 30.22 2.78
CA HIS A 260 -18.16 29.29 1.71
C HIS A 260 -18.39 27.85 2.16
N LEU A 261 -19.23 27.11 1.44
CA LEU A 261 -19.52 25.72 1.74
C LEU A 261 -19.39 24.86 0.48
N THR A 262 -18.56 23.81 0.55
CA THR A 262 -18.47 22.77 -0.47
C THR A 262 -19.10 21.49 0.05
N LEU A 263 -20.08 20.98 -0.68
CA LEU A 263 -20.74 19.70 -0.44
C LEU A 263 -20.35 18.75 -1.57
N ASP A 264 -19.55 17.75 -1.22
CA ASP A 264 -19.04 16.78 -2.18
C ASP A 264 -19.91 15.52 -2.19
N PHE A 265 -20.70 15.35 -3.25
CA PHE A 265 -21.50 14.15 -3.50
C PHE A 265 -20.91 13.30 -4.64
N SER A 266 -19.68 13.58 -5.10
CA SER A 266 -19.09 12.90 -6.26
C SER A 266 -18.97 11.37 -6.08
N THR A 267 -18.87 10.90 -4.83
CA THR A 267 -18.81 9.47 -4.49
C THR A 267 -20.15 8.90 -4.00
N ALA A 268 -21.22 9.69 -4.02
CA ALA A 268 -22.53 9.27 -3.52
C ALA A 268 -23.22 8.33 -4.53
N MET A 269 -23.58 7.13 -4.07
CA MET A 269 -24.47 6.21 -4.81
C MET A 269 -25.95 6.44 -4.44
N GLN A 270 -26.22 6.83 -3.20
CA GLN A 270 -27.53 7.18 -2.67
C GLN A 270 -27.37 8.36 -1.71
N LEU A 271 -28.36 9.26 -1.68
CA LEU A 271 -28.39 10.39 -0.75
C LEU A 271 -28.95 9.96 0.60
N HIS A 272 -28.44 10.58 1.67
CA HIS A 272 -29.09 10.50 2.98
C HIS A 272 -30.52 11.05 2.92
N ASP A 273 -31.41 10.55 3.78
CA ASP A 273 -32.74 11.10 3.91
C ASP A 273 -32.70 12.49 4.56
N PHE A 274 -33.08 13.51 3.81
CA PHE A 274 -33.14 14.91 4.25
C PHE A 274 -34.57 15.36 4.59
N THR A 275 -35.51 14.44 4.81
CA THR A 275 -36.89 14.76 5.20
C THR A 275 -36.95 15.63 6.46
N ASP A 276 -36.05 15.39 7.41
CA ASP A 276 -35.94 16.13 8.68
C ASP A 276 -35.01 17.35 8.63
N LEU A 277 -34.46 17.71 7.46
CA LEU A 277 -33.61 18.89 7.33
C LEU A 277 -34.44 20.18 7.46
N GLN A 278 -34.43 20.79 8.65
CA GLN A 278 -35.12 22.05 8.96
C GLN A 278 -34.22 23.29 8.91
N PHE A 279 -32.92 23.15 9.16
CA PHE A 279 -31.97 24.26 9.22
C PHE A 279 -30.79 24.04 8.29
N PHE A 280 -30.35 25.10 7.61
CA PHE A 280 -29.18 25.08 6.74
C PHE A 280 -28.42 26.41 6.86
N PRO A 281 -27.08 26.44 6.70
CA PRO A 281 -26.31 27.69 6.76
C PRO A 281 -26.84 28.75 5.77
N SER A 282 -27.33 29.87 6.31
CA SER A 282 -28.09 30.87 5.53
C SER A 282 -27.29 32.10 5.07
N ARG A 283 -26.03 32.25 5.52
CA ARG A 283 -25.16 33.40 5.22
C ARG A 283 -24.10 33.08 4.16
N LEU A 284 -24.32 32.03 3.38
CA LEU A 284 -23.39 31.59 2.35
C LEU A 284 -23.31 32.64 1.23
N LYS A 285 -22.10 33.09 0.92
CA LYS A 285 -21.77 33.85 -0.29
C LYS A 285 -21.40 32.92 -1.43
N SER A 286 -20.86 31.73 -1.13
CA SER A 286 -20.47 30.74 -2.12
C SER A 286 -20.91 29.35 -1.72
N LEU A 287 -21.53 28.65 -2.67
CA LEU A 287 -21.97 27.27 -2.52
C LEU A 287 -21.39 26.44 -3.68
N THR A 288 -20.70 25.36 -3.32
CA THR A 288 -20.17 24.39 -4.28
C THR A 288 -20.83 23.03 -4.06
N LEU A 289 -21.40 22.46 -5.11
CA LEU A 289 -22.00 21.13 -5.14
C LEU A 289 -21.20 20.28 -6.13
N CYS A 290 -20.50 19.26 -5.65
CA CYS A 290 -19.87 18.27 -6.53
C CYS A 290 -20.86 17.12 -6.73
N LEU A 291 -21.27 16.86 -7.96
CA LEU A 291 -22.31 15.89 -8.31
C LEU A 291 -21.71 14.56 -8.76
N SER A 292 -22.40 13.47 -8.49
CA SER A 292 -22.25 12.21 -9.22
C SER A 292 -23.39 12.07 -10.24
N GLU A 293 -23.22 11.17 -11.21
CA GLU A 293 -24.25 10.87 -12.22
C GLU A 293 -25.46 10.12 -11.65
N ASN A 294 -25.32 9.53 -10.45
CA ASN A 294 -26.29 8.60 -9.87
C ASN A 294 -27.27 9.23 -8.85
N ILE A 295 -27.20 10.54 -8.62
CA ILE A 295 -27.94 11.18 -7.52
C ILE A 295 -28.97 12.22 -7.98
N PHE A 296 -30.15 12.20 -7.37
CA PHE A 296 -31.16 13.23 -7.53
C PHE A 296 -31.21 14.13 -6.31
N LEU A 297 -30.74 15.38 -6.43
CA LEU A 297 -30.66 16.31 -5.31
C LEU A 297 -31.98 17.05 -5.03
N GLU A 298 -33.07 16.76 -5.76
CA GLU A 298 -34.32 17.54 -5.63
C GLU A 298 -34.87 17.54 -4.19
N GLY A 299 -34.86 16.39 -3.50
CA GLY A 299 -35.32 16.30 -2.11
C GLY A 299 -34.51 17.18 -1.15
N PHE A 300 -33.18 17.19 -1.31
CA PHE A 300 -32.26 18.01 -0.53
C PHE A 300 -32.41 19.50 -0.86
N LEU A 301 -32.36 19.87 -2.15
CA LEU A 301 -32.44 21.26 -2.58
C LEU A 301 -33.76 21.91 -2.21
N ARG A 302 -34.88 21.17 -2.25
CA ARG A 302 -36.19 21.66 -1.79
C ARG A 302 -36.15 22.16 -0.35
N LYS A 303 -35.35 21.52 0.51
CA LYS A 303 -35.17 21.94 1.91
C LYS A 303 -34.23 23.12 2.05
N VAL A 304 -33.31 23.30 1.10
CA VAL A 304 -32.23 24.30 1.18
C VAL A 304 -32.55 25.61 0.46
N TYR A 305 -33.47 25.63 -0.51
CA TYR A 305 -33.79 26.81 -1.34
C TYR A 305 -34.02 28.11 -0.55
N THR A 306 -34.73 28.05 0.56
CA THR A 306 -35.04 29.25 1.37
C THR A 306 -33.82 29.84 2.08
N PHE A 307 -32.73 29.08 2.21
CA PHE A 307 -31.51 29.49 2.93
C PHE A 307 -30.42 30.06 2.03
N VAL A 308 -30.51 29.89 0.70
CA VAL A 308 -29.42 30.21 -0.24
C VAL A 308 -29.58 31.55 -0.97
N SER A 309 -30.43 32.44 -0.49
CA SER A 309 -30.72 33.74 -1.12
C SER A 309 -29.55 34.73 -1.13
N CYS A 310 -28.57 34.55 -0.23
CA CYS A 310 -27.36 35.37 -0.17
C CYS A 310 -26.22 34.87 -1.07
N VAL A 311 -26.40 33.74 -1.77
CA VAL A 311 -25.33 33.15 -2.59
C VAL A 311 -25.05 34.04 -3.80
N GLU A 312 -23.79 34.47 -3.94
CA GLU A 312 -23.26 35.21 -5.08
C GLU A 312 -22.52 34.29 -6.06
N ASN A 313 -21.86 33.24 -5.55
CA ASN A 313 -21.04 32.31 -6.33
C ASN A 313 -21.58 30.88 -6.21
N LEU A 314 -22.15 30.38 -7.30
CA LEU A 314 -22.66 29.01 -7.39
C LEU A 314 -21.74 28.17 -8.26
N HIS A 315 -21.22 27.09 -7.70
CA HIS A 315 -20.45 26.08 -8.41
C HIS A 315 -21.19 24.75 -8.35
N ILE A 316 -21.58 24.22 -9.51
CA ILE A 316 -22.12 22.88 -9.69
C ILE A 316 -21.12 22.15 -10.59
N VAL A 317 -20.44 21.15 -10.03
CA VAL A 317 -19.32 20.47 -10.70
C VAL A 317 -19.71 19.01 -10.88
N GLY A 318 -19.84 18.56 -12.13
CA GLY A 318 -20.07 17.15 -12.47
C GLY A 318 -18.78 16.35 -12.65
N THR A 319 -18.93 15.09 -13.05
CA THR A 319 -17.83 14.10 -13.17
C THR A 319 -17.14 14.10 -14.52
N TYR A 320 -17.77 14.62 -15.59
CA TYR A 320 -17.31 14.55 -17.00
C TYR A 320 -16.41 13.33 -17.29
N GLU A 321 -17.02 12.17 -17.48
CA GLU A 321 -16.35 11.03 -18.11
C GLU A 321 -16.61 11.08 -19.62
N LYS A 322 -15.62 10.71 -20.45
CA LYS A 322 -15.83 10.54 -21.89
C LYS A 322 -16.71 9.31 -22.07
N VAL A 323 -18.02 9.50 -22.09
CA VAL A 323 -18.99 8.44 -22.36
C VAL A 323 -18.81 8.04 -23.83
N GLU A 324 -18.19 6.89 -24.08
CA GLU A 324 -18.12 6.27 -25.42
C GLU A 324 -19.45 5.59 -25.80
N ASP A 325 -20.37 5.42 -24.85
CA ASP A 325 -21.64 4.71 -25.02
C ASP A 325 -22.83 5.69 -25.08
N GLU A 326 -23.34 5.95 -26.29
CA GLU A 326 -24.39 6.94 -26.59
C GLU A 326 -25.80 6.64 -26.01
N GLU A 327 -25.96 5.74 -25.03
CA GLU A 327 -27.29 5.22 -24.64
C GLU A 327 -27.72 5.43 -23.19
N GLU A 328 -27.00 6.18 -22.36
CA GLU A 328 -27.45 6.47 -20.99
C GLU A 328 -28.38 7.70 -20.92
N GLU A 329 -29.60 7.51 -20.40
CA GLU A 329 -30.56 8.57 -20.12
C GLU A 329 -30.00 9.52 -19.05
N VAL A 330 -29.45 10.66 -19.47
CA VAL A 330 -28.96 11.69 -18.55
C VAL A 330 -30.13 12.41 -17.87
N TYR A 331 -30.33 12.15 -16.58
CA TYR A 331 -31.38 12.79 -15.78
C TYR A 331 -30.98 14.17 -15.23
N GLU A 332 -31.96 15.07 -15.07
CA GLU A 332 -31.77 16.38 -14.41
C GLU A 332 -31.64 16.16 -12.88
N THR A 333 -30.40 16.21 -12.37
CA THR A 333 -30.13 15.98 -10.94
C THR A 333 -30.43 17.21 -10.08
N VAL A 334 -30.48 18.40 -10.69
CA VAL A 334 -30.73 19.69 -10.06
C VAL A 334 -31.72 20.49 -10.90
N ASN A 335 -32.87 20.86 -10.32
CA ASN A 335 -33.85 21.71 -10.99
C ASN A 335 -33.38 23.16 -11.07
N MET A 336 -32.79 23.55 -12.20
CA MET A 336 -32.21 24.89 -12.39
C MET A 336 -33.28 26.00 -12.45
N HIS A 337 -34.48 25.66 -12.93
CA HIS A 337 -35.62 26.56 -13.05
C HIS A 337 -36.16 27.03 -11.70
N LYS A 338 -36.14 26.15 -10.69
CA LYS A 338 -36.46 26.52 -9.31
C LYS A 338 -35.29 27.29 -8.69
N LEU A 339 -34.06 26.82 -8.89
CA LEU A 339 -32.87 27.38 -8.24
C LEU A 339 -32.67 28.87 -8.53
N LYS A 340 -32.93 29.34 -9.77
CA LYS A 340 -32.86 30.77 -10.11
C LYS A 340 -33.80 31.67 -9.30
N GLN A 341 -34.94 31.16 -8.84
CA GLN A 341 -35.93 31.96 -8.11
C GLN A 341 -35.43 32.30 -6.71
N TYR A 342 -34.56 31.45 -6.16
CA TYR A 342 -34.07 31.55 -4.80
C TYR A 342 -32.68 32.15 -4.69
N MET A 343 -31.94 32.35 -5.79
CA MET A 343 -30.60 32.94 -5.79
C MET A 343 -30.51 34.18 -6.71
N PRO A 344 -31.18 35.31 -6.38
CA PRO A 344 -31.23 36.49 -7.25
C PRO A 344 -29.90 37.26 -7.31
N ASN A 345 -28.98 37.02 -6.38
CA ASN A 345 -27.73 37.78 -6.23
C ASN A 345 -26.53 37.14 -6.94
N LEU A 346 -26.75 36.15 -7.81
CA LEU A 346 -25.67 35.44 -8.48
C LEU A 346 -24.83 36.36 -9.38
N ARG A 347 -23.52 36.25 -9.20
CA ARG A 347 -22.45 36.94 -9.94
C ARG A 347 -21.56 35.94 -10.66
N VAL A 348 -21.29 34.78 -10.05
CA VAL A 348 -20.51 33.71 -10.67
C VAL A 348 -21.35 32.44 -10.71
N VAL A 349 -21.53 31.89 -11.90
CA VAL A 349 -22.16 30.59 -12.12
C VAL A 349 -21.20 29.69 -12.86
N ASN A 350 -20.83 28.58 -12.24
CA ASN A 350 -19.95 27.57 -12.82
C ASN A 350 -20.67 26.23 -12.84
N LEU A 351 -20.94 25.71 -14.04
CA LEU A 351 -21.63 24.45 -14.31
C LEU A 351 -20.67 23.45 -14.97
N TRP A 352 -19.45 23.36 -14.48
CA TRP A 352 -18.40 22.54 -15.08
C TRP A 352 -18.80 21.06 -15.15
N GLY A 353 -18.73 20.46 -16.34
CA GLY A 353 -18.87 19.02 -16.54
C GLY A 353 -20.23 18.45 -16.14
N VAL A 354 -21.31 19.25 -16.18
CA VAL A 354 -22.66 18.81 -15.84
C VAL A 354 -23.39 18.33 -17.10
N PRO A 355 -23.64 17.01 -17.29
CA PRO A 355 -24.03 16.47 -18.60
C PRO A 355 -25.43 16.86 -19.08
N PHE A 356 -26.36 17.17 -18.18
CA PHE A 356 -27.74 17.54 -18.55
C PHE A 356 -27.92 19.02 -18.90
N ILE A 357 -26.94 19.87 -18.61
CA ILE A 357 -27.04 21.32 -18.84
C ILE A 357 -27.05 21.62 -20.34
N ASN A 358 -28.12 22.28 -20.78
CA ASN A 358 -28.34 22.76 -22.13
C ASN A 358 -28.60 24.28 -22.13
N ASP A 359 -28.85 24.87 -23.29
CA ASP A 359 -29.12 26.30 -23.43
C ASP A 359 -30.35 26.80 -22.65
N GLU A 360 -31.41 26.00 -22.51
CA GLU A 360 -32.61 26.40 -21.76
C GLU A 360 -32.30 26.59 -20.27
N HIS A 361 -31.47 25.71 -19.69
CA HIS A 361 -31.04 25.84 -18.30
C HIS A 361 -30.20 27.11 -18.08
N VAL A 362 -29.31 27.43 -19.02
CA VAL A 362 -28.47 28.64 -18.95
C VAL A 362 -29.33 29.89 -19.12
N ASP A 363 -30.27 29.90 -20.06
CA ASP A 363 -31.19 31.03 -20.25
C ASP A 363 -32.07 31.24 -19.01
N ALA A 364 -32.54 30.14 -18.42
CA ALA A 364 -33.29 30.18 -17.17
C ALA A 364 -32.49 30.91 -16.08
N ILE A 365 -31.24 30.54 -15.82
CA ILE A 365 -30.40 31.22 -14.82
C ILE A 365 -30.26 32.72 -15.16
N SER A 366 -29.98 33.03 -16.43
CA SER A 366 -29.76 34.43 -16.86
C SER A 366 -30.99 35.32 -16.69
N SER A 367 -32.21 34.76 -16.74
CA SER A 367 -33.46 35.53 -16.68
C SER A 367 -33.66 36.31 -15.37
N ASN A 368 -33.04 35.87 -14.27
CA ASN A 368 -33.17 36.51 -12.96
C ASN A 368 -31.86 37.11 -12.42
N CYS A 369 -30.72 36.81 -13.05
CA CYS A 369 -29.39 37.14 -12.53
C CYS A 369 -28.77 38.34 -13.27
N ALA A 370 -29.37 39.53 -13.15
CA ALA A 370 -28.85 40.74 -13.82
C ALA A 370 -27.44 41.17 -13.37
N HIS A 371 -26.94 40.59 -12.27
CA HIS A 371 -25.61 40.85 -11.71
C HIS A 371 -24.56 39.83 -12.14
N LEU A 372 -24.89 38.90 -13.04
CA LEU A 372 -23.96 37.90 -13.51
C LEU A 372 -22.73 38.54 -14.19
N GLU A 373 -21.55 38.18 -13.69
CA GLU A 373 -20.23 38.65 -14.11
C GLU A 373 -19.40 37.53 -14.75
N CYS A 374 -19.64 36.27 -14.37
CA CYS A 374 -18.95 35.10 -14.90
C CYS A 374 -19.93 33.95 -15.13
N LEU A 375 -19.88 33.37 -16.33
CA LEU A 375 -20.60 32.16 -16.71
C LEU A 375 -19.61 31.11 -17.21
N CYS A 376 -19.59 29.94 -16.57
CA CYS A 376 -18.80 28.79 -17.00
C CYS A 376 -19.72 27.60 -17.26
N VAL A 377 -19.64 27.05 -18.47
CA VAL A 377 -20.32 25.84 -18.93
C VAL A 377 -19.34 24.90 -19.63
N ASN A 378 -18.08 24.95 -19.20
CA ASN A 378 -17.04 24.06 -19.70
C ASN A 378 -17.48 22.60 -19.57
N TYR A 379 -17.25 21.80 -20.61
CA TYR A 379 -17.60 20.38 -20.70
C TYR A 379 -19.11 20.09 -20.60
N CYS A 380 -19.97 21.08 -20.92
CA CYS A 380 -21.41 20.87 -21.09
C CYS A 380 -21.74 20.61 -22.56
N ASN A 381 -21.71 19.34 -22.97
CA ASN A 381 -21.83 18.94 -24.39
C ASN A 381 -23.20 19.28 -25.03
N LYS A 382 -24.24 19.56 -24.24
CA LYS A 382 -25.58 19.93 -24.72
C LYS A 382 -25.76 21.45 -24.91
N VAL A 383 -24.75 22.26 -24.61
CA VAL A 383 -24.79 23.72 -24.83
C VAL A 383 -24.33 24.05 -26.25
N THR A 384 -25.26 24.60 -27.04
CA THR A 384 -25.04 25.02 -28.44
C THR A 384 -24.69 26.51 -28.56
N GLY A 385 -24.95 27.31 -27.53
CA GLY A 385 -24.73 28.74 -27.53
C GLY A 385 -25.98 29.56 -27.92
N SER A 386 -27.13 28.94 -28.17
CA SER A 386 -28.39 29.64 -28.46
C SER A 386 -28.83 30.55 -27.32
N CYS A 387 -28.53 30.17 -26.07
CA CYS A 387 -28.79 30.98 -24.90
C CYS A 387 -27.97 32.29 -24.85
N LEU A 388 -26.76 32.30 -25.45
CA LEU A 388 -25.79 33.37 -25.25
C LEU A 388 -26.30 34.72 -25.75
N LYS A 389 -27.11 34.74 -26.81
CA LYS A 389 -27.73 35.97 -27.31
C LYS A 389 -28.56 36.66 -26.22
N LEU A 390 -29.43 35.91 -25.55
CA LEU A 390 -30.28 36.43 -24.48
C LEU A 390 -29.47 36.72 -23.22
N VAL A 391 -28.54 35.83 -22.85
CA VAL A 391 -27.67 35.99 -21.69
C VAL A 391 -26.85 37.29 -21.79
N LEU A 392 -26.19 37.53 -22.92
CA LEU A 392 -25.38 38.74 -23.17
C LEU A 392 -26.24 40.00 -23.27
N GLN A 393 -27.49 39.87 -23.71
CA GLN A 393 -28.44 40.99 -23.70
C GLN A 393 -28.92 41.34 -22.29
N ARG A 394 -29.19 40.35 -21.44
CA ARG A 394 -29.73 40.53 -20.08
C ARG A 394 -28.63 40.85 -19.06
N CYS A 395 -27.53 40.11 -19.08
CA CYS A 395 -26.43 40.19 -18.12
C CYS A 395 -25.37 41.20 -18.57
N LYS A 396 -25.68 42.50 -18.49
CA LYS A 396 -24.77 43.58 -18.96
C LYS A 396 -23.44 43.66 -18.21
N LYS A 397 -23.31 42.99 -17.07
CA LYS A 397 -22.08 42.91 -16.28
C LYS A 397 -21.22 41.69 -16.61
N LEU A 398 -21.65 40.82 -17.53
CA LEU A 398 -20.93 39.60 -17.87
C LEU A 398 -19.59 39.95 -18.54
N ARG A 399 -18.49 39.56 -17.88
CA ARG A 399 -17.10 39.78 -18.30
C ARG A 399 -16.39 38.49 -18.68
N SER A 400 -16.71 37.39 -17.98
CA SER A 400 -16.03 36.11 -18.19
C SER A 400 -16.99 35.07 -18.73
N LEU A 401 -16.62 34.44 -19.85
CA LEU A 401 -17.40 33.43 -20.53
C LEU A 401 -16.53 32.21 -20.84
N PHE A 402 -16.79 31.11 -20.14
CA PHE A 402 -16.04 29.87 -20.29
C PHE A 402 -16.91 28.78 -20.95
N LEU A 403 -16.50 28.35 -22.14
CA LEU A 403 -17.22 27.46 -23.07
C LEU A 403 -16.37 26.28 -23.57
N ALA A 404 -15.30 25.91 -22.84
CA ALA A 404 -14.41 24.83 -23.23
C ALA A 404 -15.17 23.54 -23.53
N HIS A 405 -14.88 22.88 -24.65
CA HIS A 405 -15.51 21.62 -25.06
C HIS A 405 -17.05 21.64 -25.11
N ALA A 406 -17.70 22.80 -25.21
CA ALA A 406 -19.12 22.89 -25.51
C ALA A 406 -19.37 22.64 -27.02
N LYS A 407 -20.54 22.08 -27.36
CA LYS A 407 -20.92 21.76 -28.74
C LYS A 407 -21.53 22.98 -29.45
N LEU A 408 -20.76 24.07 -29.46
CA LEU A 408 -21.19 25.37 -29.94
C LEU A 408 -21.56 25.36 -31.43
N ASP A 409 -22.68 25.98 -31.78
CA ASP A 409 -23.11 26.13 -33.17
C ASP A 409 -22.57 27.43 -33.79
N ASN A 410 -21.88 27.26 -34.92
CA ASN A 410 -21.22 28.34 -35.63
C ASN A 410 -22.18 29.43 -36.14
N THR A 411 -23.36 29.04 -36.61
CA THR A 411 -24.37 29.95 -37.17
C THR A 411 -24.97 30.82 -36.06
N ILE A 412 -25.25 30.19 -34.92
CA ILE A 412 -25.80 30.85 -33.74
C ILE A 412 -24.84 31.88 -33.19
N LEU A 413 -23.56 31.53 -33.02
CA LEU A 413 -22.56 32.46 -32.50
C LEU A 413 -22.33 33.66 -33.43
N LYS A 414 -22.40 33.46 -34.75
CA LYS A 414 -22.34 34.56 -35.72
C LYS A 414 -23.55 35.49 -35.69
N GLY A 415 -24.68 35.04 -35.13
CA GLY A 415 -25.88 35.87 -34.94
C GLY A 415 -25.83 36.78 -33.71
N ILE A 416 -24.75 36.73 -32.92
CA ILE A 416 -24.57 37.51 -31.70
C ILE A 416 -23.79 38.80 -32.04
N GLU A 417 -24.28 39.94 -31.54
CA GLU A 417 -23.64 41.25 -31.67
C GLU A 417 -22.49 41.39 -30.66
N TRP A 418 -21.38 40.67 -30.86
CA TRP A 418 -20.24 40.61 -29.95
C TRP A 418 -19.65 41.98 -29.59
N GLU A 419 -19.73 42.94 -30.51
CA GLU A 419 -19.27 44.32 -30.32
C GLU A 419 -20.03 45.08 -29.23
N LYS A 420 -21.24 44.63 -28.87
CA LYS A 420 -22.04 45.21 -27.78
C LYS A 420 -21.76 44.56 -26.43
N THR A 421 -20.93 43.51 -26.40
CA THR A 421 -20.65 42.76 -25.17
C THR A 421 -19.58 43.44 -24.32
N GLN A 422 -19.51 43.06 -23.05
CA GLN A 422 -18.49 43.51 -22.11
C GLN A 422 -17.50 42.38 -21.78
N ILE A 423 -17.38 41.38 -22.67
CA ILE A 423 -16.54 40.22 -22.45
C ILE A 423 -15.07 40.63 -22.46
N GLU A 424 -14.38 40.28 -21.37
CA GLU A 424 -12.96 40.48 -21.17
C GLU A 424 -12.20 39.14 -21.16
N GLU A 425 -12.86 38.05 -20.81
CA GLU A 425 -12.28 36.72 -20.69
C GLU A 425 -13.12 35.70 -21.44
N LEU A 426 -12.51 35.00 -22.40
CA LEU A 426 -13.16 34.00 -23.22
C LEU A 426 -12.36 32.70 -23.24
N ASP A 427 -13.00 31.57 -22.89
CA ASP A 427 -12.45 30.22 -23.07
C ASP A 427 -13.31 29.47 -24.08
N ILE A 428 -12.72 29.11 -25.21
CA ILE A 428 -13.34 28.35 -26.30
C ILE A 428 -12.49 27.13 -26.66
N ARG A 429 -11.61 26.68 -25.75
CA ARG A 429 -10.69 25.58 -26.02
C ARG A 429 -11.42 24.28 -26.35
N GLY A 430 -10.87 23.50 -27.28
CA GLY A 430 -11.39 22.19 -27.65
C GLY A 430 -12.84 22.19 -28.16
N THR A 431 -13.31 23.32 -28.70
CA THR A 431 -14.60 23.44 -29.40
C THR A 431 -14.41 23.19 -30.90
N GLU A 432 -15.48 22.87 -31.63
CA GLU A 432 -15.41 22.61 -33.08
C GLU A 432 -15.78 23.86 -33.91
N LEU A 433 -15.34 25.03 -33.44
CA LEU A 433 -15.61 26.29 -34.13
C LEU A 433 -14.82 26.37 -35.45
N LYS A 434 -15.48 26.92 -36.47
CA LYS A 434 -14.88 27.17 -37.79
C LYS A 434 -14.09 28.47 -37.78
N GLU A 435 -13.08 28.55 -38.64
CA GLU A 435 -12.20 29.70 -38.84
C GLU A 435 -12.99 31.02 -38.98
N ASP A 436 -14.00 31.04 -39.84
CA ASP A 436 -14.84 32.21 -40.11
C ASP A 436 -15.66 32.68 -38.88
N THR A 437 -15.95 31.77 -37.96
CA THR A 437 -16.71 32.02 -36.73
C THR A 437 -15.79 32.52 -35.64
N ILE A 438 -14.62 31.91 -35.49
CA ILE A 438 -13.58 32.35 -34.56
C ILE A 438 -13.17 33.80 -34.90
N SER A 439 -12.86 34.07 -36.18
CA SER A 439 -12.54 35.44 -36.63
C SER A 439 -13.69 36.41 -36.37
N TYR A 440 -14.93 36.01 -36.67
CA TYR A 440 -16.11 36.86 -36.45
C TYR A 440 -16.23 37.31 -34.99
N ILE A 441 -16.09 36.38 -34.05
CA ILE A 441 -16.17 36.62 -32.60
C ILE A 441 -15.00 37.51 -32.17
N LEU A 442 -13.76 37.07 -32.40
CA LEU A 442 -12.57 37.71 -31.85
C LEU A 442 -12.37 39.14 -32.37
N CYS A 443 -12.63 39.39 -33.66
CA CYS A 443 -12.54 40.73 -34.25
C CYS A 443 -13.58 41.71 -33.67
N ARG A 444 -14.60 41.23 -32.98
CA ARG A 444 -15.71 42.02 -32.43
C ARG A 444 -15.73 42.06 -30.90
N LEU A 445 -14.66 41.65 -30.23
CA LEU A 445 -14.55 41.77 -28.77
C LEU A 445 -13.65 42.95 -28.36
N PRO A 446 -14.21 44.16 -28.13
CA PRO A 446 -13.40 45.37 -27.90
C PRO A 446 -12.68 45.39 -26.54
N PHE A 447 -13.12 44.58 -25.58
CA PHE A 447 -12.60 44.55 -24.22
C PHE A 447 -11.80 43.29 -23.90
N ILE A 448 -11.53 42.43 -24.89
CA ILE A 448 -10.82 41.16 -24.67
C ILE A 448 -9.45 41.39 -24.01
N ARG A 449 -9.20 40.68 -22.91
CA ARG A 449 -7.97 40.69 -22.12
C ARG A 449 -7.37 39.30 -21.97
N TRP A 450 -8.21 38.27 -21.96
CA TRP A 450 -7.80 36.89 -21.75
C TRP A 450 -8.53 35.99 -22.74
N LEU A 451 -7.77 35.20 -23.50
CA LEU A 451 -8.29 34.21 -24.42
C LEU A 451 -7.61 32.87 -24.18
N ASP A 452 -8.41 31.81 -24.02
CA ASP A 452 -7.98 30.43 -24.18
C ASP A 452 -8.69 29.80 -25.37
N ALA A 453 -7.90 29.48 -26.39
CA ALA A 453 -8.34 28.86 -27.62
C ALA A 453 -7.49 27.62 -27.93
N SER A 454 -6.95 26.98 -26.89
CA SER A 454 -6.15 25.75 -27.04
C SER A 454 -6.95 24.61 -27.69
N PHE A 455 -6.27 23.71 -28.40
CA PHE A 455 -6.87 22.59 -29.11
C PHE A 455 -7.92 22.99 -30.17
N LEU A 456 -7.79 24.17 -30.78
CA LEU A 456 -8.60 24.58 -31.93
C LEU A 456 -7.80 24.40 -33.23
N GLU A 457 -8.07 23.33 -33.97
CA GLU A 457 -7.43 23.07 -35.26
C GLU A 457 -7.73 24.15 -36.31
N ASN A 458 -8.94 24.75 -36.26
CA ASN A 458 -9.36 25.81 -37.19
C ASN A 458 -8.88 27.21 -36.77
N PHE A 459 -8.03 27.33 -35.75
CA PHE A 459 -7.36 28.60 -35.44
C PHE A 459 -6.14 28.73 -36.36
N THR A 460 -6.35 29.29 -37.55
CA THR A 460 -5.36 29.39 -38.63
C THR A 460 -4.56 30.70 -38.60
N ASP A 461 -3.54 30.80 -39.46
CA ASP A 461 -2.83 32.05 -39.71
C ASP A 461 -3.76 33.18 -40.18
N GLN A 462 -4.79 32.86 -40.97
CA GLN A 462 -5.74 33.85 -41.47
C GLN A 462 -6.62 34.39 -40.33
N VAL A 463 -7.13 33.54 -39.42
CA VAL A 463 -7.83 34.00 -38.21
C VAL A 463 -6.97 34.98 -37.43
N MET A 464 -5.69 34.64 -37.24
CA MET A 464 -4.76 35.46 -36.49
C MET A 464 -4.47 36.79 -37.19
N ASP A 465 -4.27 36.79 -38.50
CA ASP A 465 -4.06 38.02 -39.28
C ASP A 465 -5.27 38.95 -39.24
N GLU A 466 -6.48 38.43 -39.48
CA GLU A 466 -7.72 39.19 -39.40
C GLU A 466 -7.91 39.79 -38.00
N TRP A 467 -7.64 39.01 -36.95
CA TRP A 467 -7.74 39.49 -35.58
C TRP A 467 -6.72 40.59 -35.26
N MET A 468 -5.48 40.45 -35.73
CA MET A 468 -4.44 41.48 -35.64
C MET A 468 -4.80 42.77 -36.35
N ASN A 469 -5.48 42.69 -37.49
CA ASN A 469 -5.88 43.84 -38.29
C ASN A 469 -7.21 44.47 -37.83
N SER A 470 -7.98 43.78 -36.97
CA SER A 470 -9.24 44.30 -36.41
C SER A 470 -9.08 45.42 -35.37
N GLY A 471 -7.92 45.52 -34.72
CA GLY A 471 -7.66 46.46 -33.63
C GLY A 471 -8.25 46.06 -32.27
N SER A 472 -8.96 44.93 -32.15
CA SER A 472 -9.55 44.45 -30.90
C SER A 472 -8.53 43.99 -29.84
N LEU A 473 -7.32 43.64 -30.26
CA LEU A 473 -6.23 43.12 -29.43
C LEU A 473 -5.59 44.14 -28.47
N LYS A 474 -6.01 45.42 -28.51
CA LYS A 474 -5.39 46.51 -27.73
C LYS A 474 -5.25 46.23 -26.23
N ASN A 475 -6.19 45.47 -25.65
CA ASN A 475 -6.22 45.17 -24.22
C ASN A 475 -5.77 43.74 -23.89
N LEU A 476 -5.37 42.93 -24.89
CA LEU A 476 -5.02 41.53 -24.69
C LEU A 476 -3.78 41.41 -23.79
N GLN A 477 -3.92 40.64 -22.71
CA GLN A 477 -2.88 40.37 -21.72
C GLN A 477 -2.54 38.88 -21.62
N TYR A 478 -3.48 37.98 -21.93
CA TYR A 478 -3.24 36.55 -21.85
C TYR A 478 -3.78 35.85 -23.10
N LEU A 479 -2.93 35.01 -23.68
CA LEU A 479 -3.24 34.21 -24.85
C LEU A 479 -2.76 32.78 -24.67
N ASN A 480 -3.71 31.84 -24.75
CA ASN A 480 -3.42 30.42 -24.79
C ASN A 480 -3.85 29.82 -26.14
N LEU A 481 -2.86 29.36 -26.91
CA LEU A 481 -3.01 28.70 -28.21
C LEU A 481 -2.27 27.36 -28.19
N ASP A 482 -2.30 26.65 -27.06
CA ASP A 482 -1.68 25.34 -26.93
C ASP A 482 -2.25 24.35 -27.96
N THR A 483 -1.38 23.64 -28.69
CA THR A 483 -1.78 22.60 -29.66
C THR A 483 -2.70 23.13 -30.78
N CYS A 484 -2.44 24.35 -31.27
CA CYS A 484 -3.07 24.90 -32.48
C CYS A 484 -2.16 24.74 -33.72
N ASP A 485 -2.01 23.50 -34.23
CA ASP A 485 -1.00 23.13 -35.23
C ASP A 485 -1.08 23.88 -36.58
N SER A 486 -2.23 24.50 -36.88
CA SER A 486 -2.46 25.30 -38.08
C SER A 486 -1.72 26.63 -38.10
N LEU A 487 -1.19 27.08 -36.96
CA LEU A 487 -0.40 28.31 -36.86
C LEU A 487 1.06 28.08 -37.28
N ASN A 488 1.62 29.06 -37.99
CA ASN A 488 3.00 29.03 -38.46
C ASN A 488 3.87 30.12 -37.82
N GLU A 489 5.19 29.92 -37.89
CA GLU A 489 6.19 30.82 -37.30
C GLU A 489 6.05 32.30 -37.74
N PRO A 490 5.79 32.64 -39.03
CA PRO A 490 5.71 34.03 -39.46
C PRO A 490 4.57 34.82 -38.81
N ILE A 491 3.37 34.25 -38.68
CA ILE A 491 2.23 34.98 -38.10
C ILE A 491 2.41 35.20 -36.60
N LEU A 492 2.97 34.20 -35.90
CA LEU A 492 3.27 34.30 -34.48
C LEU A 492 4.41 35.28 -34.22
N THR A 493 5.36 35.37 -35.14
CA THR A 493 6.42 36.38 -35.11
C THR A 493 5.82 37.78 -35.21
N ASP A 494 4.95 38.02 -36.19
CA ASP A 494 4.29 39.30 -36.35
C ASP A 494 3.45 39.68 -35.12
N PHE A 495 2.70 38.72 -34.57
CA PHE A 495 1.96 38.92 -33.33
C PHE A 495 2.85 39.35 -32.16
N VAL A 496 3.94 38.62 -31.90
CA VAL A 496 4.84 38.94 -30.79
C VAL A 496 5.55 40.28 -31.02
N MET A 497 5.91 40.63 -32.26
CA MET A 497 6.47 41.95 -32.58
C MET A 497 5.50 43.09 -32.26
N ARG A 498 4.23 42.94 -32.64
CA ARG A 498 3.21 43.98 -32.47
C ARG A 498 2.72 44.10 -31.02
N TYR A 499 2.50 42.96 -30.35
CA TYR A 499 1.78 42.91 -29.07
C TYR A 499 2.60 42.32 -27.90
N GLY A 500 3.81 41.81 -28.12
CA GLY A 500 4.59 41.13 -27.07
C GLY A 500 4.82 41.95 -25.80
N GLN A 501 4.91 43.28 -25.92
CA GLN A 501 5.13 44.17 -24.77
C GLN A 501 3.94 44.25 -23.81
N GLN A 502 2.70 44.05 -24.27
CA GLN A 502 1.50 44.09 -23.42
C GLN A 502 1.12 42.72 -22.84
N ILE A 503 1.61 41.63 -23.43
CA ILE A 503 1.27 40.27 -23.02
C ILE A 503 1.93 39.91 -21.68
N LEU A 504 1.11 39.44 -20.75
CA LEU A 504 1.46 38.92 -19.43
C LEU A 504 1.44 37.38 -19.39
N GLY A 505 0.66 36.72 -20.25
CA GLY A 505 0.64 35.27 -20.36
C GLY A 505 0.60 34.81 -21.81
N LEU A 506 1.55 33.97 -22.19
CA LEU A 506 1.64 33.41 -23.55
C LEU A 506 1.88 31.91 -23.45
N ILE A 507 0.93 31.12 -23.94
CA ILE A 507 1.03 29.67 -24.00
C ILE A 507 1.00 29.23 -25.46
N LEU A 508 2.14 28.78 -25.93
CA LEU A 508 2.37 28.20 -27.24
C LEU A 508 2.99 26.80 -27.07
N GLY A 509 2.44 26.01 -26.14
CA GLY A 509 2.72 24.57 -26.06
C GLY A 509 2.11 23.84 -27.26
N GLY A 510 2.58 22.64 -27.59
CA GLY A 510 2.02 21.86 -28.70
C GLY A 510 2.60 22.16 -30.08
N HIS A 511 3.33 23.27 -30.27
CA HIS A 511 3.79 23.67 -31.60
C HIS A 511 5.16 23.06 -31.95
N HIS A 512 5.17 21.99 -32.75
CA HIS A 512 6.40 21.34 -33.21
C HIS A 512 7.26 22.19 -34.16
N LYS A 513 6.69 23.25 -34.74
CA LYS A 513 7.36 24.19 -35.65
C LYS A 513 8.16 25.28 -34.92
N LEU A 514 7.84 25.57 -33.65
CA LEU A 514 8.44 26.68 -32.89
C LEU A 514 9.68 26.20 -32.13
N LEU A 515 10.83 26.27 -32.80
CA LEU A 515 12.12 25.79 -32.27
C LEU A 515 12.96 26.92 -31.66
N GLU A 516 14.23 26.62 -31.36
CA GLU A 516 15.18 27.51 -30.68
C GLU A 516 15.28 28.90 -31.33
N TYR A 517 15.38 28.96 -32.66
CA TYR A 517 15.55 30.22 -33.40
C TYR A 517 14.39 31.19 -33.20
N PHE A 518 13.15 30.71 -33.37
CA PHE A 518 11.93 31.51 -33.15
C PHE A 518 11.95 32.16 -31.77
N TRP A 519 12.08 31.33 -30.73
CA TRP A 519 11.95 31.83 -29.38
C TRP A 519 13.11 32.75 -28.98
N MET A 520 14.34 32.50 -29.42
CA MET A 520 15.48 33.38 -29.17
C MET A 520 15.25 34.79 -29.74
N ASN A 521 14.61 34.91 -30.89
CA ASN A 521 14.25 36.20 -31.49
C ASN A 521 13.03 36.84 -30.82
N MET A 522 12.09 36.04 -30.32
CA MET A 522 10.82 36.54 -29.77
C MET A 522 10.91 36.96 -28.31
N ILE A 523 11.67 36.25 -27.47
CA ILE A 523 11.80 36.51 -26.02
C ILE A 523 12.12 37.98 -25.67
N PRO A 524 13.03 38.70 -26.36
CA PRO A 524 13.31 40.11 -26.09
C PRO A 524 12.09 41.03 -26.16
N ASN A 525 11.05 40.62 -26.90
CA ASN A 525 9.80 41.37 -27.05
C ASN A 525 8.77 41.07 -25.95
N LEU A 526 9.02 40.09 -25.08
CA LEU A 526 8.11 39.61 -24.02
C LEU A 526 8.49 40.17 -22.63
N ARG A 527 8.89 41.44 -22.55
CA ARG A 527 9.49 42.02 -21.32
C ARG A 527 8.57 41.99 -20.09
N ASN A 528 7.25 42.03 -20.31
CA ASN A 528 6.24 42.06 -19.27
C ASN A 528 5.66 40.68 -18.91
N ILE A 529 6.16 39.59 -19.51
CA ILE A 529 5.61 38.26 -19.37
C ILE A 529 5.68 37.75 -17.91
N ASN A 530 4.56 37.22 -17.44
CA ASN A 530 4.40 36.54 -16.15
C ASN A 530 4.24 35.03 -16.32
N ILE A 531 3.58 34.56 -17.38
CA ILE A 531 3.35 33.13 -17.66
C ILE A 531 3.85 32.83 -19.07
N LEU A 532 4.76 31.87 -19.21
CA LEU A 532 5.28 31.45 -20.51
C LEU A 532 5.30 29.92 -20.61
N VAL A 533 4.68 29.36 -21.64
CA VAL A 533 4.66 27.91 -21.91
C VAL A 533 5.05 27.66 -23.36
N MET A 534 5.95 26.71 -23.58
CA MET A 534 6.50 26.36 -24.88
C MET A 534 6.78 24.86 -24.98
N GLY A 535 6.99 24.38 -26.20
CA GLY A 535 7.38 23.00 -26.47
C GLY A 535 6.31 22.23 -27.25
N ILE A 536 6.40 20.91 -27.22
CA ILE A 536 5.47 20.01 -27.93
C ILE A 536 4.46 19.37 -26.98
N ALA A 537 3.31 18.96 -27.52
CA ALA A 537 2.33 18.15 -26.80
C ALA A 537 2.76 16.68 -26.89
N GLU A 538 2.63 15.95 -25.78
CA GLU A 538 2.87 14.50 -25.78
C GLU A 538 1.77 13.79 -26.60
N ASP A 539 2.17 12.77 -27.36
CA ASP A 539 1.31 11.81 -28.07
C ASP A 539 0.54 12.29 -29.32
N CYS A 540 0.47 13.61 -29.59
CA CYS A 540 -0.31 14.13 -30.73
C CYS A 540 0.55 14.74 -31.86
N CYS A 541 1.79 15.16 -31.59
CA CYS A 541 2.62 15.87 -32.56
C CYS A 541 3.75 14.99 -33.13
N PRO A 542 4.17 15.20 -34.41
CA PRO A 542 5.35 14.55 -34.97
C PRO A 542 6.59 14.82 -34.12
N LYS A 543 7.38 13.77 -33.82
CA LYS A 543 8.64 13.92 -33.07
C LYS A 543 9.58 14.90 -33.79
N VAL A 544 10.09 15.88 -33.05
CA VAL A 544 11.05 16.86 -33.54
C VAL A 544 12.42 16.20 -33.67
N ASN A 545 12.91 16.04 -34.91
CA ASN A 545 14.25 15.45 -35.15
C ASN A 545 15.41 16.39 -34.81
N ALA A 546 15.14 17.69 -34.62
CA ALA A 546 16.13 18.69 -34.27
C ALA A 546 16.52 18.62 -32.79
N LYS A 547 17.81 18.86 -32.48
CA LYS A 547 18.28 19.01 -31.10
C LYS A 547 18.21 20.48 -30.70
N ILE A 548 17.60 20.77 -29.55
CA ILE A 548 17.39 22.14 -29.04
C ILE A 548 18.40 22.40 -27.91
N HIS A 549 19.26 23.40 -28.07
CA HIS A 549 20.24 23.78 -27.06
C HIS A 549 19.62 24.79 -26.07
N ILE A 550 19.25 24.32 -24.89
CA ILE A 550 18.47 25.11 -23.92
C ILE A 550 19.28 26.16 -23.13
N ASP A 551 20.61 26.11 -23.21
CA ASP A 551 21.47 26.97 -22.39
C ASP A 551 21.31 28.46 -22.73
N GLN A 552 21.41 28.77 -24.03
CA GLN A 552 21.22 30.13 -24.55
C GLN A 552 19.80 30.61 -24.30
N PHE A 553 18.87 29.67 -24.35
CA PHE A 553 17.45 29.89 -24.17
C PHE A 553 17.11 30.42 -22.76
N ILE A 554 17.61 29.76 -21.72
CA ILE A 554 17.42 30.18 -20.33
C ILE A 554 18.08 31.52 -20.06
N ASP A 555 19.28 31.76 -20.60
CA ASP A 555 19.96 33.04 -20.42
C ASP A 555 19.18 34.19 -21.09
N CYS A 556 18.65 33.95 -22.29
CA CYS A 556 17.79 34.91 -22.99
C CYS A 556 16.53 35.23 -22.17
N ILE A 557 15.84 34.23 -21.61
CA ILE A 557 14.68 34.45 -20.73
C ILE A 557 15.08 35.23 -19.48
N ALA A 558 16.15 34.83 -18.81
CA ALA A 558 16.60 35.50 -17.61
C ALA A 558 16.93 36.98 -17.86
N GLN A 559 17.50 37.30 -19.02
CA GLN A 559 17.84 38.66 -19.42
C GLN A 559 16.62 39.54 -19.72
N ASN A 560 15.60 38.96 -20.36
CA ASN A 560 14.50 39.74 -20.93
C ASN A 560 13.18 39.67 -20.15
N CYS A 561 12.96 38.62 -19.34
CA CYS A 561 11.67 38.33 -18.70
C CYS A 561 11.73 38.42 -17.15
N PRO A 562 12.02 39.59 -16.54
CA PRO A 562 12.21 39.71 -15.09
C PRO A 562 10.93 39.52 -14.26
N LYS A 563 9.75 39.63 -14.89
CA LYS A 563 8.44 39.52 -14.23
C LYS A 563 7.90 38.08 -14.18
N LEU A 564 8.60 37.12 -14.79
CA LEU A 564 8.17 35.73 -14.92
C LEU A 564 7.80 35.10 -13.57
N THR A 565 6.62 34.48 -13.51
CA THR A 565 6.03 33.83 -12.34
C THR A 565 5.79 32.33 -12.57
N ARG A 566 5.39 31.94 -13.78
CA ARG A 566 5.22 30.55 -14.23
C ARG A 566 5.94 30.37 -15.56
N PHE A 567 6.74 29.32 -15.65
CA PHE A 567 7.49 28.99 -16.86
C PHE A 567 7.38 27.49 -17.14
N GLU A 568 7.05 27.07 -18.36
CA GLU A 568 6.99 25.64 -18.70
C GLU A 568 7.69 25.35 -20.01
N ILE A 569 8.54 24.31 -20.01
CA ILE A 569 9.26 23.83 -21.19
C ILE A 569 8.85 22.38 -21.43
N ARG A 570 8.18 22.15 -22.56
CA ARG A 570 7.55 20.88 -22.91
C ARG A 570 8.24 20.12 -24.07
N TRP A 571 9.51 20.36 -24.35
CA TRP A 571 10.29 19.50 -25.26
C TRP A 571 10.78 18.25 -24.54
N ASP A 572 10.62 17.08 -25.15
CA ASP A 572 11.06 15.82 -24.54
C ASP A 572 12.59 15.75 -24.34
N ASP A 573 13.01 14.75 -23.57
CA ASP A 573 14.41 14.46 -23.25
C ASP A 573 15.29 14.14 -24.45
N GLU A 574 14.71 13.56 -25.50
CA GLU A 574 15.43 13.24 -26.71
C GLU A 574 15.79 14.53 -27.47
N THR A 575 14.89 15.50 -27.46
CA THR A 575 14.97 16.79 -28.17
C THR A 575 15.87 17.78 -27.43
N LEU A 576 15.81 17.83 -26.10
CA LEU A 576 16.59 18.78 -25.30
C LEU A 576 18.09 18.41 -25.23
N ARG A 577 18.94 19.42 -25.39
CA ARG A 577 20.39 19.37 -25.16
C ARG A 577 20.80 20.52 -24.26
N PHE A 578 21.64 20.22 -23.28
CA PHE A 578 22.11 21.18 -22.29
C PHE A 578 23.59 20.91 -22.04
N SER A 579 24.40 21.96 -21.81
CA SER A 579 25.82 21.80 -21.48
C SER A 579 26.04 21.80 -19.96
N ASP A 580 27.22 21.41 -19.52
CA ASP A 580 27.61 21.51 -18.11
C ASP A 580 27.52 22.96 -17.56
N LYS A 581 27.57 23.96 -18.45
CA LYS A 581 27.39 25.39 -18.09
C LYS A 581 25.95 25.74 -17.71
N SER A 582 24.96 24.89 -18.00
CA SER A 582 23.55 25.05 -17.63
C SER A 582 23.35 25.42 -16.15
N SER A 583 24.18 24.84 -15.29
CA SER A 583 24.19 25.12 -13.85
C SER A 583 24.31 26.61 -13.53
N LYS A 584 25.14 27.36 -14.28
CA LYS A 584 25.33 28.80 -14.08
C LYS A 584 24.17 29.63 -14.63
N PHE A 585 23.53 29.21 -15.72
CA PHE A 585 22.41 29.97 -16.30
C PHE A 585 21.15 29.92 -15.42
N ILE A 586 20.95 28.82 -14.69
CA ILE A 586 19.90 28.73 -13.66
C ILE A 586 20.11 29.77 -12.56
N ASP A 587 21.36 30.07 -12.18
CA ASP A 587 21.66 31.15 -11.24
C ASP A 587 21.31 32.54 -11.80
N VAL A 588 21.48 32.74 -13.12
CA VAL A 588 21.06 33.99 -13.79
C VAL A 588 19.55 34.13 -13.73
N LEU A 589 18.79 33.07 -14.04
CA LEU A 589 17.33 33.04 -13.92
C LEU A 589 16.89 33.35 -12.48
N ARG A 590 17.57 32.77 -11.48
CA ARG A 590 17.33 33.04 -10.05
C ARG A 590 17.59 34.49 -9.64
N MET A 591 18.59 35.14 -10.24
CA MET A 591 18.94 36.52 -9.93
C MET A 591 18.06 37.54 -10.65
N LYS A 592 17.59 37.22 -11.86
CA LYS A 592 16.86 38.16 -12.72
C LYS A 592 15.34 37.97 -12.69
N CYS A 593 14.84 36.75 -12.56
CA CYS A 593 13.40 36.42 -12.49
C CYS A 593 12.96 36.21 -11.03
N LEU A 594 13.06 37.25 -10.20
CA LEU A 594 12.87 37.14 -8.74
C LEU A 594 11.46 36.66 -8.32
N LYS A 595 10.47 36.89 -9.19
CA LYS A 595 9.05 36.53 -9.02
C LYS A 595 8.71 35.10 -9.47
N LEU A 596 9.68 34.30 -9.92
CA LEU A 596 9.40 32.94 -10.40
C LEU A 596 8.92 32.05 -9.25
N HIS A 597 7.68 31.57 -9.35
CA HIS A 597 7.03 30.68 -8.39
C HIS A 597 6.91 29.24 -8.89
N SER A 598 6.85 29.03 -10.22
CA SER A 598 6.70 27.72 -10.83
C SER A 598 7.50 27.61 -12.13
N MET A 599 8.21 26.50 -12.31
CA MET A 599 8.97 26.12 -13.50
C MET A 599 8.69 24.65 -13.80
N VAL A 600 7.99 24.33 -14.88
CA VAL A 600 7.69 22.95 -15.26
C VAL A 600 8.63 22.51 -16.36
N LEU A 601 9.28 21.38 -16.16
CA LEU A 601 10.18 20.76 -17.13
C LEU A 601 9.70 19.33 -17.41
N SER A 602 10.08 18.82 -18.57
CA SER A 602 9.99 17.41 -18.92
C SER A 602 10.74 16.55 -17.91
N ASP A 603 10.18 15.39 -17.56
CA ASP A 603 10.90 14.42 -16.74
C ASP A 603 12.18 13.98 -17.47
N GLY A 604 13.33 14.14 -16.81
CA GLY A 604 14.62 13.92 -17.46
C GLY A 604 15.87 14.48 -16.80
N GLN A 605 17.02 14.27 -17.44
CA GLN A 605 18.32 14.72 -16.94
C GLN A 605 18.39 16.25 -16.74
N TYR A 606 17.75 17.01 -17.64
CA TYR A 606 17.70 18.46 -17.54
C TYR A 606 16.85 18.90 -16.34
N TYR A 607 15.69 18.27 -16.13
CA TYR A 607 14.86 18.54 -14.95
C TYR A 607 15.63 18.26 -13.66
N GLU A 608 16.28 17.11 -13.53
CA GLU A 608 17.04 16.77 -12.31
C GLU A 608 18.17 17.77 -12.05
N LEU A 609 18.89 18.21 -13.10
CA LEU A 609 19.90 19.25 -13.00
C LEU A 609 19.32 20.58 -12.51
N VAL A 610 18.21 21.04 -13.09
CA VAL A 610 17.57 22.32 -12.73
C VAL A 610 16.92 22.24 -11.35
N ARG A 611 16.19 21.16 -11.05
CA ARG A 611 15.57 20.88 -9.74
C ARG A 611 16.62 20.86 -8.66
N SER A 612 17.69 20.08 -8.86
CA SER A 612 18.84 20.07 -7.96
C SER A 612 19.22 21.51 -7.75
N ASN A 613 19.64 22.27 -8.78
CA ASN A 613 20.08 23.67 -8.67
C ASN A 613 19.13 24.63 -7.92
N PHE A 614 17.81 24.51 -8.10
CA PHE A 614 16.84 25.31 -7.34
C PHE A 614 16.73 24.92 -5.87
N GLU A 615 16.99 23.67 -5.54
CA GLU A 615 17.00 23.25 -4.16
C GLU A 615 18.23 23.85 -3.41
N ARG A 616 19.48 24.00 -3.94
CA ARG A 616 20.71 24.61 -3.22
C ARG A 616 20.60 26.11 -3.30
N ALA A 617 19.45 26.56 -3.79
CA ALA A 617 18.90 27.87 -3.68
C ALA A 617 17.73 27.99 -2.67
N ASP A 618 17.37 26.92 -1.93
CA ASP A 618 16.13 26.70 -1.13
C ASP A 618 14.97 27.50 -1.68
N ARG A 619 14.75 27.23 -2.95
CA ARG A 619 13.47 27.45 -3.58
C ARG A 619 12.90 26.07 -3.88
N MET A 620 12.61 25.31 -2.82
CA MET A 620 12.16 23.91 -2.92
C MET A 620 10.84 23.72 -3.70
N SER A 621 10.13 24.80 -4.03
CA SER A 621 8.77 24.74 -4.59
C SER A 621 8.62 25.29 -6.01
N VAL A 622 9.72 25.67 -6.69
CA VAL A 622 9.63 26.27 -8.02
C VAL A 622 9.61 25.22 -9.13
N VAL A 623 10.51 24.24 -9.11
CA VAL A 623 10.68 23.32 -10.26
C VAL A 623 9.81 22.07 -10.10
N ARG A 624 9.02 21.72 -11.13
CA ARG A 624 8.11 20.57 -11.17
C ARG A 624 8.26 19.81 -12.48
N THR A 625 7.77 18.58 -12.52
CA THR A 625 7.75 17.77 -13.74
C THR A 625 6.41 17.90 -14.46
N ARG A 626 6.37 17.55 -15.76
CA ARG A 626 5.12 17.46 -16.51
C ARG A 626 4.18 16.38 -15.95
N GLU A 627 4.70 15.23 -15.53
CA GLU A 627 3.89 14.16 -14.92
C GLU A 627 3.27 14.56 -13.58
N MET A 628 3.97 15.36 -12.77
CA MET A 628 3.42 15.92 -11.53
C MET A 628 2.20 16.83 -11.79
N CYS A 629 2.11 17.47 -12.95
CA CYS A 629 0.93 18.23 -13.36
C CYS A 629 -0.21 17.33 -13.87
N LYS A 630 0.10 16.13 -14.40
CA LYS A 630 -0.91 15.17 -14.91
C LYS A 630 -1.56 14.33 -13.81
N THR A 631 -0.83 13.98 -12.75
CA THR A 631 -1.23 12.92 -11.79
C THR A 631 -1.93 13.43 -10.54
N GLY A 632 -1.94 14.74 -10.31
CA GLY A 632 -2.74 15.33 -9.26
C GLY A 632 -3.69 16.34 -9.84
N LYS A 633 -4.98 16.21 -9.50
CA LYS A 633 -5.80 17.38 -9.21
C LYS A 633 -6.40 18.15 -10.40
N THR A 634 -6.89 17.52 -11.47
CA THR A 634 -7.63 18.24 -12.55
C THR A 634 -8.77 19.14 -12.02
N ILE A 635 -9.47 18.73 -10.94
CA ILE A 635 -10.48 19.58 -10.27
C ILE A 635 -9.83 20.70 -9.42
N ILE A 636 -8.73 20.42 -8.74
CA ILE A 636 -8.01 21.44 -7.95
C ILE A 636 -7.19 22.38 -8.86
N TYR A 637 -6.80 22.01 -10.09
CA TYR A 637 -6.18 22.91 -11.05
C TYR A 637 -7.18 23.93 -11.58
N THR A 638 -8.41 23.51 -11.88
CA THR A 638 -9.49 24.45 -12.26
C THR A 638 -9.86 25.36 -11.09
N LEU A 639 -9.91 24.84 -9.86
CA LEU A 639 -10.17 25.65 -8.66
C LEU A 639 -8.97 26.52 -8.22
N ILE A 640 -7.72 26.09 -8.43
CA ILE A 640 -6.51 26.88 -8.14
C ILE A 640 -6.33 27.98 -9.19
N LEU A 641 -6.57 27.69 -10.48
CA LEU A 641 -6.53 28.71 -11.52
C LEU A 641 -7.58 29.81 -11.27
N LEU A 642 -8.78 29.43 -10.79
CA LEU A 642 -9.79 30.41 -10.35
C LEU A 642 -9.43 31.09 -9.03
N ARG A 643 -8.80 30.40 -8.08
CA ARG A 643 -8.34 30.98 -6.81
C ARG A 643 -7.26 32.04 -7.03
N ASP A 644 -6.30 31.78 -7.90
CA ASP A 644 -5.28 32.75 -8.26
C ASP A 644 -5.91 33.96 -8.99
N TYR A 645 -6.99 33.75 -9.75
CA TYR A 645 -7.76 34.84 -10.36
C TYR A 645 -8.51 35.71 -9.33
N ILE A 646 -9.16 35.10 -8.33
CA ILE A 646 -9.85 35.82 -7.24
C ILE A 646 -8.85 36.58 -6.34
N ILE A 647 -7.61 36.07 -6.20
CA ILE A 647 -6.55 36.74 -5.44
C ILE A 647 -6.03 38.00 -6.16
N VAL A 648 -6.02 38.03 -7.50
CA VAL A 648 -5.61 39.23 -8.26
C VAL A 648 -6.60 40.38 -8.06
N MET A 649 -7.90 40.12 -7.90
CA MET A 649 -8.89 41.18 -7.62
C MET A 649 -8.87 41.72 -6.19
N SER A 650 -8.32 40.99 -5.22
CA SER A 650 -8.40 41.37 -3.80
C SER A 650 -7.09 41.90 -3.19
N SER A 651 -5.98 41.91 -3.94
CA SER A 651 -4.66 42.21 -3.38
C SER A 651 -3.84 43.22 -4.16
N THR A 652 -4.47 44.34 -4.55
CA THR A 652 -3.78 45.64 -4.66
C THR A 652 -3.39 46.17 -3.27
N THR A 653 -2.79 45.35 -2.42
CA THR A 653 -2.28 45.79 -1.11
C THR A 653 -1.10 44.91 -0.67
N GLN A 654 0.09 45.48 -0.89
CA GLN A 654 1.35 45.27 -0.17
C GLN A 654 1.41 44.06 0.78
N THR A 655 2.24 43.06 0.44
CA THR A 655 3.12 42.46 1.47
C THR A 655 4.45 42.04 0.86
N LYS A 656 5.50 42.67 1.38
CA LYS A 656 6.91 42.44 1.09
C LYS A 656 7.40 41.15 1.76
N THR A 657 8.06 40.31 0.96
CA THR A 657 9.42 39.77 1.18
C THR A 657 9.82 39.28 2.59
N LEU A 658 9.94 37.95 2.75
CA LEU A 658 10.84 37.25 3.69
C LEU A 658 11.39 36.00 2.95
N LEU A 659 12.56 36.07 2.31
CA LEU A 659 13.87 35.53 2.75
C LEU A 659 13.81 34.03 3.13
N LYS A 660 14.14 33.10 2.22
CA LYS A 660 15.48 32.62 1.79
C LYS A 660 16.31 31.99 2.92
N GLU A 661 16.54 30.69 2.81
CA GLU A 661 17.80 30.00 3.14
C GLU A 661 17.75 28.60 2.54
N ASN A 662 18.87 28.14 1.90
CA ASN A 662 19.24 27.25 0.73
C ASN A 662 19.76 25.75 0.94
N LYS A 663 19.23 24.68 0.27
CA LYS A 663 19.71 23.25 0.29
C LYS A 663 19.35 22.37 -0.95
N GLN A 664 20.26 22.20 -1.94
CA GLN A 664 20.05 21.46 -3.23
C GLN A 664 19.90 20.03 -2.80
N LYS A 665 18.99 19.25 -3.43
CA LYS A 665 19.11 17.80 -3.39
C LYS A 665 20.51 17.48 -3.85
N LYS A 666 21.31 17.21 -2.85
CA LYS A 666 22.68 16.79 -2.94
C LYS A 666 22.54 15.39 -3.54
N GLU A 667 23.17 15.13 -4.69
CA GLU A 667 23.24 13.76 -5.20
C GLU A 667 23.89 12.88 -4.14
N PHE A 668 23.35 11.68 -3.94
CA PHE A 668 23.88 10.76 -2.93
C PHE A 668 25.39 10.65 -3.10
N PRO A 669 26.13 10.62 -1.98
CA PRO A 669 27.58 10.58 -2.04
C PRO A 669 28.02 9.35 -2.82
N THR A 670 29.07 9.51 -3.61
CA THR A 670 29.67 8.39 -4.34
C THR A 670 30.17 7.33 -3.36
N LEU A 671 30.26 6.07 -3.82
CA LEU A 671 30.83 5.00 -3.01
C LEU A 671 32.23 5.35 -2.47
N GLU A 672 33.02 6.12 -3.22
CA GLU A 672 34.35 6.58 -2.82
C GLU A 672 34.31 7.62 -1.68
N GLU A 673 33.35 8.54 -1.70
CA GLU A 673 33.14 9.51 -0.61
C GLU A 673 32.72 8.82 0.69
N ILE A 674 31.80 7.86 0.60
CA ILE A 674 31.39 7.04 1.74
C ILE A 674 32.60 6.25 2.28
N LYS A 675 33.40 5.65 1.37
CA LYS A 675 34.61 4.90 1.73
C LYS A 675 35.64 5.77 2.47
N LYS A 676 35.89 7.00 2.01
CA LYS A 676 36.86 7.94 2.61
C LYS A 676 36.50 8.35 4.03
N ALA A 677 35.22 8.31 4.40
CA ALA A 677 34.78 8.66 5.75
C ALA A 677 34.97 7.55 6.78
N ILE A 678 35.16 6.29 6.33
CA ILE A 678 35.30 5.15 7.22
C ILE A 678 36.73 5.08 7.78
N PRO A 679 36.91 5.00 9.11
CA PRO A 679 38.23 4.91 9.75
C PRO A 679 39.07 3.76 9.20
N ALA A 680 40.38 3.98 9.07
CA ALA A 680 41.31 3.03 8.45
C ALA A 680 41.30 1.64 9.12
N GLU A 681 41.22 1.60 10.44
CA GLU A 681 41.14 0.36 11.24
C GLU A 681 39.91 -0.50 10.92
N CYS A 682 38.80 0.07 10.44
CA CYS A 682 37.60 -0.71 10.10
C CYS A 682 37.81 -1.64 8.90
N TRP A 683 38.88 -1.42 8.12
CA TRP A 683 39.27 -2.23 6.97
C TRP A 683 40.21 -3.39 7.35
N GLU A 684 40.65 -3.46 8.61
CA GLU A 684 41.59 -4.49 9.07
C GLU A 684 40.83 -5.73 9.56
N LYS A 685 41.14 -6.89 8.96
CA LYS A 685 40.58 -8.19 9.33
C LYS A 685 41.51 -8.87 10.34
N ASN A 686 40.99 -9.26 11.49
CA ASN A 686 41.72 -9.98 12.53
C ASN A 686 41.16 -11.40 12.71
N ALA A 687 41.88 -12.40 12.21
CA ALA A 687 41.45 -13.79 12.23
C ALA A 687 41.25 -14.35 13.65
N LEU A 688 42.14 -14.02 14.61
CA LEU A 688 42.00 -14.47 15.99
C LEU A 688 40.73 -13.93 16.64
N LYS A 689 40.42 -12.65 16.39
CA LYS A 689 39.19 -12.03 16.87
C LYS A 689 37.96 -12.70 16.24
N SER A 690 37.96 -12.93 14.93
CA SER A 690 36.86 -13.63 14.25
C SER A 690 36.67 -15.07 14.78
N ILE A 691 37.76 -15.81 15.01
CA ILE A 691 37.73 -17.14 15.63
C ILE A 691 37.13 -17.08 17.04
N SER A 692 37.43 -16.04 17.83
CA SER A 692 36.85 -15.90 19.17
C SER A 692 35.32 -15.75 19.15
N TYR A 693 34.74 -15.10 18.14
CA TYR A 693 33.28 -15.02 17.96
C TYR A 693 32.69 -16.37 17.53
N LEU A 694 33.36 -17.10 16.63
CA LEU A 694 32.94 -18.46 16.27
C LEU A 694 32.87 -19.37 17.51
N VAL A 695 33.89 -19.32 18.36
CA VAL A 695 33.96 -20.09 19.61
C VAL A 695 32.89 -19.63 20.60
N LEU A 696 32.64 -18.32 20.72
CA LEU A 696 31.59 -17.77 21.58
C LEU A 696 30.21 -18.30 21.18
N ASP A 697 29.89 -18.32 19.89
CA ASP A 697 28.57 -18.75 19.42
C ASP A 697 28.35 -20.25 19.68
N TYR A 698 29.37 -21.07 19.47
CA TYR A 698 29.33 -22.48 19.89
C TYR A 698 29.18 -22.65 21.39
N ALA A 699 29.86 -21.83 22.20
CA ALA A 699 29.73 -21.88 23.65
C ALA A 699 28.30 -21.50 24.11
N LEU A 700 27.68 -20.51 23.47
CA LEU A 700 26.29 -20.11 23.73
C LEU A 700 25.30 -21.22 23.33
N ILE A 701 25.49 -21.84 22.16
CA ILE A 701 24.66 -22.98 21.71
C ILE A 701 24.83 -24.18 22.64
N ALA A 702 26.07 -24.52 23.03
CA ALA A 702 26.34 -25.57 24.01
C ALA A 702 25.68 -25.27 25.36
N GLY A 703 25.75 -24.01 25.82
CA GLY A 703 25.06 -23.53 27.01
C GLY A 703 23.53 -23.73 26.94
N MET A 704 22.92 -23.50 25.78
CA MET A 704 21.49 -23.78 25.58
C MET A 704 21.19 -25.28 25.69
N TYR A 705 22.02 -26.16 25.13
CA TYR A 705 21.84 -27.61 25.32
C TYR A 705 22.02 -28.05 26.78
N PHE A 706 22.93 -27.43 27.55
CA PHE A 706 23.03 -27.67 28.99
C PHE A 706 21.79 -27.16 29.76
N ALA A 707 21.14 -26.11 29.28
CA ALA A 707 19.90 -25.57 29.86
C ALA A 707 18.63 -26.31 29.41
N LEU A 708 18.71 -27.22 28.41
CA LEU A 708 17.56 -27.95 27.88
C LEU A 708 16.82 -28.77 28.96
N PRO A 709 17.49 -29.56 29.83
CA PRO A 709 16.81 -30.30 30.89
C PRO A 709 16.07 -29.39 31.88
N LEU A 710 16.57 -28.19 32.13
CA LEU A 710 15.91 -27.20 32.98
C LEU A 710 14.69 -26.59 32.27
N SER A 711 14.86 -26.23 31.00
CA SER A 711 13.83 -25.58 30.19
C SER A 711 12.63 -26.50 29.98
N GLU A 712 12.88 -27.74 29.56
CA GLU A 712 11.83 -28.73 29.35
C GLU A 712 11.33 -29.34 30.67
N GLY A 713 12.22 -29.64 31.62
CA GLY A 713 11.85 -30.26 32.88
C GLY A 713 10.98 -29.37 33.78
N TYR A 714 11.34 -28.08 33.94
CA TYR A 714 10.56 -27.15 34.77
C TYR A 714 9.51 -26.36 33.99
N GLY A 715 9.82 -25.97 32.75
CA GLY A 715 8.92 -25.16 31.93
C GLY A 715 7.95 -25.98 31.05
N GLY A 716 8.12 -27.30 30.98
CA GLY A 716 7.33 -28.17 30.12
C GLY A 716 7.40 -27.75 28.65
N PHE A 717 6.25 -27.82 27.96
CA PHE A 717 6.14 -27.41 26.56
C PHE A 717 6.46 -25.91 26.36
N LEU A 718 6.00 -25.03 27.26
CA LEU A 718 6.29 -23.59 27.15
C LEU A 718 7.77 -23.29 27.31
N GLY A 719 8.44 -23.94 28.27
CA GLY A 719 9.89 -23.84 28.44
C GLY A 719 10.65 -24.36 27.23
N LEU A 720 10.18 -25.45 26.60
CA LEU A 720 10.72 -25.95 25.34
C LEU A 720 10.53 -24.95 24.18
N CYS A 721 9.37 -24.28 24.07
CA CYS A 721 9.16 -23.23 23.07
C CYS A 721 10.08 -22.02 23.28
N VAL A 722 10.29 -21.58 24.53
CA VAL A 722 11.25 -20.51 24.85
C VAL A 722 12.66 -20.96 24.50
N TRP A 723 13.01 -22.21 24.79
CA TRP A 723 14.29 -22.79 24.42
C TRP A 723 14.48 -22.80 22.90
N TYR A 724 13.48 -23.22 22.11
CA TYR A 724 13.50 -23.18 20.64
C TYR A 724 13.74 -21.78 20.11
N TRP A 725 13.06 -20.79 20.67
CA TRP A 725 13.23 -19.40 20.29
C TRP A 725 14.66 -18.90 20.55
N LEU A 726 15.22 -19.21 21.72
CA LEU A 726 16.57 -18.79 22.10
C LEU A 726 17.67 -19.52 21.34
N ILE A 727 17.59 -20.84 21.19
CA ILE A 727 18.58 -21.61 20.42
C ILE A 727 18.54 -21.22 18.94
N GLY A 728 17.36 -20.87 18.40
CA GLY A 728 17.22 -20.29 17.08
C GLY A 728 18.00 -18.98 16.93
N MET A 729 17.88 -18.08 17.91
CA MET A 729 18.61 -16.80 17.94
C MET A 729 20.13 -17.01 17.93
N PHE A 730 20.64 -17.91 18.78
CA PHE A 730 22.07 -18.24 18.83
C PHE A 730 22.54 -19.00 17.57
N GLY A 731 21.68 -19.82 16.97
CA GLY A 731 21.92 -20.40 15.65
C GLY A 731 22.05 -19.33 14.55
N SER A 732 21.26 -18.26 14.61
CA SER A 732 21.40 -17.12 13.71
C SER A 732 22.66 -16.30 14.00
N SER A 733 23.10 -16.20 15.25
CA SER A 733 24.40 -15.64 15.62
C SER A 733 25.55 -16.41 14.95
N LEU A 734 25.57 -17.74 15.07
CA LEU A 734 26.53 -18.61 14.39
C LEU A 734 26.47 -18.45 12.86
N PHE A 735 25.26 -18.35 12.30
CA PHE A 735 25.08 -18.10 10.87
C PHE A 735 25.75 -16.80 10.43
N ILE A 736 25.70 -15.74 11.24
CA ILE A 736 26.29 -14.44 10.91
C ILE A 736 27.83 -14.52 10.87
N VAL A 737 28.45 -15.36 11.71
CA VAL A 737 29.89 -15.64 11.63
C VAL A 737 30.25 -16.37 10.32
N GLY A 738 29.49 -17.41 9.96
CA GLY A 738 29.67 -18.07 8.67
C GLY A 738 29.34 -17.17 7.47
N HIS A 739 28.46 -16.19 7.66
CA HIS A 739 28.17 -15.15 6.68
C HIS A 739 29.37 -14.22 6.45
N ASP A 740 30.07 -13.82 7.51
CA ASP A 740 31.32 -13.07 7.41
C ASP A 740 32.43 -13.88 6.70
N CYS A 741 32.47 -15.19 6.90
CA CYS A 741 33.31 -16.09 6.11
C CYS A 741 32.94 -16.05 4.62
N GLY A 742 31.64 -16.17 4.31
CA GLY A 742 31.12 -16.14 2.94
C GLY A 742 31.50 -14.85 2.20
N HIS A 743 31.53 -13.74 2.91
CA HIS A 743 31.97 -12.46 2.36
C HIS A 743 33.47 -12.21 2.41
N THR A 744 34.26 -13.16 2.90
CA THR A 744 35.70 -13.07 3.09
C THR A 744 36.14 -12.04 4.14
N ASN A 745 35.26 -11.63 5.05
CA ASN A 745 35.56 -10.67 6.12
C ASN A 745 36.20 -11.31 7.35
N PHE A 746 35.93 -12.59 7.57
CA PHE A 746 36.40 -13.33 8.73
C PHE A 746 37.94 -13.32 8.84
N SER A 747 38.65 -13.49 7.73
CA SER A 747 40.10 -13.39 7.64
C SER A 747 40.56 -12.98 6.24
N ASN A 748 41.84 -12.65 6.08
CA ASN A 748 42.45 -12.40 4.77
C ASN A 748 42.70 -13.69 3.97
N TYR A 749 42.48 -14.88 4.55
CA TYR A 749 42.79 -16.16 3.94
C TYR A 749 41.51 -16.87 3.47
N THR A 750 41.33 -16.98 2.16
CA THR A 750 40.12 -17.61 1.57
C THR A 750 39.89 -19.03 2.07
N TRP A 751 40.94 -19.86 2.15
CA TRP A 751 40.82 -21.24 2.64
C TRP A 751 40.33 -21.31 4.09
N LEU A 752 40.75 -20.37 4.94
CA LEU A 752 40.33 -20.31 6.35
C LEU A 752 38.88 -19.86 6.46
N ASN A 753 38.49 -18.88 5.63
CA ASN A 753 37.09 -18.45 5.54
C ASN A 753 36.20 -19.60 5.08
N ASP A 754 36.60 -20.34 4.04
CA ASP A 754 35.83 -21.48 3.55
C ASP A 754 35.71 -22.59 4.60
N LEU A 755 36.79 -22.90 5.31
CA LEU A 755 36.78 -23.89 6.39
C LEU A 755 35.87 -23.47 7.55
N CYS A 756 36.10 -22.27 8.12
CA CYS A 756 35.31 -21.76 9.23
C CYS A 756 33.84 -21.50 8.84
N GLY A 757 33.60 -21.13 7.59
CA GLY A 757 32.27 -20.98 7.01
C GLY A 757 31.49 -22.30 6.98
N HIS A 758 32.12 -23.38 6.53
CA HIS A 758 31.52 -24.72 6.61
C HIS A 758 31.28 -25.16 8.06
N ILE A 759 32.25 -24.91 8.95
CA ILE A 759 32.11 -25.21 10.38
C ILE A 759 30.86 -24.50 10.92
N ALA A 760 30.71 -23.20 10.68
CA ALA A 760 29.56 -22.43 11.17
C ALA A 760 28.21 -22.82 10.54
N HIS A 761 28.17 -23.04 9.22
CA HIS A 761 26.92 -23.19 8.47
C HIS A 761 26.40 -24.64 8.38
N ALA A 762 27.29 -25.64 8.32
CA ALA A 762 26.86 -27.03 8.16
C ALA A 762 25.98 -27.56 9.32
N PRO A 763 26.26 -27.27 10.61
CA PRO A 763 25.44 -27.71 11.73
C PRO A 763 24.03 -27.11 11.78
N ILE A 764 23.79 -26.01 11.07
CA ILE A 764 22.48 -25.34 10.97
C ILE A 764 21.82 -25.57 9.61
N LEU A 765 22.27 -26.61 8.89
CA LEU A 765 21.74 -27.03 7.58
C LEU A 765 21.76 -25.91 6.54
N ALA A 766 22.76 -25.04 6.59
CA ALA A 766 23.04 -24.03 5.58
C ALA A 766 24.24 -24.49 4.72
N PRO A 767 24.03 -24.89 3.45
CA PRO A 767 25.15 -25.30 2.60
C PRO A 767 25.96 -24.06 2.20
N TYR A 768 27.17 -23.94 2.79
CA TYR A 768 27.99 -22.73 2.77
C TYR A 768 28.25 -22.14 1.38
N TRP A 769 28.83 -22.89 0.43
CA TRP A 769 29.15 -22.34 -0.90
C TRP A 769 27.91 -21.98 -1.73
N PRO A 770 26.87 -22.84 -1.80
CA PRO A 770 25.58 -22.45 -2.38
C PRO A 770 25.00 -21.15 -1.81
N TRP A 771 25.01 -21.03 -0.49
CA TRP A 771 24.49 -19.84 0.18
C TRP A 771 25.40 -18.62 -0.08
N GLN A 772 26.71 -18.78 -0.05
CA GLN A 772 27.68 -17.72 -0.37
C GLN A 772 27.42 -17.14 -1.76
N LYS A 773 27.17 -17.99 -2.77
CA LYS A 773 26.90 -17.55 -4.14
C LYS A 773 25.60 -16.74 -4.24
N SER A 774 24.49 -17.30 -3.76
CA SER A 774 23.18 -16.64 -3.78
C SER A 774 23.19 -15.32 -3.01
N HIS A 775 23.80 -15.30 -1.83
CA HIS A 775 23.92 -14.10 -1.01
C HIS A 775 24.80 -13.02 -1.65
N ARG A 776 25.90 -13.40 -2.31
CA ARG A 776 26.75 -12.44 -3.03
C ARG A 776 26.02 -11.75 -4.18
N GLN A 777 25.12 -12.47 -4.87
CA GLN A 777 24.27 -11.88 -5.90
C GLN A 777 23.32 -10.85 -5.30
N HIS A 778 22.71 -11.15 -4.15
CA HIS A 778 21.86 -10.21 -3.43
C HIS A 778 22.61 -8.90 -3.11
N HIS A 779 23.81 -8.98 -2.51
CA HIS A 779 24.63 -7.79 -2.22
C HIS A 779 25.03 -6.98 -3.47
N GLN A 780 25.20 -7.64 -4.61
CA GLN A 780 25.54 -6.97 -5.87
C GLN A 780 24.36 -6.22 -6.49
N TYR A 781 23.13 -6.66 -6.23
CA TYR A 781 21.94 -6.17 -6.91
C TYR A 781 20.82 -5.76 -5.95
N THR A 782 21.13 -5.43 -4.69
CA THR A 782 20.15 -5.07 -3.65
C THR A 782 19.06 -4.14 -4.17
N SER A 783 17.78 -4.53 -4.02
CA SER A 783 16.62 -3.76 -4.48
C SER A 783 16.53 -3.54 -6.01
N HIS A 784 17.15 -4.42 -6.79
CA HIS A 784 16.93 -4.51 -8.23
C HIS A 784 15.78 -5.47 -8.51
N LEU A 785 14.80 -5.04 -9.32
CA LEU A 785 13.54 -5.78 -9.54
C LEU A 785 13.76 -7.25 -9.93
N GLU A 786 14.63 -7.51 -10.92
CA GLU A 786 14.84 -8.87 -11.46
C GLU A 786 16.08 -9.60 -10.94
N LYS A 787 17.15 -8.85 -10.61
CA LYS A 787 18.48 -9.41 -10.32
C LYS A 787 18.67 -9.75 -8.84
N ASP A 788 17.93 -9.11 -7.94
CA ASP A 788 17.90 -9.44 -6.52
C ASP A 788 17.00 -10.64 -6.26
N LYS A 789 17.61 -11.83 -6.23
CA LYS A 789 16.88 -13.08 -5.95
C LYS A 789 16.79 -13.42 -4.46
N GLY A 790 17.50 -12.69 -3.59
CA GLY A 790 17.43 -12.90 -2.15
C GLY A 790 16.10 -12.41 -1.57
N HIS A 791 15.59 -11.30 -2.11
CA HIS A 791 14.30 -10.73 -1.77
C HIS A 791 13.47 -10.50 -3.03
N PRO A 792 12.85 -11.56 -3.60
CA PRO A 792 12.07 -11.44 -4.82
C PRO A 792 10.87 -10.53 -4.60
N TRP A 793 10.70 -9.57 -5.49
CA TRP A 793 9.58 -8.64 -5.47
C TRP A 793 8.41 -9.19 -6.29
N THR A 794 7.19 -8.90 -5.84
CA THR A 794 5.97 -9.27 -6.58
C THR A 794 5.39 -7.99 -7.17
N THR A 795 5.29 -7.90 -8.49
CA THR A 795 4.58 -6.80 -9.15
C THR A 795 3.07 -6.98 -8.99
N GLU A 796 2.28 -5.93 -9.21
CA GLU A 796 0.82 -6.04 -9.20
C GLU A 796 0.31 -7.12 -10.18
N GLU A 797 0.90 -7.20 -11.38
CA GLU A 797 0.60 -8.22 -12.39
C GLU A 797 0.91 -9.65 -11.90
N ASP A 798 2.09 -9.85 -11.30
CA ASP A 798 2.46 -11.14 -10.69
C ASP A 798 1.53 -11.51 -9.53
N TRP A 799 1.07 -10.52 -8.76
CA TRP A 799 0.20 -10.77 -7.63
C TRP A 799 -1.18 -11.20 -8.08
N VAL A 800 -1.79 -10.53 -9.08
CA VAL A 800 -3.13 -10.87 -9.58
C VAL A 800 -3.19 -12.32 -10.07
N THR A 801 -2.13 -12.81 -10.71
CA THR A 801 -2.05 -14.16 -11.30
C THR A 801 -1.71 -15.28 -10.29
N LYS A 802 -1.19 -14.98 -9.10
CA LYS A 802 -0.85 -15.99 -8.08
C LYS A 802 -2.10 -16.68 -7.50
N ASN A 803 -1.97 -17.98 -7.21
CA ASN A 803 -3.02 -18.76 -6.56
C ASN A 803 -3.21 -18.40 -5.08
N PHE A 804 -4.30 -18.89 -4.48
CA PHE A 804 -4.68 -18.61 -3.09
C PHE A 804 -3.56 -18.94 -2.09
N VAL A 805 -2.89 -20.08 -2.23
CA VAL A 805 -1.81 -20.50 -1.30
C VAL A 805 -0.66 -19.51 -1.35
N PHE A 806 -0.18 -19.10 -2.52
CA PHE A 806 0.91 -18.13 -2.63
C PHE A 806 0.53 -16.74 -2.10
N LYS A 807 -0.73 -16.32 -2.23
CA LYS A 807 -1.24 -15.03 -1.71
C LYS A 807 -1.35 -14.99 -0.19
N HIS A 808 -1.67 -16.12 0.45
CA HIS A 808 -1.97 -16.17 1.89
C HIS A 808 -0.89 -16.84 2.74
N PHE A 809 0.00 -17.67 2.17
CA PHE A 809 1.05 -18.37 2.93
C PHE A 809 1.92 -17.40 3.71
N ALA A 810 2.32 -16.27 3.11
CA ALA A 810 3.17 -15.31 3.77
C ALA A 810 2.51 -14.61 4.97
N LYS A 811 1.18 -14.54 5.00
CA LYS A 811 0.39 -13.88 6.06
C LYS A 811 0.27 -14.75 7.33
N LEU A 812 0.56 -16.05 7.23
CA LEU A 812 0.54 -16.95 8.38
C LEU A 812 1.78 -16.72 9.26
N PRO A 813 1.65 -16.41 10.57
CA PRO A 813 2.78 -16.13 11.46
C PRO A 813 3.84 -17.24 11.48
N ILE A 814 3.40 -18.50 11.42
CA ILE A 814 4.26 -19.68 11.45
C ILE A 814 4.94 -19.99 10.10
N SER A 815 4.56 -19.31 9.02
CA SER A 815 5.14 -19.57 7.69
C SER A 815 6.66 -19.36 7.67
N GLY A 816 7.17 -18.43 8.50
CA GLY A 816 8.59 -18.15 8.62
C GLY A 816 9.45 -19.35 9.03
N LEU A 817 8.88 -20.32 9.77
CA LEU A 817 9.57 -21.58 10.13
C LEU A 817 9.92 -22.45 8.93
N PHE A 818 9.20 -22.30 7.81
CA PHE A 818 9.37 -23.13 6.61
C PHE A 818 10.05 -22.39 5.46
N ARG A 819 10.03 -21.04 5.47
CA ARG A 819 10.57 -20.21 4.38
C ARG A 819 12.06 -20.43 4.14
N TRP A 820 12.85 -20.55 5.21
CA TRP A 820 14.29 -20.79 5.10
C TRP A 820 14.62 -22.25 4.73
N ASN A 821 14.17 -23.18 5.56
CA ASN A 821 14.31 -24.62 5.35
C ASN A 821 12.94 -25.27 5.61
N PRO A 822 12.32 -25.95 4.63
CA PRO A 822 12.94 -26.42 3.38
C PRO A 822 12.70 -25.55 2.14
N ILE A 823 11.95 -24.43 2.20
CA ILE A 823 11.51 -23.74 0.96
C ILE A 823 12.67 -23.05 0.22
N TYR A 824 13.42 -22.18 0.89
CA TYR A 824 14.51 -21.44 0.25
C TYR A 824 15.70 -22.38 -0.07
N THR A 825 16.27 -23.05 0.94
CA THR A 825 17.47 -23.88 0.74
C THR A 825 17.18 -25.22 0.06
N GLY A 826 16.07 -25.87 0.41
CA GLY A 826 15.70 -27.19 -0.09
C GLY A 826 15.04 -27.14 -1.46
N LEU A 827 13.90 -26.46 -1.59
CA LEU A 827 13.16 -26.34 -2.85
C LEU A 827 13.79 -25.34 -3.82
N GLY A 828 14.52 -24.34 -3.31
CA GLY A 828 15.21 -23.37 -4.16
C GLY A 828 14.33 -22.27 -4.71
N LEU A 829 13.30 -21.85 -3.98
CA LEU A 829 12.47 -20.72 -4.41
C LEU A 829 13.02 -19.43 -3.80
N PRO A 830 13.45 -18.43 -4.61
CA PRO A 830 13.34 -18.32 -6.07
C PRO A 830 14.63 -18.60 -6.87
N ASP A 831 15.77 -18.90 -6.26
CA ASP A 831 17.10 -18.88 -6.89
C ASP A 831 17.66 -20.25 -7.31
N GLY A 832 17.03 -21.34 -6.90
CA GLY A 832 17.41 -22.73 -7.18
C GLY A 832 17.91 -23.44 -5.93
N SER A 833 17.64 -24.75 -5.82
CA SER A 833 17.96 -25.51 -4.60
C SER A 833 19.45 -25.45 -4.28
N HIS A 834 19.76 -25.17 -3.02
CA HIS A 834 21.12 -25.09 -2.50
C HIS A 834 21.73 -26.45 -2.19
N PHE A 835 20.91 -27.51 -2.20
CA PHE A 835 21.36 -28.90 -2.03
C PHE A 835 21.42 -29.68 -3.35
N TRP A 836 20.89 -29.13 -4.45
CA TRP A 836 20.85 -29.81 -5.73
C TRP A 836 21.90 -29.24 -6.71
N PRO A 837 22.94 -30.00 -7.09
CA PRO A 837 24.03 -29.50 -7.93
C PRO A 837 23.61 -29.10 -9.36
N TYR A 838 22.42 -29.53 -9.81
CA TYR A 838 21.87 -29.14 -11.11
C TYR A 838 20.75 -28.10 -10.99
N SER A 839 20.63 -27.43 -9.84
CA SER A 839 19.69 -26.33 -9.71
C SER A 839 20.11 -25.13 -10.58
N LYS A 840 19.16 -24.25 -10.89
CA LYS A 840 19.38 -23.03 -11.68
C LYS A 840 20.39 -22.06 -11.03
N LEU A 841 20.82 -22.31 -9.79
CA LEU A 841 21.83 -21.53 -9.10
C LEU A 841 23.24 -21.82 -9.63
N PHE A 842 23.54 -23.02 -10.14
CA PHE A 842 24.89 -23.45 -10.51
C PHE A 842 25.08 -23.62 -12.02
N THR A 843 26.01 -22.87 -12.59
CA THR A 843 26.25 -22.85 -14.04
C THR A 843 27.55 -23.56 -14.42
N THR A 844 28.51 -23.68 -13.50
CA THR A 844 29.81 -24.32 -13.78
C THR A 844 30.00 -25.61 -12.98
N THR A 845 30.77 -26.57 -13.50
CA THR A 845 31.07 -27.84 -12.82
C THR A 845 31.69 -27.62 -11.43
N THR A 846 32.55 -26.62 -11.27
CA THR A 846 33.16 -26.28 -9.98
C THR A 846 32.11 -25.92 -8.94
N GLU A 847 31.12 -25.10 -9.30
CA GLU A 847 30.02 -24.72 -8.41
C GLU A 847 29.15 -25.93 -8.03
N ARG A 848 28.96 -26.87 -8.96
CA ARG A 848 28.24 -28.12 -8.69
C ARG A 848 28.97 -28.98 -7.67
N ILE A 849 30.29 -29.12 -7.82
CA ILE A 849 31.14 -29.84 -6.88
C ILE A 849 31.10 -29.17 -5.49
N GLN A 850 31.17 -27.84 -5.45
CA GLN A 850 31.03 -27.07 -4.22
C GLN A 850 29.67 -27.31 -3.55
N CYS A 851 28.57 -27.30 -4.32
CA CYS A 851 27.25 -27.65 -3.80
C CYS A 851 27.22 -29.05 -3.16
N VAL A 852 27.81 -30.05 -3.83
CA VAL A 852 27.87 -31.42 -3.29
C VAL A 852 28.67 -31.47 -1.99
N ILE A 853 29.84 -30.83 -1.92
CA ILE A 853 30.68 -30.81 -0.72
C ILE A 853 29.97 -30.13 0.45
N SER A 854 29.39 -28.94 0.24
CA SER A 854 28.63 -28.24 1.30
C SER A 854 27.40 -29.04 1.73
N GLY A 855 26.71 -29.70 0.81
CA GLY A 855 25.59 -30.60 1.11
C GLY A 855 26.02 -31.81 1.95
N LEU A 856 27.14 -32.45 1.59
CA LEU A 856 27.73 -33.55 2.36
C LEU A 856 28.19 -33.12 3.75
N ALA A 857 28.71 -31.90 3.91
CA ALA A 857 29.07 -31.36 5.22
C ALA A 857 27.82 -31.19 6.13
N CYS A 858 26.71 -30.69 5.57
CA CYS A 858 25.43 -30.60 6.29
C CYS A 858 24.91 -31.99 6.67
N LEU A 859 24.96 -32.95 5.74
CA LEU A 859 24.56 -34.34 5.98
C LEU A 859 25.42 -35.01 7.06
N PHE A 860 26.73 -34.73 7.06
CA PHE A 860 27.64 -35.23 8.09
C PHE A 860 27.29 -34.69 9.48
N CYS A 861 27.04 -33.37 9.60
CA CYS A 861 26.60 -32.77 10.86
C CYS A 861 25.24 -33.31 11.32
N ALA A 862 24.29 -33.48 10.39
CA ALA A 862 23.00 -34.11 10.68
C ALA A 862 23.15 -35.58 11.13
N GLY A 863 24.09 -36.32 10.53
CA GLY A 863 24.43 -37.69 10.93
C GLY A 863 25.02 -37.76 12.34
N ILE A 864 25.90 -36.82 12.71
CA ILE A 864 26.42 -36.69 14.08
C ILE A 864 25.28 -36.35 15.04
N ALA A 865 24.41 -35.40 14.70
CA ALA A 865 23.27 -35.04 15.54
C ALA A 865 22.32 -36.23 15.73
N LEU A 866 22.08 -37.03 14.69
CA LEU A 866 21.28 -38.26 14.79
C LEU A 866 21.96 -39.29 15.71
N HIS A 867 23.28 -39.47 15.61
CA HIS A 867 24.05 -40.35 16.50
C HIS A 867 24.00 -39.88 17.96
N LEU A 868 24.16 -38.57 18.22
CA LEU A 868 24.06 -37.97 19.55
C LEU A 868 22.64 -38.04 20.16
N ASN A 869 21.63 -38.27 19.33
CA ASN A 869 20.24 -38.51 19.75
C ASN A 869 19.89 -40.01 19.73
N ASP A 870 20.88 -40.89 19.87
CA ASP A 870 20.74 -42.36 19.90
C ASP A 870 19.98 -42.93 18.70
N TYR A 871 20.15 -42.32 17.53
CA TYR A 871 19.43 -42.64 16.29
C TYR A 871 17.89 -42.53 16.39
N SER A 872 17.37 -41.90 17.44
CA SER A 872 15.94 -41.59 17.56
C SER A 872 15.58 -40.46 16.62
N ILE A 873 14.77 -40.75 15.60
CA ILE A 873 14.24 -39.75 14.67
C ILE A 873 13.39 -38.71 15.42
N TYR A 874 12.65 -39.12 16.44
CA TYR A 874 11.86 -38.21 17.26
C TYR A 874 12.75 -37.18 17.98
N ASN A 875 13.79 -37.65 18.68
CA ASN A 875 14.72 -36.77 19.37
C ASN A 875 15.55 -35.91 18.40
N PHE A 876 15.95 -36.47 17.24
CA PHE A 876 16.59 -35.72 16.18
C PHE A 876 15.70 -34.58 15.65
N ILE A 877 14.42 -34.85 15.35
CA ILE A 877 13.50 -33.80 14.90
C ILE A 877 13.33 -32.76 16.02
N LYS A 878 13.07 -33.22 17.24
CA LYS A 878 12.73 -32.38 18.39
C LYS A 878 13.89 -31.49 18.84
N TYR A 879 15.11 -32.01 18.94
CA TYR A 879 16.25 -31.32 19.53
C TYR A 879 17.29 -30.84 18.52
N TYR A 880 17.17 -31.17 17.23
CA TYR A 880 18.08 -30.66 16.20
C TYR A 880 17.34 -30.00 15.02
N TYR A 881 16.38 -30.68 14.38
CA TYR A 881 15.73 -30.13 13.19
C TYR A 881 14.81 -28.93 13.50
N ILE A 882 13.94 -29.02 14.51
CA ILE A 882 13.09 -27.90 14.95
C ILE A 882 13.94 -26.69 15.36
N PRO A 883 15.02 -26.83 16.15
CA PRO A 883 15.98 -25.75 16.38
C PRO A 883 16.53 -25.10 15.10
N CYS A 884 16.86 -25.88 14.06
CA CYS A 884 17.26 -25.34 12.76
C CYS A 884 16.12 -24.58 12.08
N MET A 885 14.85 -25.03 12.21
CA MET A 885 13.69 -24.27 11.70
C MET A 885 13.52 -22.94 12.42
N PHE A 886 13.73 -22.89 13.74
CA PHE A 886 13.68 -21.65 14.52
C PHE A 886 14.85 -20.71 14.19
N GLN A 887 16.05 -21.25 13.95
CA GLN A 887 17.17 -20.48 13.41
C GLN A 887 16.83 -19.87 12.04
N GLY A 888 16.21 -20.67 11.16
CA GLY A 888 15.71 -20.18 9.87
C GLY A 888 14.63 -19.11 10.02
N PHE A 889 13.75 -19.25 11.01
CA PHE A 889 12.72 -18.26 11.29
C PHE A 889 13.32 -16.93 11.76
N TRP A 890 14.31 -16.96 12.64
CA TRP A 890 15.07 -15.77 13.02
C TRP A 890 15.74 -15.11 11.82
N LEU A 891 16.41 -15.88 10.95
CA LEU A 891 16.99 -15.33 9.73
C LEU A 891 15.95 -14.65 8.82
N VAL A 892 14.78 -15.27 8.66
CA VAL A 892 13.69 -14.71 7.86
C VAL A 892 13.22 -13.39 8.47
N ILE A 893 13.03 -13.31 9.79
CA ILE A 893 12.65 -12.07 10.46
C ILE A 893 13.72 -10.98 10.27
N ILE A 894 14.99 -11.32 10.52
CA ILE A 894 16.12 -10.39 10.42
C ILE A 894 16.21 -9.80 9.02
N THR A 895 16.30 -10.67 8.00
CA THR A 895 16.47 -10.25 6.62
C THR A 895 15.24 -9.54 6.06
N TYR A 896 14.03 -10.00 6.41
CA TYR A 896 12.79 -9.36 5.96
C TYR A 896 12.69 -7.92 6.47
N LEU A 897 12.98 -7.67 7.75
CA LEU A 897 12.92 -6.31 8.31
C LEU A 897 14.02 -5.38 7.78
N GLN A 898 15.18 -5.94 7.46
CA GLN A 898 16.31 -5.22 6.85
C GLN A 898 16.03 -4.79 5.41
N HIS A 899 15.21 -5.55 4.68
CA HIS A 899 14.98 -5.38 3.24
C HIS A 899 13.54 -5.03 2.85
N GLN A 900 12.60 -4.96 3.80
CA GLN A 900 11.21 -4.58 3.53
C GLN A 900 10.68 -3.51 4.49
N SER A 901 9.98 -2.52 3.94
CA SER A 901 9.17 -1.51 4.63
C SER A 901 8.30 -0.76 3.62
N GLU A 902 7.35 0.04 4.08
CA GLU A 902 6.54 0.90 3.20
C GLU A 902 7.38 2.00 2.50
N THR A 903 8.64 2.19 2.91
CA THR A 903 9.54 3.24 2.39
C THR A 903 10.64 2.71 1.47
N ILE A 904 10.76 1.39 1.28
CA ILE A 904 11.77 0.80 0.41
C ILE A 904 11.34 0.91 -1.04
N GLU A 905 12.26 1.40 -1.87
CA GLU A 905 12.08 1.54 -3.31
C GLU A 905 12.78 0.39 -4.03
N VAL A 906 12.13 -0.17 -5.04
CA VAL A 906 12.70 -1.20 -5.92
C VAL A 906 12.89 -0.59 -7.29
N TYR A 907 14.05 -0.84 -7.89
CA TYR A 907 14.43 -0.18 -9.14
C TYR A 907 14.50 -1.18 -10.29
N GLU A 908 13.99 -0.76 -11.44
CA GLU A 908 14.17 -1.43 -12.72
C GLU A 908 15.59 -1.21 -13.30
N GLU A 909 15.93 -1.98 -14.33
CA GLU A 909 17.17 -1.81 -15.09
C GLU A 909 17.25 -0.36 -15.63
N GLY A 910 18.40 0.30 -15.44
CA GLY A 910 18.62 1.70 -15.87
C GLY A 910 18.34 2.76 -14.81
N SER A 911 17.40 2.52 -13.89
CA SER A 911 17.14 3.40 -12.74
C SER A 911 17.93 3.00 -11.48
N TRP A 912 18.32 1.73 -11.41
CA TRP A 912 19.13 1.15 -10.34
C TRP A 912 20.61 1.56 -10.45
N ASN A 913 21.24 1.88 -9.31
CA ASN A 913 22.70 1.87 -9.16
C ASN A 913 23.09 1.34 -7.79
N TYR A 914 24.35 0.92 -7.64
CA TYR A 914 24.82 0.26 -6.42
C TYR A 914 24.54 1.07 -5.15
N VAL A 915 24.86 2.37 -5.12
CA VAL A 915 24.64 3.22 -3.93
C VAL A 915 23.15 3.34 -3.62
N ARG A 916 22.31 3.61 -4.63
CA ARG A 916 20.85 3.67 -4.45
C ARG A 916 20.29 2.37 -3.91
N GLY A 917 20.71 1.23 -4.46
CA GLY A 917 20.30 -0.10 -4.02
C GLY A 917 20.69 -0.38 -2.57
N GLN A 918 21.94 -0.09 -2.17
CA GLN A 918 22.38 -0.30 -0.79
C GLN A 918 21.66 0.63 0.22
N LEU A 919 21.28 1.84 -0.19
CA LEU A 919 20.47 2.76 0.66
C LEU A 919 19.02 2.29 0.86
N GLN A 920 18.57 1.25 0.16
CA GLN A 920 17.27 0.62 0.40
C GLN A 920 17.29 -0.43 1.50
N THR A 921 18.43 -0.61 2.18
CA THR A 921 18.51 -1.43 3.39
C THR A 921 18.24 -0.60 4.64
N ILE A 922 17.74 -1.23 5.70
CA ILE A 922 17.31 -0.56 6.93
C ILE A 922 18.03 -1.17 8.12
N ASP A 923 18.67 -0.33 8.93
CA ASP A 923 19.18 -0.74 10.23
C ASP A 923 18.04 -0.85 11.24
N ARG A 924 17.87 -2.04 11.82
CA ARG A 924 16.79 -2.40 12.74
C ARG A 924 17.38 -2.70 14.12
N THR A 925 17.24 -1.77 15.06
CA THR A 925 17.71 -2.01 16.43
C THR A 925 16.64 -2.74 17.24
N TYR A 926 16.89 -3.99 17.64
CA TYR A 926 15.95 -4.81 18.41
C TYR A 926 16.04 -4.58 19.92
N GLY A 927 17.19 -4.10 20.42
CA GLY A 927 17.41 -3.83 21.83
C GLY A 927 17.71 -5.08 22.66
N PHE A 928 17.68 -4.91 23.99
CA PHE A 928 17.90 -5.98 24.98
C PHE A 928 19.21 -6.77 24.83
N GLY A 929 20.22 -6.21 24.14
CA GLY A 929 21.48 -6.90 23.83
C GLY A 929 21.40 -7.86 22.65
N ILE A 930 20.22 -8.06 22.05
CA ILE A 930 20.02 -8.95 20.90
C ILE A 930 20.89 -8.50 19.73
N ASP A 931 20.99 -7.19 19.48
CA ASP A 931 21.81 -6.66 18.39
C ASP A 931 23.29 -7.06 18.53
N THR A 932 23.82 -7.04 19.76
CA THR A 932 25.20 -7.48 20.04
C THR A 932 25.37 -8.99 19.92
N ILE A 933 24.37 -9.78 20.35
CA ILE A 933 24.36 -11.24 20.18
C ILE A 933 24.34 -11.61 18.70
N LEU A 934 23.61 -10.86 17.88
CA LEU A 934 23.57 -10.99 16.42
C LEU A 934 24.71 -10.22 15.74
N HIS A 935 25.82 -9.99 16.44
CA HIS A 935 27.04 -9.40 15.88
C HIS A 935 26.85 -8.06 15.16
N HIS A 936 25.85 -7.27 15.58
CA HIS A 936 25.45 -6.00 14.98
C HIS A 936 25.04 -6.08 13.50
N ILE A 937 24.60 -7.27 13.03
CA ILE A 937 24.03 -7.37 11.68
C ILE A 937 22.69 -6.63 11.61
N SER A 938 21.94 -6.54 12.71
CA SER A 938 20.63 -5.90 12.75
C SER A 938 20.73 -4.37 12.68
N ASP A 939 21.65 -3.76 13.44
CA ASP A 939 21.81 -2.31 13.58
C ASP A 939 23.01 -1.72 12.82
N GLY A 940 23.77 -2.54 12.09
CA GLY A 940 24.87 -2.14 11.21
C GLY A 940 24.77 -2.71 9.78
N HIS A 941 23.58 -3.11 9.36
CA HIS A 941 23.28 -3.74 8.07
C HIS A 941 23.56 -2.84 6.86
N VAL A 942 23.24 -1.55 6.95
CA VAL A 942 23.47 -0.59 5.85
C VAL A 942 24.97 -0.51 5.54
N ALA A 943 25.82 -0.46 6.58
CA ALA A 943 27.26 -0.45 6.41
C ALA A 943 27.79 -1.77 5.82
N HIS A 944 27.21 -2.88 6.27
CA HIS A 944 27.48 -4.19 5.72
C HIS A 944 27.19 -4.22 4.21
N HIS A 945 26.02 -3.77 3.77
CA HIS A 945 25.65 -3.71 2.35
C HIS A 945 26.57 -2.87 1.47
N PHE A 946 27.03 -1.72 1.97
CA PHE A 946 27.99 -0.91 1.22
C PHE A 946 29.35 -1.60 1.02
N PHE A 947 29.85 -2.28 2.06
CA PHE A 947 31.23 -2.78 2.10
C PHE A 947 31.32 -4.26 2.53
N PHE A 948 30.42 -5.07 1.99
CA PHE A 948 30.17 -6.44 2.45
C PHE A 948 31.39 -7.34 2.38
N THR A 949 32.39 -7.10 1.51
CA THR A 949 33.64 -7.92 1.42
C THR A 949 34.85 -7.34 2.14
N ARG A 950 34.67 -6.23 2.87
CA ARG A 950 35.76 -5.42 3.40
C ARG A 950 35.69 -5.19 4.91
N ILE A 951 34.50 -5.04 5.48
CA ILE A 951 34.33 -4.65 6.89
C ILE A 951 33.76 -5.83 7.68
N PRO A 952 34.52 -6.39 8.65
CA PRO A 952 34.02 -7.46 9.51
C PRO A 952 32.99 -6.94 10.52
N HIS A 953 32.13 -7.83 11.02
CA HIS A 953 31.00 -7.49 11.88
C HIS A 953 31.40 -6.63 13.12
N TYR A 954 32.54 -6.93 13.75
CA TYR A 954 33.04 -6.20 14.92
C TYR A 954 33.53 -4.76 14.63
N HIS A 955 33.54 -4.33 13.36
CA HIS A 955 33.76 -2.95 12.95
C HIS A 955 32.50 -2.27 12.37
N LEU A 956 31.39 -3.01 12.19
CA LEU A 956 30.17 -2.49 11.55
C LEU A 956 29.63 -1.27 12.26
N MET A 957 29.55 -1.24 13.59
CA MET A 957 28.99 -0.08 14.29
C MET A 957 29.86 1.18 14.17
N LYS A 958 31.19 1.02 14.03
CA LYS A 958 32.09 2.15 13.80
C LYS A 958 31.94 2.66 12.36
N ALA A 959 31.83 1.76 11.38
CA ALA A 959 31.55 2.09 10.00
C ALA A 959 30.17 2.75 9.82
N THR A 960 29.14 2.20 10.46
CA THR A 960 27.76 2.71 10.46
C THR A 960 27.69 4.14 10.95
N LYS A 961 28.37 4.47 12.07
CA LYS A 961 28.46 5.86 12.55
C LYS A 961 29.14 6.79 11.54
N ALA A 962 30.17 6.31 10.83
CA ALA A 962 30.82 7.10 9.79
C ALA A 962 29.90 7.33 8.57
N ILE A 963 29.19 6.29 8.11
CA ILE A 963 28.23 6.38 7.00
C ILE A 963 27.06 7.30 7.38
N GLN A 964 26.50 7.16 8.58
CA GLN A 964 25.50 8.08 9.12
C GLN A 964 26.00 9.52 9.08
N ASN A 965 27.25 9.77 9.49
CA ASN A 965 27.83 11.12 9.48
C ASN A 965 27.92 11.71 8.06
N VAL A 966 28.27 10.90 7.04
CA VAL A 966 28.29 11.34 5.63
C VAL A 966 26.87 11.61 5.13
N LEU A 967 25.91 10.76 5.50
CA LEU A 967 24.52 10.84 5.04
C LEU A 967 23.65 11.81 5.84
N LYS A 968 24.17 12.46 6.89
CA LYS A 968 23.45 13.49 7.70
C LYS A 968 22.86 14.62 6.85
N ASP A 969 23.54 14.97 5.77
CA ASP A 969 23.11 16.03 4.85
C ASP A 969 22.04 15.57 3.85
N TYR A 970 21.63 14.30 3.89
CA TYR A 970 20.70 13.66 2.95
C TYR A 970 19.50 13.06 3.72
N PRO A 971 18.51 13.88 4.10
CA PRO A 971 17.35 13.42 4.87
C PRO A 971 16.61 12.28 4.14
N GLY A 972 16.38 11.16 4.82
CA GLY A 972 15.71 9.97 4.27
C GLY A 972 16.62 8.97 3.54
N ALA A 973 17.88 9.32 3.27
CA ALA A 973 18.83 8.42 2.59
C ALA A 973 19.23 7.22 3.45
N TYR A 974 19.65 7.52 4.68
CA TYR A 974 20.01 6.49 5.65
C TYR A 974 18.77 6.05 6.40
N LYS A 975 18.33 4.82 6.17
CA LYS A 975 17.13 4.25 6.77
C LYS A 975 17.51 3.48 8.02
N ARG A 976 16.86 3.84 9.13
CA ARG A 976 16.96 3.10 10.40
C ARG A 976 15.63 3.14 11.14
N LYS A 977 15.33 2.10 11.90
CA LYS A 977 14.17 2.06 12.79
C LYS A 977 14.51 1.25 14.04
N THR A 978 14.04 1.71 15.20
CA THR A 978 14.21 0.97 16.45
C THR A 978 12.96 0.13 16.68
N ASN A 979 13.10 -1.19 16.65
CA ASN A 979 12.00 -2.14 16.67
C ASN A 979 12.17 -3.08 17.87
N TYR A 980 11.85 -2.62 19.07
CA TYR A 980 11.75 -3.51 20.23
C TYR A 980 10.63 -4.57 20.05
N ASP A 981 9.66 -4.27 19.18
CA ASP A 981 8.55 -5.12 18.77
C ASP A 981 8.79 -5.85 17.43
N PHE A 982 10.05 -6.08 17.04
CA PHE A 982 10.42 -6.57 15.70
C PHE A 982 9.61 -7.78 15.20
N VAL A 983 9.20 -8.70 16.08
CA VAL A 983 8.32 -9.81 15.71
C VAL A 983 6.93 -9.32 15.23
N PHE A 984 6.32 -8.37 15.93
CA PHE A 984 5.04 -7.77 15.54
C PHE A 984 5.18 -6.93 14.27
N GLU A 985 6.28 -6.18 14.13
CA GLU A 985 6.57 -5.45 12.89
C GLU A 985 6.71 -6.41 11.71
N TYR A 986 7.40 -7.54 11.87
CA TYR A 986 7.51 -8.58 10.83
C TYR A 986 6.13 -9.11 10.43
N LEU A 987 5.28 -9.44 11.40
CA LEU A 987 3.93 -9.92 11.14
C LEU A 987 3.06 -8.86 10.44
N LYS A 988 3.12 -7.61 10.91
CA LYS A 988 2.42 -6.47 10.29
C LYS A 988 2.84 -6.29 8.84
N LEU A 989 4.15 -6.28 8.56
CA LEU A 989 4.68 -6.07 7.21
C LEU A 989 4.29 -7.20 6.25
N ASN A 990 4.27 -8.46 6.71
CA ASN A 990 3.78 -9.59 5.89
C ASN A 990 2.28 -9.49 5.53
N ILE A 991 1.49 -8.72 6.29
CA ILE A 991 0.06 -8.50 6.00
C ILE A 991 -0.12 -7.34 5.01
N ILE A 992 0.65 -6.25 5.15
CA ILE A 992 0.43 -5.02 4.37
C ILE A 992 1.25 -4.96 3.06
N LEU A 993 2.41 -5.62 2.98
CA LEU A 993 3.29 -5.58 1.80
C LEU A 993 3.00 -6.75 0.85
N GLU A 994 1.97 -6.60 0.01
CA GLU A 994 1.50 -7.65 -0.89
C GLU A 994 2.19 -7.63 -2.27
N TYR A 995 2.37 -6.44 -2.86
CA TYR A 995 2.96 -6.22 -4.17
C TYR A 995 3.55 -4.81 -4.30
N LEU A 996 4.40 -4.60 -5.31
CA LEU A 996 4.97 -3.30 -5.66
C LEU A 996 3.97 -2.45 -6.44
N THR A 997 3.80 -1.19 -6.03
CA THR A 997 3.06 -0.17 -6.77
C THR A 997 4.02 0.83 -7.42
N VAL A 998 3.75 1.28 -8.64
CA VAL A 998 4.50 2.38 -9.27
C VAL A 998 4.26 3.65 -8.46
N VAL A 999 5.28 4.09 -7.71
CA VAL A 999 5.20 5.30 -6.90
C VAL A 999 5.32 6.53 -7.81
N LYS A 1000 4.17 7.07 -8.23
CA LYS A 1000 4.05 8.48 -8.64
C LYS A 1000 4.14 9.34 -7.36
N GLU A 1001 5.18 10.17 -7.24
CA GLU A 1001 5.55 10.93 -6.03
C GLU A 1001 4.32 11.64 -5.39
N THR A 1002 3.73 11.10 -4.32
CA THR A 1002 2.99 11.84 -3.28
C THR A 1002 2.65 10.91 -2.10
N ARG A 1003 3.36 11.03 -0.97
CA ARG A 1003 2.77 10.81 0.38
C ARG A 1003 3.63 11.31 1.54
N LYS A 1004 2.92 11.84 2.54
CA LYS A 1004 3.38 12.44 3.79
C LYS A 1004 3.28 11.43 4.95
N ASN A 1005 4.24 11.53 5.88
CA ASN A 1005 4.46 10.64 7.02
C ASN A 1005 3.72 11.07 8.29
N ASP A 1006 2.92 10.15 8.84
CA ASP A 1006 2.39 10.15 10.21
C ASP A 1006 3.28 9.24 11.07
N THR A 1007 3.85 9.76 12.17
CA THR A 1007 4.72 9.00 13.09
C THR A 1007 4.12 8.97 14.50
N LYS A 1008 3.70 7.77 14.93
CA LYS A 1008 3.28 7.45 16.31
C LYS A 1008 4.50 7.03 17.14
N LYS A 1009 4.42 7.39 18.43
CA LYS A 1009 5.41 7.17 19.51
C LYS A 1009 5.76 5.69 19.66
N GLU A 1010 7.06 5.42 19.84
CA GLU A 1010 7.58 4.06 19.87
C GLU A 1010 7.31 3.34 21.20
N TYR A 1011 7.79 3.71 22.42
CA TYR A 1011 7.47 2.88 23.61
C TYR A 1011 7.40 3.63 24.97
N PRO A 1012 6.39 3.33 25.81
CA PRO A 1012 6.26 3.83 27.19
C PRO A 1012 7.03 2.96 28.22
N THR A 1013 7.31 3.55 29.38
CA THR A 1013 8.11 2.94 30.46
C THR A 1013 7.31 2.00 31.37
N LEU A 1014 7.96 1.08 32.09
CA LEU A 1014 7.29 0.05 32.91
C LEU A 1014 6.39 0.61 34.01
N GLU A 1015 6.73 1.78 34.54
CA GLU A 1015 5.97 2.46 35.59
C GLU A 1015 4.84 3.33 35.01
N GLU A 1016 5.04 3.96 33.85
CA GLU A 1016 3.95 4.53 33.05
C GLU A 1016 2.96 3.44 32.61
N LEU A 1017 3.45 2.25 32.25
CA LEU A 1017 2.63 1.10 31.91
C LEU A 1017 1.85 0.61 33.13
N ARG A 1018 2.51 0.42 34.28
CA ARG A 1018 1.84 -0.04 35.51
C ARG A 1018 0.77 0.95 35.98
N ASN A 1019 1.03 2.25 35.91
CA ASN A 1019 0.10 3.29 36.34
C ASN A 1019 -0.98 3.60 35.28
N ALA A 1020 -0.74 3.30 33.99
CA ALA A 1020 -1.75 3.38 32.95
C ALA A 1020 -2.72 2.19 32.95
N ILE A 1021 -2.33 1.07 33.58
CA ILE A 1021 -3.16 -0.12 33.74
C ILE A 1021 -4.11 0.11 34.93
N PRO A 1022 -5.44 0.15 34.71
CA PRO A 1022 -6.44 0.30 35.77
C PRO A 1022 -6.22 -0.68 36.93
N SER A 1023 -6.45 -0.26 38.17
CA SER A 1023 -6.15 -1.09 39.36
C SER A 1023 -6.85 -2.46 39.36
N GLU A 1024 -8.07 -2.50 38.82
CA GLU A 1024 -8.85 -3.72 38.56
C GLU A 1024 -8.12 -4.75 37.68
N CYS A 1025 -7.18 -4.35 36.82
CA CYS A 1025 -6.38 -5.28 36.03
C CYS A 1025 -5.33 -6.05 36.86
N PHE A 1026 -5.01 -5.59 38.08
CA PHE A 1026 -4.20 -6.35 39.04
C PHE A 1026 -5.06 -7.28 39.91
N GLU A 1027 -6.38 -7.12 39.88
CA GLU A 1027 -7.31 -7.97 40.60
C GLU A 1027 -7.49 -9.28 39.83
N LYS A 1028 -7.31 -10.40 40.54
CA LYS A 1028 -7.38 -11.74 39.96
C LYS A 1028 -8.84 -12.15 39.83
N ASP A 1029 -9.36 -12.07 38.62
CA ASP A 1029 -10.71 -12.54 38.29
C ASP A 1029 -10.67 -14.03 37.90
N ALA A 1030 -11.06 -14.90 38.83
CA ALA A 1030 -11.11 -16.34 38.61
C ALA A 1030 -12.09 -16.74 37.50
N LEU A 1031 -13.22 -16.04 37.34
CA LEU A 1031 -14.18 -16.32 36.27
C LEU A 1031 -13.58 -15.99 34.90
N LYS A 1032 -12.86 -14.87 34.80
CA LYS A 1032 -12.15 -14.49 33.57
C LYS A 1032 -10.99 -15.43 33.26
N SER A 1033 -10.25 -15.89 34.27
CA SER A 1033 -9.24 -16.94 34.09
C SER A 1033 -9.86 -18.27 33.65
N ILE A 1034 -11.00 -18.67 34.22
CA ILE A 1034 -11.76 -19.84 33.77
C ILE A 1034 -12.23 -19.66 32.31
N PHE A 1035 -12.65 -18.44 31.93
CA PHE A 1035 -12.96 -18.11 30.54
C PHE A 1035 -11.74 -18.29 29.63
N PHE A 1036 -10.56 -17.80 30.01
CA PHE A 1036 -9.33 -18.00 29.20
C PHE A 1036 -8.90 -19.47 29.15
N LEU A 1037 -9.04 -20.23 30.25
CA LEU A 1037 -8.84 -21.67 30.22
C LEU A 1037 -9.83 -22.34 29.25
N ALA A 1038 -11.10 -21.96 29.29
CA ALA A 1038 -12.11 -22.44 28.36
C ALA A 1038 -11.80 -22.04 26.91
N TRP A 1039 -11.28 -20.83 26.68
CA TRP A 1039 -10.83 -20.33 25.39
C TRP A 1039 -9.62 -21.10 24.86
N ASP A 1040 -8.62 -21.35 25.68
CA ASP A 1040 -7.43 -22.11 25.30
C ASP A 1040 -7.79 -23.58 25.02
N LEU A 1041 -8.70 -24.17 25.82
CA LEU A 1041 -9.28 -25.48 25.55
C LEU A 1041 -10.08 -25.48 24.23
N LEU A 1042 -10.79 -24.39 23.91
CA LEU A 1042 -11.51 -24.21 22.64
C LEU A 1042 -10.53 -24.10 21.46
N CYS A 1043 -9.43 -23.35 21.61
CA CYS A 1043 -8.38 -23.24 20.59
C CYS A 1043 -7.69 -24.59 20.36
N LEU A 1044 -7.39 -25.33 21.44
CA LEU A 1044 -6.83 -26.67 21.37
C LEU A 1044 -7.80 -27.64 20.70
N ALA A 1045 -9.09 -27.59 21.05
CA ALA A 1045 -10.14 -28.35 20.38
C ALA A 1045 -10.25 -27.96 18.89
N GLY A 1046 -10.13 -26.67 18.55
CA GLY A 1046 -10.08 -26.19 17.17
C GLY A 1046 -8.89 -26.73 16.39
N MET A 1047 -7.71 -26.82 17.00
CA MET A 1047 -6.53 -27.45 16.39
C MET A 1047 -6.79 -28.94 16.12
N TYR A 1048 -7.31 -29.68 17.11
CA TYR A 1048 -7.64 -31.10 16.92
C TYR A 1048 -8.74 -31.30 15.88
N PHE A 1049 -9.73 -30.42 15.80
CA PHE A 1049 -10.76 -30.41 14.77
C PHE A 1049 -10.13 -30.26 13.38
N VAL A 1050 -9.16 -29.37 13.19
CA VAL A 1050 -8.43 -29.23 11.92
C VAL A 1050 -7.59 -30.49 11.60
N PHE A 1051 -6.92 -31.08 12.59
CA PHE A 1051 -6.21 -32.36 12.37
C PHE A 1051 -7.17 -33.49 11.97
N GLY A 1052 -8.34 -33.55 12.60
CA GLY A 1052 -9.40 -34.49 12.28
C GLY A 1052 -9.86 -34.39 10.82
N MET A 1053 -9.95 -33.17 10.28
CA MET A 1053 -10.31 -32.89 8.89
C MET A 1053 -9.35 -33.58 7.92
N PHE A 1054 -8.04 -33.46 8.15
CA PHE A 1054 -7.03 -34.12 7.31
C PHE A 1054 -7.06 -35.64 7.43
N GLY A 1055 -7.34 -36.17 8.63
CA GLY A 1055 -7.59 -37.60 8.81
C GLY A 1055 -8.82 -38.07 8.03
N PHE A 1056 -9.89 -37.26 7.95
CA PHE A 1056 -11.05 -37.56 7.11
C PHE A 1056 -10.71 -37.49 5.62
N SER A 1057 -9.91 -36.52 5.17
CA SER A 1057 -9.40 -36.53 3.78
C SER A 1057 -8.64 -37.82 3.45
N LEU A 1058 -7.79 -38.29 4.37
CA LEU A 1058 -7.11 -39.58 4.21
C LEU A 1058 -8.10 -40.76 4.20
N PHE A 1059 -9.15 -40.71 5.02
CA PHE A 1059 -10.24 -41.68 4.98
C PHE A 1059 -10.90 -41.75 3.61
N VAL A 1060 -11.16 -40.59 2.96
CA VAL A 1060 -11.79 -40.52 1.62
C VAL A 1060 -10.92 -41.20 0.55
N VAL A 1061 -9.59 -41.12 0.66
CA VAL A 1061 -8.67 -41.86 -0.23
C VAL A 1061 -8.81 -43.37 -0.05
N GLY A 1062 -8.74 -43.86 1.19
CA GLY A 1062 -8.96 -45.28 1.47
C GLY A 1062 -10.38 -45.74 1.12
N HIS A 1063 -11.34 -44.82 1.14
CA HIS A 1063 -12.71 -45.07 0.70
C HIS A 1063 -12.82 -45.32 -0.81
N ASP A 1064 -12.12 -44.53 -1.62
CA ASP A 1064 -12.01 -44.73 -3.07
C ASP A 1064 -11.30 -46.06 -3.40
N CYS A 1065 -10.29 -46.43 -2.60
CA CYS A 1065 -9.68 -47.77 -2.67
C CYS A 1065 -10.70 -48.87 -2.36
N GLY A 1066 -11.50 -48.69 -1.31
CA GLY A 1066 -12.56 -49.63 -0.90
C GLY A 1066 -13.60 -49.88 -2.00
N HIS A 1067 -13.89 -48.86 -2.79
CA HIS A 1067 -14.79 -48.94 -3.95
C HIS A 1067 -14.12 -49.37 -5.25
N THR A 1068 -12.81 -49.63 -5.22
CA THR A 1068 -12.00 -50.06 -6.37
C THR A 1068 -11.97 -49.04 -7.51
N THR A 1069 -12.14 -47.76 -7.20
CA THR A 1069 -12.09 -46.64 -8.15
C THR A 1069 -10.75 -45.92 -8.17
N PHE A 1070 -9.96 -46.03 -7.09
CA PHE A 1070 -8.61 -45.46 -7.00
C PHE A 1070 -7.67 -45.97 -8.11
N SER A 1071 -7.75 -47.26 -8.44
CA SER A 1071 -7.03 -47.87 -9.54
C SER A 1071 -7.77 -49.09 -10.08
N ASN A 1072 -7.43 -49.50 -11.31
CA ASN A 1072 -7.94 -50.76 -11.90
C ASN A 1072 -7.35 -52.02 -11.24
N TYR A 1073 -6.37 -51.89 -10.35
CA TYR A 1073 -5.66 -53.01 -9.74
C TYR A 1073 -6.13 -53.22 -8.29
N THR A 1074 -6.82 -54.34 -8.04
CA THR A 1074 -7.35 -54.68 -6.72
C THR A 1074 -6.26 -54.72 -5.64
N TRP A 1075 -5.12 -55.36 -5.93
CA TRP A 1075 -4.01 -55.44 -4.97
C TRP A 1075 -3.45 -54.06 -4.60
N LEU A 1076 -3.43 -53.11 -5.53
CA LEU A 1076 -2.96 -51.75 -5.26
C LEU A 1076 -3.96 -50.99 -4.41
N ASN A 1077 -5.26 -51.12 -4.72
CA ASN A 1077 -6.33 -50.57 -3.89
C ASN A 1077 -6.28 -51.14 -2.46
N ASP A 1078 -6.05 -52.44 -2.30
CA ASP A 1078 -5.94 -53.06 -0.99
C ASP A 1078 -4.75 -52.53 -0.19
N ILE A 1079 -3.57 -52.36 -0.81
CA ILE A 1079 -2.39 -51.79 -0.15
C ILE A 1079 -2.61 -50.32 0.23
N CYS A 1080 -3.02 -49.49 -0.74
CA CYS A 1080 -3.25 -48.07 -0.51
C CYS A 1080 -4.38 -47.83 0.50
N GLY A 1081 -5.42 -48.67 0.48
CA GLY A 1081 -6.51 -48.65 1.43
C GLY A 1081 -6.05 -48.92 2.87
N HIS A 1082 -5.21 -49.94 3.08
CA HIS A 1082 -4.63 -50.20 4.41
C HIS A 1082 -3.71 -49.05 4.87
N ILE A 1083 -2.88 -48.51 3.96
CA ILE A 1083 -2.00 -47.37 4.29
C ILE A 1083 -2.82 -46.13 4.69
N ALA A 1084 -3.96 -45.88 4.03
CA ALA A 1084 -4.81 -44.75 4.33
C ALA A 1084 -5.63 -44.94 5.62
N HIS A 1085 -6.20 -46.13 5.84
CA HIS A 1085 -7.16 -46.37 6.92
C HIS A 1085 -6.53 -46.83 8.24
N ALA A 1086 -5.44 -47.61 8.21
CA ALA A 1086 -4.83 -48.11 9.43
C ALA A 1086 -4.33 -47.02 10.40
N PRO A 1087 -3.68 -45.92 9.94
CA PRO A 1087 -3.22 -44.85 10.82
C PRO A 1087 -4.34 -44.09 11.53
N ILE A 1088 -5.56 -44.07 10.98
CA ILE A 1088 -6.74 -43.38 11.54
C ILE A 1088 -7.69 -44.35 12.26
N MET A 1089 -7.19 -45.51 12.67
CA MET A 1089 -7.93 -46.54 13.39
C MET A 1089 -9.19 -47.02 12.64
N ALA A 1090 -9.10 -47.14 11.31
CA ALA A 1090 -10.14 -47.73 10.47
C ALA A 1090 -9.66 -49.08 9.92
N PRO A 1091 -10.25 -50.23 10.32
CA PRO A 1091 -9.88 -51.52 9.74
C PRO A 1091 -10.44 -51.66 8.32
N TYR A 1092 -9.56 -51.54 7.32
CA TYR A 1092 -9.92 -51.37 5.90
C TYR A 1092 -10.90 -52.41 5.34
N TRP A 1093 -10.61 -53.71 5.39
CA TRP A 1093 -11.49 -54.72 4.78
C TRP A 1093 -12.84 -54.89 5.51
N PRO A 1094 -12.88 -54.95 6.86
CA PRO A 1094 -14.12 -54.86 7.62
C PRO A 1094 -14.99 -53.67 7.21
N TRP A 1095 -14.39 -52.48 7.16
CA TRP A 1095 -15.08 -51.26 6.77
C TRP A 1095 -15.53 -51.30 5.30
N GLN A 1096 -14.69 -51.78 4.39
CA GLN A 1096 -15.04 -51.92 2.97
C GLN A 1096 -16.28 -52.79 2.80
N LYS A 1097 -16.40 -53.88 3.57
CA LYS A 1097 -17.55 -54.78 3.51
C LYS A 1097 -18.83 -54.10 4.01
N SER A 1098 -18.78 -53.50 5.21
CA SER A 1098 -19.95 -52.83 5.80
C SER A 1098 -20.40 -51.63 4.94
N HIS A 1099 -19.45 -50.85 4.44
CA HIS A 1099 -19.73 -49.72 3.55
C HIS A 1099 -20.32 -50.14 2.21
N ARG A 1100 -19.87 -51.25 1.62
CA ARG A 1100 -20.48 -51.78 0.40
C ARG A 1100 -21.93 -52.22 0.62
N GLN A 1101 -22.26 -52.78 1.78
CA GLN A 1101 -23.66 -53.10 2.12
C GLN A 1101 -24.50 -51.83 2.21
N HIS A 1102 -23.97 -50.77 2.82
CA HIS A 1102 -24.62 -49.46 2.84
C HIS A 1102 -24.90 -48.95 1.41
N HIS A 1103 -23.89 -48.91 0.54
CA HIS A 1103 -24.07 -48.53 -0.88
C HIS A 1103 -25.05 -49.41 -1.65
N GLN A 1104 -25.21 -50.68 -1.27
CA GLN A 1104 -26.17 -51.58 -1.88
C GLN A 1104 -27.61 -51.37 -1.40
N TYR A 1105 -27.80 -50.86 -0.19
CA TYR A 1105 -29.11 -50.80 0.48
C TYR A 1105 -29.45 -49.42 1.04
N THR A 1106 -28.81 -48.34 0.58
CA THR A 1106 -29.01 -46.96 1.06
C THR A 1106 -30.49 -46.63 1.31
N SER A 1107 -30.83 -46.17 2.51
CA SER A 1107 -32.21 -45.84 2.94
C SER A 1107 -33.21 -47.01 2.92
N HIS A 1108 -32.74 -48.25 2.91
CA HIS A 1108 -33.56 -49.41 3.27
C HIS A 1108 -33.62 -49.53 4.79
N PHE A 1109 -34.82 -49.68 5.35
CA PHE A 1109 -35.04 -49.65 6.80
C PHE A 1109 -34.17 -50.64 7.58
N ASP A 1110 -34.16 -51.93 7.20
CA ASP A 1110 -33.43 -52.97 7.95
C ASP A 1110 -32.06 -53.36 7.37
N LYS A 1111 -31.84 -53.14 6.06
CA LYS A 1111 -30.65 -53.61 5.34
C LYS A 1111 -29.52 -52.59 5.30
N ASP A 1112 -29.83 -51.29 5.45
CA ASP A 1112 -28.82 -50.25 5.58
C ASP A 1112 -28.25 -50.21 7.01
N ARG A 1113 -27.21 -51.00 7.25
CA ARG A 1113 -26.57 -51.08 8.58
C ARG A 1113 -25.56 -49.97 8.85
N GLY A 1114 -25.16 -49.20 7.83
CA GLY A 1114 -24.25 -48.07 8.01
C GLY A 1114 -24.95 -46.89 8.68
N HIS A 1115 -26.24 -46.68 8.34
CA HIS A 1115 -27.08 -45.60 8.87
C HIS A 1115 -28.42 -46.14 9.39
N VAL A 1116 -28.36 -46.99 10.43
CA VAL A 1116 -29.53 -47.64 11.04
C VAL A 1116 -30.62 -46.63 11.41
N TRP A 1117 -31.87 -46.97 11.11
CA TRP A 1117 -33.05 -46.20 11.45
C TRP A 1117 -33.67 -46.74 12.75
N ILE A 1118 -34.04 -45.85 13.68
CA ILE A 1118 -34.66 -46.23 14.95
C ILE A 1118 -36.15 -45.89 14.87
N ASP A 1119 -37.00 -46.91 14.89
CA ASP A 1119 -38.45 -46.74 14.96
C ASP A 1119 -38.90 -46.29 16.36
N LYS A 1120 -40.19 -45.93 16.46
CA LYS A 1120 -40.74 -45.40 17.69
C LYS A 1120 -40.68 -46.34 18.88
N GLU A 1121 -41.02 -47.60 18.67
CA GLU A 1121 -41.10 -48.58 19.74
C GLU A 1121 -39.68 -48.91 20.25
N SER A 1122 -38.73 -49.07 19.32
CA SER A 1122 -37.31 -49.27 19.66
C SER A 1122 -36.71 -48.08 20.41
N TYR A 1123 -37.04 -46.85 20.01
CA TYR A 1123 -36.59 -45.66 20.74
C TYR A 1123 -37.20 -45.59 22.13
N ASP A 1124 -38.52 -45.77 22.25
CA ASP A 1124 -39.23 -45.65 23.51
C ASP A 1124 -38.71 -46.68 24.53
N GLY A 1125 -38.30 -47.87 24.07
CA GLY A 1125 -37.69 -48.93 24.87
C GLY A 1125 -36.22 -48.72 25.29
N MET A 1126 -35.50 -47.74 24.74
CA MET A 1126 -34.11 -47.45 25.17
C MET A 1126 -34.06 -46.86 26.57
N ASP A 1127 -33.02 -47.22 27.31
CA ASP A 1127 -32.71 -46.61 28.60
C ASP A 1127 -32.32 -45.14 28.46
N TYR A 1128 -32.39 -44.39 29.56
CA TYR A 1128 -32.14 -42.96 29.58
C TYR A 1128 -30.74 -42.59 29.04
N LEU A 1129 -29.70 -43.36 29.40
CA LEU A 1129 -28.32 -43.06 29.01
C LEU A 1129 -28.12 -43.25 27.50
N SER A 1130 -28.70 -44.29 26.93
CA SER A 1130 -28.72 -44.53 25.48
C SER A 1130 -29.43 -43.41 24.73
N LYS A 1131 -30.56 -42.89 25.25
CA LYS A 1131 -31.27 -41.75 24.65
C LYS A 1131 -30.44 -40.46 24.70
N GLU A 1132 -29.78 -40.17 25.81
CA GLU A 1132 -28.94 -38.97 25.93
C GLU A 1132 -27.66 -39.05 25.09
N PHE A 1133 -27.04 -40.24 24.98
CA PHE A 1133 -25.86 -40.44 24.14
C PHE A 1133 -26.12 -40.09 22.67
N HIS A 1134 -27.29 -40.48 22.18
CA HIS A 1134 -27.78 -40.17 20.85
C HIS A 1134 -27.99 -38.64 20.70
N LYS A 1135 -28.70 -37.99 21.63
CA LYS A 1135 -29.01 -36.55 21.56
C LYS A 1135 -27.80 -35.62 21.65
N PHE A 1136 -26.69 -36.07 22.25
CA PHE A 1136 -25.55 -35.22 22.58
C PHE A 1136 -24.54 -35.15 21.43
N PRO A 1137 -24.44 -34.05 20.65
CA PRO A 1137 -23.66 -34.09 19.42
C PRO A 1137 -22.16 -34.39 19.54
N PRO A 1138 -21.49 -33.98 20.64
CA PRO A 1138 -20.10 -34.37 20.88
C PRO A 1138 -19.90 -35.89 21.09
N SER A 1139 -20.96 -36.69 21.26
CA SER A 1139 -20.86 -38.16 21.28
C SER A 1139 -20.23 -38.72 19.99
N GLY A 1140 -20.33 -37.98 18.88
CA GLY A 1140 -19.67 -38.27 17.61
C GLY A 1140 -18.15 -38.43 17.70
N LEU A 1141 -17.48 -37.83 18.70
CA LEU A 1141 -16.04 -38.00 18.95
C LEU A 1141 -15.65 -39.45 19.27
N ILE A 1142 -16.55 -40.24 19.85
CA ILE A 1142 -16.31 -41.63 20.20
C ILE A 1142 -17.21 -42.62 19.46
N PHE A 1143 -18.27 -42.14 18.81
CA PHE A 1143 -19.24 -42.96 18.08
C PHE A 1143 -18.57 -43.87 17.05
N TRP A 1144 -17.65 -43.34 16.25
CA TRP A 1144 -16.91 -44.13 15.25
C TRP A 1144 -16.15 -45.32 15.87
N HIS A 1145 -15.54 -45.11 17.03
CA HIS A 1145 -14.83 -46.16 17.76
C HIS A 1145 -15.79 -47.16 18.39
N LEU A 1146 -16.95 -46.73 18.88
CA LEU A 1146 -17.99 -47.64 19.36
C LEU A 1146 -18.59 -48.49 18.22
N TYR A 1147 -18.87 -47.87 17.07
CA TYR A 1147 -19.33 -48.56 15.86
C TYR A 1147 -18.33 -49.64 15.43
N THR A 1148 -17.07 -49.28 15.23
CA THR A 1148 -16.06 -50.23 14.74
C THR A 1148 -15.62 -51.24 15.80
N PHE A 1149 -15.40 -50.83 17.05
CA PHE A 1149 -14.87 -51.69 18.10
C PHE A 1149 -15.97 -52.50 18.80
N ALA A 1150 -17.00 -51.85 19.31
CA ALA A 1150 -18.10 -52.53 20.01
C ALA A 1150 -19.07 -53.22 19.02
N GLY A 1151 -19.08 -52.81 17.75
CA GLY A 1151 -19.88 -53.47 16.73
C GLY A 1151 -21.36 -53.14 16.78
N ILE A 1152 -21.68 -51.94 17.26
CA ILE A 1152 -23.05 -51.39 17.24
C ILE A 1152 -23.48 -51.33 15.77
N ALA A 1153 -24.66 -51.85 15.42
CA ALA A 1153 -25.25 -51.98 14.07
C ALA A 1153 -24.90 -53.22 13.21
N ASP A 1154 -23.65 -53.56 12.96
CA ASP A 1154 -23.27 -54.67 12.04
C ASP A 1154 -22.28 -55.71 12.60
N GLY A 1155 -21.70 -55.44 13.77
CA GLY A 1155 -20.75 -56.31 14.47
C GLY A 1155 -19.33 -55.72 14.50
N SER A 1156 -18.51 -56.16 15.45
CA SER A 1156 -17.16 -55.59 15.62
C SER A 1156 -16.32 -55.79 14.37
N HIS A 1157 -15.70 -54.72 13.92
CA HIS A 1157 -14.78 -54.69 12.79
C HIS A 1157 -13.36 -55.15 13.18
N TYR A 1158 -13.10 -55.36 14.48
CA TYR A 1158 -11.82 -55.86 15.00
C TYR A 1158 -11.86 -57.33 15.40
N TRP A 1159 -13.05 -57.92 15.52
CA TRP A 1159 -13.23 -59.29 15.98
C TRP A 1159 -13.55 -60.25 14.82
N PRO A 1160 -12.66 -61.19 14.45
CA PRO A 1160 -12.88 -62.09 13.30
C PRO A 1160 -14.11 -62.99 13.41
N TRP A 1161 -14.64 -63.23 14.61
CA TRP A 1161 -15.88 -63.99 14.83
C TRP A 1161 -17.10 -63.10 15.05
N SER A 1162 -16.97 -61.79 14.76
CA SER A 1162 -18.10 -60.88 14.65
C SER A 1162 -19.10 -61.37 13.61
N ARG A 1163 -20.39 -61.09 13.84
CA ARG A 1163 -21.49 -61.41 12.92
C ARG A 1163 -21.34 -60.78 11.53
N LEU A 1164 -20.44 -59.81 11.36
CA LEU A 1164 -20.11 -59.20 10.07
C LEU A 1164 -19.42 -60.20 9.12
N PHE A 1165 -18.71 -61.21 9.65
CA PHE A 1165 -17.87 -62.13 8.85
C PHE A 1165 -18.43 -63.56 8.85
N THR A 1166 -18.83 -64.04 7.67
CA THR A 1166 -19.57 -65.30 7.51
C THR A 1166 -18.67 -66.45 7.05
N ASN A 1167 -17.52 -66.17 6.43
CA ASN A 1167 -16.61 -67.18 5.88
C ASN A 1167 -15.16 -66.95 6.30
N THR A 1168 -14.33 -67.99 6.22
CA THR A 1168 -12.93 -67.97 6.67
C THR A 1168 -12.10 -66.87 6.04
N LYS A 1169 -12.30 -66.56 4.75
CA LYS A 1169 -11.56 -65.49 4.04
C LYS A 1169 -11.81 -64.13 4.70
N GLU A 1170 -13.08 -63.82 4.98
CA GLU A 1170 -13.46 -62.57 5.62
C GLU A 1170 -12.91 -62.46 7.05
N ARG A 1171 -12.87 -63.57 7.79
CA ARG A 1171 -12.27 -63.61 9.13
C ARG A 1171 -10.78 -63.31 9.09
N ILE A 1172 -10.07 -63.86 8.10
CA ILE A 1172 -8.65 -63.58 7.86
C ILE A 1172 -8.46 -62.11 7.48
N GLN A 1173 -9.30 -61.56 6.60
CA GLN A 1173 -9.25 -60.15 6.22
C GLN A 1173 -9.47 -59.24 7.45
N CYS A 1174 -10.44 -59.54 8.30
CA CYS A 1174 -10.63 -58.84 9.57
C CYS A 1174 -9.36 -58.88 10.44
N ALA A 1175 -8.78 -60.06 10.63
CA ALA A 1175 -7.58 -60.21 11.44
C ALA A 1175 -6.40 -59.38 10.89
N VAL A 1176 -6.19 -59.39 9.58
CA VAL A 1176 -5.11 -58.63 8.93
C VAL A 1176 -5.33 -57.12 9.05
N SER A 1177 -6.54 -56.62 8.79
CA SER A 1177 -6.82 -55.19 8.92
C SER A 1177 -6.73 -54.73 10.39
N ALA A 1178 -7.16 -55.55 11.35
CA ALA A 1178 -7.00 -55.27 12.78
C ALA A 1178 -5.51 -55.22 13.18
N LEU A 1179 -4.70 -56.18 12.72
CA LEU A 1179 -3.25 -56.18 12.94
C LEU A 1179 -2.57 -54.96 12.33
N ALA A 1180 -2.99 -54.51 11.14
CA ALA A 1180 -2.47 -53.29 10.52
C ALA A 1180 -2.76 -52.05 11.39
N VAL A 1181 -4.00 -51.91 11.90
CA VAL A 1181 -4.36 -50.84 12.83
C VAL A 1181 -3.52 -50.92 14.12
N PHE A 1182 -3.42 -52.11 14.74
CA PHE A 1182 -2.62 -52.28 15.96
C PHE A 1182 -1.13 -52.01 15.73
N ALA A 1183 -0.59 -52.34 14.56
CA ALA A 1183 0.77 -52.01 14.18
C ALA A 1183 0.97 -50.49 14.08
N CYS A 1184 0.04 -49.75 13.48
CA CYS A 1184 0.06 -48.29 13.45
C CYS A 1184 -0.07 -47.68 14.85
N MET A 1185 -0.97 -48.20 15.70
CA MET A 1185 -1.13 -47.76 17.08
C MET A 1185 0.14 -47.98 17.90
N TYR A 1186 0.77 -49.16 17.75
CA TYR A 1186 2.02 -49.50 18.41
C TYR A 1186 3.18 -48.66 17.89
N ALA A 1187 3.28 -48.46 16.56
CA ALA A 1187 4.28 -47.58 15.98
C ALA A 1187 4.13 -46.16 16.55
N ALA A 1188 2.92 -45.61 16.61
CA ALA A 1188 2.65 -44.32 17.24
C ALA A 1188 3.06 -44.29 18.72
N PHE A 1189 2.86 -45.39 19.45
CA PHE A 1189 3.28 -45.52 20.85
C PHE A 1189 4.80 -45.54 21.03
N VAL A 1190 5.51 -46.21 20.11
CA VAL A 1190 6.97 -46.17 20.03
C VAL A 1190 7.48 -44.77 19.66
N PHE A 1191 6.82 -44.08 18.72
CA PHE A 1191 7.19 -42.72 18.29
C PHE A 1191 7.05 -41.65 19.38
N VAL A 1192 6.28 -41.93 20.43
CA VAL A 1192 6.12 -41.05 21.60
C VAL A 1192 6.83 -41.61 22.84
N ASP A 1193 7.85 -42.42 22.63
CA ASP A 1193 8.71 -43.01 23.66
C ASP A 1193 7.92 -43.76 24.75
N TYR A 1194 6.92 -44.55 24.34
CA TYR A 1194 6.09 -45.37 25.23
C TYR A 1194 5.33 -44.55 26.29
N SER A 1195 5.19 -43.23 26.10
CA SER A 1195 4.39 -42.37 26.97
C SER A 1195 2.91 -42.45 26.60
N ILE A 1196 2.12 -43.11 27.45
CA ILE A 1196 0.67 -43.24 27.24
C ILE A 1196 -0.02 -41.87 27.17
N TYR A 1197 0.45 -40.89 27.95
CA TYR A 1197 -0.08 -39.53 27.92
C TYR A 1197 0.17 -38.86 26.56
N ASN A 1198 1.41 -38.93 26.04
CA ASN A 1198 1.74 -38.37 24.74
C ASN A 1198 1.05 -39.12 23.60
N TRP A 1199 0.86 -40.43 23.72
CA TRP A 1199 0.11 -41.24 22.76
C TRP A 1199 -1.35 -40.80 22.68
N ILE A 1200 -1.99 -40.64 23.84
CA ILE A 1200 -3.37 -40.13 23.90
C ILE A 1200 -3.44 -38.74 23.27
N LYS A 1201 -2.54 -37.84 23.68
CA LYS A 1201 -2.51 -36.43 23.25
C LYS A 1201 -2.25 -36.24 21.76
N TYR A 1202 -1.29 -36.97 21.19
CA TYR A 1202 -0.78 -36.74 19.83
C TYR A 1202 -1.29 -37.73 18.79
N TYR A 1203 -1.91 -38.86 19.19
CA TYR A 1203 -2.41 -39.87 18.26
C TYR A 1203 -3.89 -40.19 18.47
N TYR A 1204 -4.30 -40.59 19.69
CA TYR A 1204 -5.69 -41.01 19.93
C TYR A 1204 -6.71 -39.86 19.81
N ILE A 1205 -6.47 -38.72 20.47
CA ILE A 1205 -7.38 -37.56 20.38
C ILE A 1205 -7.56 -37.09 18.92
N PRO A 1206 -6.50 -36.91 18.11
CA PRO A 1206 -6.65 -36.66 16.68
C PRO A 1206 -7.52 -37.70 15.95
N CYS A 1207 -7.37 -39.00 16.25
CA CYS A 1207 -8.21 -40.05 15.66
C CYS A 1207 -9.69 -39.91 16.07
N CYS A 1208 -9.99 -39.50 17.31
CA CYS A 1208 -11.36 -39.19 17.74
C CYS A 1208 -11.96 -38.03 16.93
N PHE A 1209 -11.18 -36.99 16.65
CA PHE A 1209 -11.64 -35.88 15.80
C PHE A 1209 -11.77 -36.29 14.32
N THR A 1210 -10.95 -37.20 13.81
CA THR A 1210 -11.17 -37.83 12.49
C THR A 1210 -12.49 -38.61 12.46
N GLY A 1211 -12.76 -39.39 13.51
CA GLY A 1211 -14.05 -40.06 13.69
C GLY A 1211 -15.22 -39.07 13.76
N TYR A 1212 -15.03 -37.92 14.41
CA TYR A 1212 -16.06 -36.90 14.50
C TYR A 1212 -16.39 -36.27 13.15
N TRP A 1213 -15.37 -35.93 12.35
CA TRP A 1213 -15.57 -35.47 10.97
C TRP A 1213 -16.29 -36.52 10.14
N LEU A 1214 -15.90 -37.80 10.26
CA LEU A 1214 -16.57 -38.89 9.56
C LEU A 1214 -18.06 -38.96 9.92
N VAL A 1215 -18.40 -38.85 11.21
CA VAL A 1215 -19.79 -38.83 11.67
C VAL A 1215 -20.53 -37.59 11.15
N ILE A 1216 -19.98 -36.38 11.28
CA ILE A 1216 -20.64 -35.15 10.81
C ILE A 1216 -20.94 -35.22 9.31
N VAL A 1217 -19.95 -35.56 8.50
CA VAL A 1217 -20.07 -35.54 7.03
C VAL A 1217 -21.06 -36.61 6.58
N THR A 1218 -20.88 -37.85 7.04
CA THR A 1218 -21.77 -38.95 6.64
C THR A 1218 -23.19 -38.77 7.18
N TYR A 1219 -23.36 -38.25 8.40
CA TYR A 1219 -24.68 -37.94 8.93
C TYR A 1219 -25.39 -36.92 8.04
N LEU A 1220 -24.74 -35.81 7.69
CA LEU A 1220 -25.35 -34.78 6.85
C LEU A 1220 -25.59 -35.20 5.39
N GLN A 1221 -24.81 -36.16 4.89
CA GLN A 1221 -25.01 -36.80 3.59
C GLN A 1221 -26.23 -37.72 3.55
N HIS A 1222 -26.57 -38.33 4.69
CA HIS A 1222 -27.60 -39.38 4.80
C HIS A 1222 -28.83 -38.98 5.63
N ARG A 1223 -28.82 -37.78 6.24
CA ARG A 1223 -29.90 -37.28 7.11
C ARG A 1223 -30.27 -35.85 6.72
N ASP A 1224 -31.58 -35.66 6.54
CA ASP A 1224 -32.26 -34.39 6.34
C ASP A 1224 -33.76 -34.64 6.55
N GLU A 1225 -34.52 -33.61 6.93
CA GLU A 1225 -35.98 -33.70 7.14
C GLU A 1225 -36.75 -34.20 5.90
N SER A 1226 -36.15 -34.05 4.71
CA SER A 1226 -36.71 -34.45 3.41
C SER A 1226 -36.31 -35.85 2.92
N ILE A 1227 -35.47 -36.58 3.66
CA ILE A 1227 -35.06 -37.95 3.30
C ILE A 1227 -36.19 -38.93 3.62
N GLU A 1228 -36.45 -39.86 2.71
CA GLU A 1228 -37.47 -40.90 2.89
C GLU A 1228 -36.80 -42.27 3.08
N VAL A 1229 -37.39 -43.09 3.94
CA VAL A 1229 -36.93 -44.47 4.20
C VAL A 1229 -37.96 -45.43 3.64
N TYR A 1230 -37.50 -46.59 3.19
CA TYR A 1230 -38.36 -47.58 2.54
C TYR A 1230 -38.26 -48.96 3.21
N GLU A 1231 -39.40 -49.64 3.28
CA GLU A 1231 -39.47 -51.06 3.67
C GLU A 1231 -39.15 -51.99 2.48
N GLU A 1232 -39.05 -53.28 2.77
CA GLU A 1232 -38.90 -54.32 1.74
C GLU A 1232 -40.10 -54.27 0.76
N GLY A 1233 -39.81 -54.23 -0.54
CA GLY A 1233 -40.85 -54.16 -1.59
C GLY A 1233 -41.03 -52.77 -2.20
N ASP A 1234 -40.88 -51.70 -1.41
CA ASP A 1234 -40.98 -50.30 -1.88
C ASP A 1234 -39.63 -49.66 -2.20
N TRP A 1235 -38.56 -50.29 -1.72
CA TRP A 1235 -37.19 -49.90 -2.00
C TRP A 1235 -36.72 -50.45 -3.35
N ASN A 1236 -36.02 -49.62 -4.12
CA ASN A 1236 -35.16 -50.07 -5.22
C ASN A 1236 -33.85 -49.28 -5.20
N TYR A 1237 -32.82 -49.79 -5.88
CA TYR A 1237 -31.47 -49.23 -5.84
C TYR A 1237 -31.43 -47.73 -6.15
N VAL A 1238 -31.99 -47.30 -7.30
CA VAL A 1238 -31.95 -45.89 -7.72
C VAL A 1238 -32.73 -45.01 -6.74
N LYS A 1239 -33.91 -45.45 -6.32
CA LYS A 1239 -34.75 -44.74 -5.36
C LYS A 1239 -34.04 -44.54 -4.02
N GLY A 1240 -33.32 -45.56 -3.54
CA GLY A 1240 -32.51 -45.52 -2.33
C GLY A 1240 -31.28 -44.61 -2.44
N GLN A 1241 -30.51 -44.69 -3.54
CA GLN A 1241 -29.33 -43.84 -3.74
C GLN A 1241 -29.68 -42.34 -3.82
N LEU A 1242 -30.85 -42.00 -4.38
CA LEU A 1242 -31.36 -40.63 -4.45
C LEU A 1242 -31.87 -40.09 -3.09
N GLN A 1243 -31.83 -40.89 -2.02
CA GLN A 1243 -32.07 -40.45 -0.64
C GLN A 1243 -30.77 -40.02 0.06
N THR A 1244 -29.84 -39.43 -0.69
CA THR A 1244 -28.61 -38.82 -0.17
C THR A 1244 -28.58 -37.35 -0.53
N TYR A 1245 -27.73 -36.58 0.14
CA TYR A 1245 -27.60 -35.14 -0.05
C TYR A 1245 -26.19 -34.76 -0.51
N ASP A 1246 -26.13 -33.90 -1.53
CA ASP A 1246 -24.93 -33.13 -1.85
C ASP A 1246 -24.95 -31.83 -1.01
N ARG A 1247 -23.92 -31.60 -0.20
CA ARG A 1247 -23.79 -30.38 0.61
C ARG A 1247 -22.47 -29.67 0.34
N TYR A 1248 -22.57 -28.40 -0.03
CA TYR A 1248 -21.40 -27.55 -0.24
C TYR A 1248 -21.05 -26.80 1.05
N TYR A 1249 -19.88 -27.08 1.63
CA TYR A 1249 -19.43 -26.47 2.89
C TYR A 1249 -18.63 -25.18 2.70
N GLY A 1250 -18.02 -24.98 1.52
CA GLY A 1250 -17.21 -23.81 1.21
C GLY A 1250 -15.82 -23.84 1.84
N PHE A 1251 -15.14 -22.68 1.85
CA PHE A 1251 -13.80 -22.47 2.43
C PHE A 1251 -12.68 -23.41 1.91
N GLY A 1252 -12.91 -24.09 0.77
CA GLY A 1252 -11.99 -25.09 0.23
C GLY A 1252 -12.09 -26.47 0.87
N ILE A 1253 -12.97 -26.67 1.86
CA ILE A 1253 -13.19 -27.94 2.55
C ILE A 1253 -13.63 -29.02 1.56
N ASP A 1254 -14.58 -28.70 0.66
CA ASP A 1254 -15.08 -29.64 -0.34
C ASP A 1254 -13.96 -30.15 -1.26
N TYR A 1255 -12.98 -29.30 -1.59
CA TYR A 1255 -11.82 -29.71 -2.39
C TYR A 1255 -10.85 -30.58 -1.59
N ILE A 1256 -10.57 -30.23 -0.33
CA ILE A 1256 -9.72 -30.99 0.59
C ILE A 1256 -10.32 -32.39 0.88
N MET A 1257 -11.65 -32.49 0.85
CA MET A 1257 -12.40 -33.74 1.01
C MET A 1257 -12.71 -34.43 -0.32
N HIS A 1258 -12.00 -34.07 -1.40
CA HIS A 1258 -12.10 -34.73 -2.69
C HIS A 1258 -13.50 -34.72 -3.32
N HIS A 1259 -14.28 -33.67 -3.06
CA HIS A 1259 -15.65 -33.47 -3.52
C HIS A 1259 -16.66 -34.53 -3.08
N ILE A 1260 -16.35 -35.30 -2.03
CA ILE A 1260 -17.32 -36.26 -1.47
C ILE A 1260 -18.50 -35.55 -0.78
N THR A 1261 -18.30 -34.32 -0.29
CA THR A 1261 -19.35 -33.53 0.38
C THR A 1261 -20.39 -33.00 -0.61
N ASP A 1262 -19.95 -32.44 -1.74
CA ASP A 1262 -20.80 -31.76 -2.73
C ASP A 1262 -21.14 -32.59 -3.97
N CYS A 1263 -20.68 -33.84 -4.05
CA CYS A 1263 -20.94 -34.77 -5.17
C CYS A 1263 -21.23 -36.21 -4.70
N HIS A 1264 -21.88 -36.37 -3.54
CA HIS A 1264 -22.18 -37.64 -2.90
C HIS A 1264 -23.27 -38.46 -3.62
N ILE A 1265 -24.26 -37.82 -4.23
CA ILE A 1265 -25.36 -38.52 -4.92
C ILE A 1265 -24.83 -39.38 -6.08
N VAL A 1266 -23.96 -38.80 -6.91
CA VAL A 1266 -23.30 -39.53 -8.01
C VAL A 1266 -22.41 -40.63 -7.49
N HIS A 1267 -21.69 -40.35 -6.40
CA HIS A 1267 -20.90 -41.36 -5.72
C HIS A 1267 -21.78 -42.56 -5.34
N HIS A 1268 -22.93 -42.36 -4.71
CA HIS A 1268 -23.87 -43.43 -4.38
C HIS A 1268 -24.42 -44.20 -5.59
N LEU A 1269 -24.77 -43.50 -6.67
CA LEU A 1269 -25.29 -44.14 -7.87
C LEU A 1269 -24.23 -45.02 -8.57
N PHE A 1270 -22.97 -44.59 -8.57
CA PHE A 1270 -21.89 -45.18 -9.37
C PHE A 1270 -20.62 -45.47 -8.55
N PHE A 1271 -20.77 -45.91 -7.30
CA PHE A 1271 -19.69 -45.98 -6.32
C PHE A 1271 -18.49 -46.81 -6.78
N THR A 1272 -18.68 -47.89 -7.54
CA THR A 1272 -17.57 -48.71 -8.07
C THR A 1272 -17.03 -48.27 -9.44
N LYS A 1273 -17.42 -47.09 -9.95
CA LYS A 1273 -17.17 -46.70 -11.35
C LYS A 1273 -16.52 -45.33 -11.49
N ILE A 1274 -16.79 -44.41 -10.59
CA ILE A 1274 -16.35 -43.02 -10.71
C ILE A 1274 -15.35 -42.71 -9.58
N PRO A 1275 -14.09 -42.40 -9.90
CA PRO A 1275 -13.13 -41.96 -8.89
C PRO A 1275 -13.43 -40.54 -8.40
N HIS A 1276 -12.98 -40.21 -7.19
CA HIS A 1276 -13.27 -38.92 -6.55
C HIS A 1276 -12.95 -37.71 -7.43
N TYR A 1277 -11.83 -37.73 -8.17
CA TYR A 1277 -11.39 -36.63 -9.03
C TYR A 1277 -12.25 -36.44 -10.30
N LYS A 1278 -13.27 -37.29 -10.52
CA LYS A 1278 -14.28 -37.15 -11.58
C LYS A 1278 -15.70 -36.91 -11.06
N LEU A 1279 -15.91 -36.88 -9.74
CA LEU A 1279 -17.23 -36.71 -9.14
C LEU A 1279 -17.91 -35.39 -9.56
N LYS A 1280 -17.15 -34.29 -9.64
CA LYS A 1280 -17.68 -32.99 -10.10
C LYS A 1280 -18.22 -33.03 -11.53
N ASP A 1281 -17.44 -33.57 -12.45
CA ASP A 1281 -17.81 -33.68 -13.88
C ASP A 1281 -19.06 -34.56 -14.02
N ALA A 1282 -19.08 -35.69 -13.32
CA ALA A 1282 -20.19 -36.63 -13.33
C ALA A 1282 -21.46 -36.06 -12.67
N THR A 1283 -21.32 -35.30 -11.58
CA THR A 1283 -22.43 -34.62 -10.91
C THR A 1283 -23.03 -33.54 -11.80
N LYS A 1284 -22.20 -32.77 -12.51
CA LYS A 1284 -22.69 -31.82 -13.52
C LYS A 1284 -23.46 -32.52 -14.64
N ALA A 1285 -23.00 -33.70 -15.09
CA ALA A 1285 -23.68 -34.46 -16.13
C ALA A 1285 -25.04 -35.02 -15.66
N ILE A 1286 -25.13 -35.60 -14.46
CA ILE A 1286 -26.37 -36.21 -13.99
C ILE A 1286 -27.44 -35.18 -13.62
N LYS A 1287 -27.05 -33.98 -13.16
CA LYS A 1287 -28.00 -32.89 -12.88
C LYS A 1287 -28.89 -32.58 -14.09
N ASN A 1288 -28.35 -32.72 -15.30
CA ASN A 1288 -29.11 -32.50 -16.53
C ASN A 1288 -30.20 -33.55 -16.77
N VAL A 1289 -30.09 -34.74 -16.19
CA VAL A 1289 -31.12 -35.80 -16.27
C VAL A 1289 -32.08 -35.67 -15.09
N LEU A 1290 -31.56 -35.43 -13.88
CA LEU A 1290 -32.39 -35.31 -12.68
C LEU A 1290 -33.31 -34.09 -12.68
N LYS A 1291 -32.99 -33.05 -13.46
CA LYS A 1291 -33.88 -31.89 -13.66
C LYS A 1291 -35.26 -32.30 -14.21
N ASP A 1292 -35.33 -33.39 -14.98
CA ASP A 1292 -36.58 -33.89 -15.58
C ASP A 1292 -37.42 -34.67 -14.54
N TYR A 1293 -36.87 -34.91 -13.34
CA TYR A 1293 -37.52 -35.58 -12.21
C TYR A 1293 -37.46 -34.69 -10.96
N PRO A 1294 -38.33 -33.66 -10.84
CA PRO A 1294 -38.31 -32.71 -9.73
C PRO A 1294 -38.36 -33.40 -8.36
N GLY A 1295 -37.54 -32.94 -7.41
CA GLY A 1295 -37.44 -33.49 -6.06
C GLY A 1295 -36.47 -34.66 -5.89
N THR A 1296 -35.91 -35.20 -6.99
CA THR A 1296 -34.92 -36.30 -6.91
C THR A 1296 -33.50 -35.83 -6.61
N TYR A 1297 -33.10 -34.66 -7.12
CA TYR A 1297 -31.78 -34.09 -6.83
C TYR A 1297 -31.82 -33.22 -5.55
N LYS A 1298 -31.11 -33.68 -4.52
CA LYS A 1298 -31.09 -33.08 -3.19
C LYS A 1298 -29.76 -32.37 -2.93
N TYR A 1299 -29.78 -31.03 -2.92
CA TYR A 1299 -28.59 -30.20 -2.77
C TYR A 1299 -28.82 -29.03 -1.80
N LYS A 1300 -27.84 -28.74 -0.92
CA LYS A 1300 -27.86 -27.59 0.00
C LYS A 1300 -26.50 -26.92 0.13
N TYR A 1301 -26.47 -25.59 0.14
CA TYR A 1301 -25.32 -24.84 0.66
C TYR A 1301 -25.35 -24.89 2.19
N THR A 1302 -24.33 -25.47 2.82
CA THR A 1302 -24.27 -25.72 4.27
C THR A 1302 -22.95 -25.20 4.84
N TYR A 1303 -22.72 -23.89 4.77
CA TYR A 1303 -21.49 -23.25 5.28
C TYR A 1303 -21.32 -23.41 6.80
N ASP A 1304 -22.42 -23.68 7.49
CA ASP A 1304 -22.57 -23.90 8.92
C ASP A 1304 -22.73 -25.39 9.26
N PHE A 1305 -22.15 -26.30 8.46
CA PHE A 1305 -22.32 -27.76 8.58
C PHE A 1305 -22.17 -28.33 9.99
N VAL A 1306 -21.26 -27.81 10.82
CA VAL A 1306 -21.17 -28.24 12.24
C VAL A 1306 -22.45 -27.89 12.98
N PHE A 1307 -22.95 -26.66 12.86
CA PHE A 1307 -24.21 -26.24 13.47
C PHE A 1307 -25.40 -26.99 12.88
N GLU A 1308 -25.42 -27.23 11.56
CA GLU A 1308 -26.47 -28.02 10.93
C GLU A 1308 -26.48 -29.46 11.47
N TYR A 1309 -25.32 -30.09 11.68
CA TYR A 1309 -25.23 -31.40 12.36
C TYR A 1309 -25.74 -31.32 13.80
N HIS A 1310 -25.35 -30.29 14.57
CA HIS A 1310 -25.83 -30.10 15.94
C HIS A 1310 -27.31 -29.72 16.02
N ARG A 1311 -27.88 -29.14 14.97
CA ARG A 1311 -29.32 -28.84 14.86
C ARG A 1311 -30.08 -30.11 14.52
N LEU A 1312 -29.58 -30.85 13.54
CA LEU A 1312 -30.24 -32.04 13.04
C LEU A 1312 -30.12 -33.19 14.03
N GLN A 1313 -28.99 -33.42 14.69
CA GLN A 1313 -28.85 -34.60 15.55
C GLN A 1313 -29.86 -34.65 16.71
N PRO A 1314 -30.10 -33.59 17.50
CA PRO A 1314 -31.13 -33.61 18.54
C PRO A 1314 -32.56 -33.66 18.00
N VAL A 1315 -32.79 -33.21 16.75
CA VAL A 1315 -34.11 -33.04 16.13
C VAL A 1315 -34.52 -34.21 15.22
N LEU A 1316 -33.56 -34.83 14.54
CA LEU A 1316 -33.69 -35.89 13.52
C LEU A 1316 -33.23 -37.25 13.97
N GLU A 1317 -32.62 -37.37 15.14
CA GLU A 1317 -32.80 -38.64 15.79
C GLU A 1317 -34.30 -38.81 16.06
N TYR A 1318 -34.83 -39.99 15.80
CA TYR A 1318 -36.09 -40.50 16.35
C TYR A 1318 -37.30 -40.59 15.40
N LEU A 1319 -37.77 -41.84 15.29
CA LEU A 1319 -39.13 -42.29 15.00
C LEU A 1319 -39.55 -42.18 13.53
N VAL A 1320 -39.20 -43.20 12.76
CA VAL A 1320 -39.85 -43.45 11.48
C VAL A 1320 -41.24 -44.07 11.74
N LYS A 1321 -42.32 -43.42 11.32
CA LYS A 1321 -43.67 -43.97 11.45
C LYS A 1321 -43.92 -44.97 10.32
N LYS A 1322 -44.11 -46.26 10.65
CA LYS A 1322 -44.53 -47.29 9.68
C LYS A 1322 -45.85 -46.89 9.02
N GLY A 1323 -45.86 -46.89 7.69
CA GLY A 1323 -46.98 -46.53 6.81
C GLY A 1323 -47.03 -47.49 5.62
N ASN A 1324 -47.80 -47.18 4.57
CA ASN A 1324 -47.92 -48.01 3.36
C ASN A 1324 -46.62 -48.05 2.53
N GLY A 1325 -45.52 -48.56 3.08
CA GLY A 1325 -44.22 -48.68 2.42
C GLY A 1325 -43.30 -47.45 2.53
N LEU A 1326 -43.88 -46.28 2.83
CA LEU A 1326 -43.21 -44.99 2.83
C LEU A 1326 -43.16 -44.43 4.24
N MET A 1327 -41.94 -44.19 4.71
CA MET A 1327 -41.65 -44.06 6.12
C MET A 1327 -41.01 -42.68 6.38
N LYS A 1328 -41.69 -41.83 7.17
CA LYS A 1328 -41.36 -40.40 7.39
C LYS A 1328 -41.06 -40.09 8.86
N TYR A 1329 -40.24 -39.07 9.08
CA TYR A 1329 -39.82 -38.58 10.39
C TYR A 1329 -40.98 -38.03 11.24
N PHE A 1330 -40.83 -38.11 12.56
CA PHE A 1330 -41.70 -37.47 13.54
C PHE A 1330 -40.93 -36.38 14.30
N ILE A 1331 -41.39 -35.13 14.26
CA ILE A 1331 -40.81 -34.04 15.05
C ILE A 1331 -41.55 -33.98 16.39
N PRO A 1332 -40.91 -34.19 17.55
CA PRO A 1332 -41.55 -33.95 18.84
C PRO A 1332 -41.76 -32.44 19.02
N MET A 1333 -43.01 -31.98 18.86
CA MET A 1333 -43.44 -30.62 19.22
C MET A 1333 -43.45 -30.46 20.74
N GLU A 1334 -42.32 -30.07 21.32
CA GLU A 1334 -42.33 -29.25 22.54
C GLU A 1334 -41.87 -27.84 22.15
N VAL A 1335 -42.82 -27.00 21.76
CA VAL A 1335 -42.59 -25.56 21.66
C VAL A 1335 -42.34 -25.07 23.08
N PRO A 1336 -41.16 -24.48 23.40
CA PRO A 1336 -40.92 -23.97 24.73
C PRO A 1336 -41.96 -22.90 25.02
N LYS A 1337 -42.78 -23.13 26.05
CA LYS A 1337 -43.68 -22.12 26.61
C LYS A 1337 -42.80 -20.95 27.04
N THR A 1338 -42.79 -19.89 26.25
CA THR A 1338 -42.37 -18.55 26.66
C THR A 1338 -43.31 -18.11 27.79
N LYS A 1339 -42.98 -18.50 29.02
CA LYS A 1339 -43.46 -17.83 30.23
C LYS A 1339 -42.55 -16.62 30.44
N GLY A 1340 -43.19 -15.47 30.60
CA GLY A 1340 -42.58 -14.16 30.48
C GLY A 1340 -41.41 -13.90 31.41
N GLU A 1341 -40.45 -13.16 30.85
CA GLU A 1341 -39.74 -12.03 31.45
C GLU A 1341 -39.27 -11.12 30.30
#